data_AF-A0A0F9PEV6-F1
#
_entry.id   AF-A0A0F9PEV6-F1
#
_cell.length_a   1.000
_cell.length_b   1.000
_cell.length_c   1.000
_cell.angle_alpha   90.00
_cell.angle_beta   90.00
_cell.angle_gamma   90.00
#
_symmetry.space_group_name_H-M   'P 1'
#
loop_
_entity.id
_entity.type
_entity.pdbx_description
1 polymer ?
#
loop_
_entity_poly.entity_id
_entity_poly.type
_entity_poly.pdbx_seq_one_letter_code
_entity_poly.pdbx_strand_id
1 'polypeptide(L)'
;MERVEKDVLLIPIILFFILWWIEIGSAIVHLEEFGMYEDWISNWVTLTDDYLIYTNTFGSFFFGCYAWSIILYYLDVTNYFRYMKLIILSFIFWFVISIFIGNVGAISYFNEWLFIHIIFGFWVGIGGISSAIMVIGNIGSHQLKYFKICKKKAGIFERYEASLILLILITLGINLSLFIDLNTVFILWAVIGGILIIFINYLFSKKKERDTGIKENFLLLRKIFRGIRSNISHLTTNPKNLEGEMREKYFEKSNRLKYQKQMIIIILISFIGISLLIGFGIPLLFTGVLFIYFPITIGISFLFLAIIIIYLSINESKRRNSFQSTQEFNFNFERRNPFQSTREFYFDEKIKIKDKYVKQDDIIKSVLQLLPEDYFISHGIPAFFKNNHVFLRNSYGLNVFLYYWLNDQDKTSPLITDVIKFLENIDEYIEYSTKILNFIYQNGRAPDKEEAWDLEIPIEEMDLLLELINIEIRSNVFNLLNEAEIKYYDEISKPIILAKKEPEEFKLENLIGEFDINFIDAIILPNFLNDLITMEDLDDFLAQKITKKSILDNEFNELNEYATKILKLKLNKEKEFTVLELARYLKASIMKTQEALYFLNNSENLINIEFSSEEINNISKLISKALRYCQNNEVELGRNLLISDFNLDLITSLRVIELYGKKFLLPEQISKKETKLLDQISLSTIKYIKEINESPAIDDLMIDLDINIRDASVIYAFINRISTDPLPENFEKISEKELLSIDDISCEILKIEKYVRKNNTLVDFAYQLNAGIYSAKRSLSYISWCENFYNTSYIENLSVKNKNVIHEKIKAALKYTKKNDLRIEFDVLIKEIGFNLKDTHLIIGLYNNIVSKRINVDTLTMIKKKKIEPISRRIFKAKKSGEILSYEPEEVFLLNADSTSLDDLWIALNYLKVKVLNLLMEKPKIIKTHLGKISAEREIQLKERHGIKVGKISNIELSKDTIKFQPTEVKFKSSTENVEMKRGIDFIGGLIRYKVVIKNNSEMLISNLELYLQMTADHIRTIDIKPRVYRRGDRAKIPNMSPDQSESIDFYLEPMICGSIPVSPVATYLDAYGKLHMLTRDRLFADSKCPPIINPGEENIAKVKNIYENNDIIRAFRSFELEHDSSRVFNLLREGIGAWAGKSVSKPIYENIKTFRAEVFYYVLNQNIDSGLGHKEQIIIKILVDEEKNIAMLSVGAEKNPTVNGVLTHIWELANSRIGEAFGYQFVSLHCPECGGSVDNMGKSQEILKCKYCGEKYEKRALKT
;
A
#
# COMPACT_ATOMS: atom_id res chain seq x y z
N MET A 1 3.12 -40.89 43.43
CA MET A 1 4.10 -39.85 43.05
C MET A 1 3.62 -39.09 41.83
N GLU A 2 3.26 -39.79 40.74
CA GLU A 2 2.82 -39.26 39.43
C GLU A 2 1.89 -38.02 39.38
N ARG A 3 1.04 -37.75 40.39
CA ARG A 3 0.27 -36.49 40.44
C ARG A 3 1.17 -35.28 40.70
N VAL A 4 2.08 -35.37 41.67
CA VAL A 4 3.00 -34.29 42.07
C VAL A 4 3.92 -33.89 40.90
N GLU A 5 4.28 -34.84 40.04
CA GLU A 5 5.11 -34.57 38.85
C GLU A 5 4.35 -33.78 37.76
N LYS A 6 3.02 -33.89 37.69
CA LYS A 6 2.19 -33.06 36.80
C LYS A 6 1.96 -31.66 37.37
N ASP A 7 1.74 -31.56 38.68
CA ASP A 7 1.51 -30.28 39.36
C ASP A 7 2.75 -29.37 39.29
N VAL A 8 3.96 -29.94 39.38
CA VAL A 8 5.24 -29.21 39.24
C VAL A 8 5.46 -28.69 37.80
N LEU A 9 4.91 -29.35 36.78
CA LEU A 9 4.95 -28.88 35.38
C LEU A 9 3.95 -27.75 35.09
N LEU A 10 2.91 -27.59 35.93
CA LEU A 10 1.94 -26.51 35.78
C LEU A 10 2.50 -25.16 36.26
N ILE A 11 3.39 -25.16 37.26
CA ILE A 11 3.94 -23.94 37.88
C ILE A 11 4.67 -23.04 36.86
N PRO A 12 5.57 -23.52 35.98
CA PRO A 12 6.19 -22.68 34.94
C PRO A 12 5.19 -22.07 33.95
N ILE A 13 4.12 -22.79 33.62
CA ILE A 13 3.09 -22.33 32.67
C ILE A 13 2.25 -21.21 33.31
N ILE A 14 1.90 -21.36 34.58
CA ILE A 14 1.23 -20.30 35.35
C ILE A 14 2.16 -19.08 35.51
N LEU A 15 3.45 -19.29 35.78
CA LEU A 15 4.42 -18.20 35.88
C LEU A 15 4.55 -17.42 34.57
N PHE A 16 4.58 -18.12 33.43
CA PHE A 16 4.58 -17.51 32.09
C PHE A 16 3.36 -16.61 31.87
N PHE A 17 2.15 -17.11 32.13
CA PHE A 17 0.94 -16.28 31.98
C PHE A 17 0.89 -15.08 32.93
N ILE A 18 1.38 -15.22 34.17
CA ILE A 18 1.45 -14.10 35.12
C ILE A 18 2.45 -13.04 34.66
N LEU A 19 3.65 -13.44 34.22
CA LEU A 19 4.67 -12.49 33.74
C LEU A 19 4.23 -11.77 32.47
N TRP A 20 3.62 -12.49 31.51
CA TRP A 20 3.05 -11.90 30.29
C TRP A 20 1.92 -10.89 30.59
N TRP A 21 1.07 -11.17 31.57
CA TRP A 21 0.06 -10.21 32.03
C TRP A 21 0.66 -8.98 32.74
N ILE A 22 1.74 -9.14 33.51
CA ILE A 22 2.45 -8.02 34.13
C ILE A 22 3.13 -7.14 33.08
N GLU A 23 3.68 -7.74 32.02
CA GLU A 23 4.33 -7.05 30.91
C GLU A 23 3.32 -6.25 30.08
N ILE A 24 2.16 -6.85 29.73
CA ILE A 24 1.02 -6.14 29.12
C ILE A 24 0.51 -5.02 30.03
N GLY A 25 0.34 -5.28 31.33
CA GLY A 25 -0.11 -4.27 32.30
C GLY A 25 0.86 -3.09 32.42
N SER A 26 2.17 -3.36 32.45
CA SER A 26 3.21 -2.32 32.47
C SER A 26 3.21 -1.48 31.20
N ALA A 27 3.02 -2.10 30.03
CA ALA A 27 2.91 -1.38 28.77
C ALA A 27 1.66 -0.47 28.73
N ILE A 28 0.51 -0.92 29.26
CA ILE A 28 -0.70 -0.11 29.35
C ILE A 28 -0.50 1.09 30.29
N VAL A 29 0.08 0.88 31.48
CA VAL A 29 0.35 1.97 32.44
C VAL A 29 1.33 3.00 31.86
N HIS A 30 2.36 2.56 31.15
CA HIS A 30 3.32 3.48 30.54
C HIS A 30 2.72 4.25 29.35
N LEU A 31 1.68 3.72 28.69
CA LEU A 31 0.89 4.46 27.68
C LEU A 31 -0.04 5.51 28.31
N GLU A 32 -0.56 5.28 29.53
CA GLU A 32 -1.35 6.29 30.26
C GLU A 32 -0.51 7.52 30.65
N GLU A 33 0.76 7.34 31.02
CA GLU A 33 1.66 8.44 31.41
C GLU A 33 1.91 9.48 30.29
N PHE A 34 1.75 9.12 29.02
CA PHE A 34 1.93 10.03 27.88
C PHE A 34 0.64 10.72 27.39
N GLY A 35 -0.53 10.42 27.98
CA GLY A 35 -1.78 11.17 27.75
C GLY A 35 -2.39 11.10 26.34
N MET A 36 -1.90 10.24 25.45
CA MET A 36 -2.30 10.18 24.03
C MET A 36 -3.62 9.40 23.78
N TYR A 37 -4.73 9.87 24.34
CA TYR A 37 -6.04 9.19 24.19
C TYR A 37 -6.85 9.60 22.95
N GLU A 38 -6.58 10.75 22.32
CA GLU A 38 -7.39 11.26 21.20
C GLU A 38 -6.78 11.03 19.80
N ASP A 39 -5.46 10.80 19.69
CA ASP A 39 -4.73 10.69 18.41
C ASP A 39 -4.33 9.24 18.02
N TRP A 40 -4.93 8.23 18.67
CA TRP A 40 -4.51 6.83 18.58
C TRP A 40 -4.66 6.18 17.19
N ILE A 41 -5.42 6.81 16.28
CA ILE A 41 -5.70 6.31 14.93
C ILE A 41 -4.65 6.80 13.91
N SER A 42 -3.98 7.93 14.15
CA SER A 42 -3.13 8.60 13.14
C SER A 42 -1.71 8.03 13.05
N ASN A 43 -1.11 7.62 14.18
CA ASN A 43 0.29 7.16 14.28
C ASN A 43 0.44 5.63 14.49
N TRP A 44 -0.55 4.83 14.09
CA TRP A 44 -0.59 3.40 14.39
C TRP A 44 0.61 2.62 13.84
N VAL A 45 1.09 2.96 12.63
CA VAL A 45 2.13 2.21 11.90
C VAL A 45 3.49 2.22 12.62
N THR A 46 3.99 3.41 12.99
CA THR A 46 5.26 3.55 13.71
C THR A 46 5.22 2.91 15.08
N LEU A 47 4.07 2.96 15.77
CA LEU A 47 3.89 2.27 17.05
C LEU A 47 3.86 0.74 16.89
N THR A 48 3.30 0.22 15.78
CA THR A 48 3.26 -1.23 15.53
C THR A 48 4.62 -1.83 15.21
N ASP A 49 5.54 -1.13 14.54
CA ASP A 49 6.84 -1.71 14.15
C ASP A 49 7.73 -2.00 15.37
N ASP A 50 7.93 -1.03 16.26
CA ASP A 50 8.67 -1.23 17.52
C ASP A 50 7.99 -2.30 18.40
N TYR A 51 6.66 -2.28 18.48
CA TYR A 51 5.89 -3.26 19.26
C TYR A 51 6.01 -4.69 18.68
N LEU A 52 5.98 -4.86 17.36
CA LEU A 52 6.21 -6.15 16.70
C LEU A 52 7.63 -6.66 16.97
N ILE A 53 8.63 -5.79 16.99
CA ILE A 53 10.02 -6.17 17.22
C ILE A 53 10.22 -6.74 18.63
N TYR A 54 9.72 -6.05 19.67
CA TYR A 54 9.79 -6.56 21.04
C TYR A 54 8.96 -7.85 21.22
N THR A 55 7.70 -7.85 20.77
CA THR A 55 6.80 -9.01 20.98
C THR A 55 7.24 -10.26 20.20
N ASN A 56 7.72 -10.14 18.95
CA ASN A 56 8.24 -11.29 18.20
C ASN A 56 9.55 -11.83 18.80
N THR A 57 10.43 -10.96 19.32
CA THR A 57 11.71 -11.37 19.91
C THR A 57 11.48 -12.16 21.21
N PHE A 58 10.68 -11.62 22.14
CA PHE A 58 10.33 -12.33 23.37
C PHE A 58 9.44 -13.56 23.12
N GLY A 59 8.46 -13.46 22.22
CA GLY A 59 7.62 -14.61 21.82
C GLY A 59 8.45 -15.76 21.28
N SER A 60 9.39 -15.49 20.37
CA SER A 60 10.32 -16.49 19.82
C SER A 60 11.25 -17.07 20.89
N PHE A 61 11.71 -16.27 21.85
CA PHE A 61 12.53 -16.74 22.99
C PHE A 61 11.78 -17.76 23.85
N PHE A 62 10.55 -17.43 24.26
CA PHE A 62 9.72 -18.32 25.05
C PHE A 62 9.32 -19.59 24.28
N PHE A 63 9.04 -19.48 22.97
CA PHE A 63 8.75 -20.64 22.12
C PHE A 63 9.96 -21.59 21.99
N GLY A 64 11.18 -21.04 21.87
CA GLY A 64 12.42 -21.82 21.91
C GLY A 64 12.62 -22.52 23.26
N CYS A 65 12.45 -21.80 24.37
CA CYS A 65 12.51 -22.38 25.73
C CYS A 65 11.48 -23.52 25.91
N TYR A 66 10.26 -23.36 25.40
CA TYR A 66 9.21 -24.37 25.43
C TYR A 66 9.61 -25.62 24.62
N ALA A 67 10.07 -25.46 23.38
CA ALA A 67 10.52 -26.56 22.53
C ALA A 67 11.68 -27.36 23.17
N TRP A 68 12.67 -26.68 23.77
CA TRP A 68 13.76 -27.34 24.49
C TRP A 68 13.31 -28.04 25.78
N SER A 69 12.27 -27.55 26.47
CA SER A 69 11.68 -28.26 27.62
C SER A 69 11.04 -29.60 27.22
N ILE A 70 10.40 -29.66 26.04
CA ILE A 70 9.82 -30.89 25.48
C ILE A 70 10.92 -31.91 25.13
N ILE A 71 12.04 -31.45 24.55
CA ILE A 71 13.20 -32.31 24.26
C ILE A 71 13.75 -32.93 25.55
N LEU A 72 13.87 -32.14 26.62
CA LEU A 72 14.37 -32.64 27.91
C LEU A 72 13.41 -33.62 28.60
N TYR A 73 12.09 -33.44 28.43
CA TYR A 73 11.07 -34.40 28.90
C TYR A 73 11.22 -35.76 28.22
N TYR A 74 11.36 -35.80 26.88
CA TYR A 74 11.45 -37.06 26.13
C TYR A 74 12.83 -37.75 26.13
N LEU A 75 13.89 -37.11 26.66
CA LEU A 75 15.22 -37.72 26.74
C LEU A 75 15.45 -38.63 27.96
N ASP A 76 14.46 -38.74 28.86
CA ASP A 76 14.52 -39.54 30.10
C ASP A 76 15.76 -39.20 30.95
N VAL A 77 15.93 -37.91 31.22
CA VAL A 77 17.12 -37.36 31.88
C VAL A 77 16.94 -37.43 33.40
N THR A 78 17.41 -38.53 34.00
CA THR A 78 17.34 -38.85 35.45
C THR A 78 18.06 -37.87 36.40
N ASN A 79 18.41 -36.66 35.93
CA ASN A 79 19.14 -35.64 36.67
C ASN A 79 18.59 -34.22 36.37
N TYR A 80 17.25 -34.12 36.31
CA TYR A 80 16.45 -32.92 36.03
C TYR A 80 17.02 -31.61 36.65
N PHE A 81 17.42 -31.65 37.93
CA PHE A 81 18.01 -30.51 38.65
C PHE A 81 19.29 -29.92 38.00
N ARG A 82 20.05 -30.72 37.24
CA ARG A 82 21.24 -30.25 36.54
C ARG A 82 20.87 -29.44 35.29
N TYR A 83 19.84 -29.88 34.56
CA TYR A 83 19.36 -29.21 33.35
C TYR A 83 18.49 -28.00 33.65
N MET A 84 17.65 -28.03 34.70
CA MET A 84 16.95 -26.84 35.19
C MET A 84 17.92 -25.71 35.57
N LYS A 85 19.07 -26.05 36.17
CA LYS A 85 20.13 -25.05 36.42
C LYS A 85 20.72 -24.46 35.14
N LEU A 86 20.83 -25.26 34.07
CA LEU A 86 21.32 -24.79 32.77
C LEU A 86 20.31 -23.82 32.13
N ILE A 87 19.03 -24.19 32.11
CA ILE A 87 17.93 -23.33 31.62
C ILE A 87 17.90 -22.00 32.37
N ILE A 88 18.00 -22.02 33.71
CA ILE A 88 18.00 -20.80 34.53
C ILE A 88 19.24 -19.92 34.26
N LEU A 89 20.42 -20.53 34.06
CA LEU A 89 21.63 -19.78 33.68
C LEU A 89 21.53 -19.17 32.28
N SER A 90 21.02 -19.92 31.30
CA SER A 90 20.74 -19.40 29.95
C SER A 90 19.68 -18.30 29.97
N PHE A 91 18.62 -18.44 30.76
CA PHE A 91 17.57 -17.42 30.92
C PHE A 91 18.16 -16.11 31.45
N ILE A 92 18.93 -16.16 32.55
CA ILE A 92 19.57 -14.96 33.11
C ILE A 92 20.55 -14.32 32.11
N PHE A 93 21.34 -15.14 31.39
CA PHE A 93 22.28 -14.65 30.38
C PHE A 93 21.58 -13.93 29.21
N TRP A 94 20.56 -14.55 28.63
CA TRP A 94 19.81 -13.96 27.52
C TRP A 94 18.97 -12.75 27.95
N PHE A 95 18.35 -12.78 29.13
CA PHE A 95 17.61 -11.64 29.69
C PHE A 95 18.51 -10.41 29.88
N VAL A 96 19.73 -10.59 30.41
CA VAL A 96 20.72 -9.50 30.54
C VAL A 96 21.19 -9.00 29.17
N ILE A 97 21.37 -9.88 28.18
CA ILE A 97 21.70 -9.47 26.80
C ILE A 97 20.56 -8.68 26.15
N SER A 98 19.30 -9.12 26.27
CA SER A 98 18.14 -8.41 25.72
C SER A 98 17.98 -7.02 26.35
N ILE A 99 18.14 -6.89 27.66
CA ILE A 99 18.14 -5.59 28.34
C ILE A 99 19.32 -4.72 27.87
N PHE A 100 20.52 -5.28 27.74
CA PHE A 100 21.69 -4.53 27.27
C PHE A 100 21.50 -4.01 25.84
N ILE A 101 21.02 -4.85 24.92
CA ILE A 101 20.75 -4.47 23.53
C ILE A 101 19.65 -3.40 23.44
N GLY A 102 18.56 -3.54 24.20
CA GLY A 102 17.50 -2.52 24.26
C GLY A 102 17.99 -1.15 24.74
N ASN A 103 18.96 -1.11 25.66
CA ASN A 103 19.56 0.13 26.15
C ASN A 103 20.64 0.74 25.22
N VAL A 104 21.09 0.05 24.18
CA VAL A 104 22.05 0.59 23.19
C VAL A 104 21.35 1.43 22.10
N GLY A 105 20.04 1.28 21.94
CA GLY A 105 19.17 2.25 21.25
C GLY A 105 19.07 2.11 19.72
N ALA A 106 18.04 2.73 19.16
CA ALA A 106 17.58 2.56 17.77
C ALA A 106 18.48 3.17 16.68
N ILE A 107 19.69 3.61 17.01
CA ILE A 107 20.59 4.33 16.10
C ILE A 107 21.41 3.37 15.20
N SER A 108 21.58 2.09 15.61
CA SER A 108 22.31 1.07 14.83
C SER A 108 21.39 0.26 13.90
N TYR A 109 20.80 0.93 12.91
CA TYR A 109 19.90 0.30 11.94
C TYR A 109 20.56 0.13 10.55
N PHE A 110 20.96 -1.11 10.20
CA PHE A 110 20.43 -1.81 9.02
C PHE A 110 20.97 -3.25 8.80
N ASN A 111 22.21 -3.56 9.19
CA ASN A 111 22.86 -4.83 8.79
C ASN A 111 22.98 -5.89 9.90
N GLU A 112 23.22 -5.52 11.15
CA GLU A 112 23.56 -6.48 12.22
C GLU A 112 22.34 -7.17 12.85
N TRP A 113 21.20 -6.46 12.92
CA TRP A 113 19.93 -6.98 13.44
C TRP A 113 19.44 -8.22 12.68
N LEU A 114 19.59 -8.23 11.35
CA LEU A 114 19.21 -9.37 10.52
C LEU A 114 20.04 -10.62 10.84
N PHE A 115 21.33 -10.46 11.13
CA PHE A 115 22.22 -11.58 11.48
C PHE A 115 21.83 -12.21 12.83
N ILE A 116 21.47 -11.38 13.81
CA ILE A 116 20.96 -11.83 15.11
C ILE A 116 19.62 -12.59 14.91
N HIS A 117 18.69 -12.05 14.14
CA HIS A 117 17.43 -12.75 13.83
C HIS A 117 17.62 -14.07 13.08
N ILE A 118 18.58 -14.15 12.14
CA ILE A 118 18.88 -15.40 11.43
C ILE A 118 19.42 -16.47 12.40
N ILE A 119 20.35 -16.11 13.29
CA ILE A 119 20.86 -17.03 14.32
C ILE A 119 19.74 -17.48 15.26
N PHE A 120 18.86 -16.54 15.66
CA PHE A 120 17.76 -16.81 16.59
C PHE A 120 16.69 -17.71 15.96
N GLY A 121 16.30 -17.43 14.72
CA GLY A 121 15.41 -18.27 13.91
C GLY A 121 15.99 -19.67 13.66
N PHE A 122 17.31 -19.79 13.47
CA PHE A 122 17.98 -21.10 13.43
C PHE A 122 17.87 -21.86 14.75
N TRP A 123 18.05 -21.20 15.90
CA TRP A 123 17.95 -21.84 17.21
C TRP A 123 16.52 -22.32 17.54
N VAL A 124 15.52 -21.45 17.30
CA VAL A 124 14.10 -21.78 17.49
C VAL A 124 13.66 -22.87 16.49
N GLY A 125 14.05 -22.74 15.22
CA GLY A 125 13.75 -23.72 14.16
C GLY A 125 14.34 -25.11 14.45
N ILE A 126 15.60 -25.19 14.87
CA ILE A 126 16.23 -26.46 15.29
C ILE A 126 15.52 -27.05 16.52
N GLY A 127 15.11 -26.24 17.49
CA GLY A 127 14.33 -26.67 18.65
C GLY A 127 12.95 -27.22 18.26
N GLY A 128 12.22 -26.51 17.42
CA GLY A 128 10.90 -26.91 16.91
C GLY A 128 10.97 -28.19 16.08
N ILE A 129 11.90 -28.29 15.12
CA ILE A 129 12.09 -29.48 14.29
C ILE A 129 12.51 -30.68 15.15
N SER A 130 13.43 -30.50 16.10
CA SER A 130 13.88 -31.59 16.97
C SER A 130 12.79 -32.09 17.90
N SER A 131 12.00 -31.20 18.51
CA SER A 131 10.88 -31.57 19.37
C SER A 131 9.75 -32.25 18.58
N ALA A 132 9.40 -31.73 17.39
CA ALA A 132 8.43 -32.35 16.50
C ALA A 132 8.83 -33.77 16.06
N ILE A 133 10.10 -33.98 15.66
CA ILE A 133 10.62 -35.31 15.31
C ILE A 133 10.55 -36.27 16.50
N MET A 134 10.84 -35.80 17.73
CA MET A 134 10.73 -36.64 18.92
C MET A 134 9.28 -36.98 19.30
N VAL A 135 8.33 -36.06 19.12
CA VAL A 135 6.89 -36.31 19.35
C VAL A 135 6.33 -37.28 18.31
N ILE A 136 6.55 -37.01 17.01
CA ILE A 136 6.06 -37.86 15.91
C ILE A 136 6.68 -39.26 15.99
N GLY A 137 7.97 -39.36 16.29
CA GLY A 137 8.68 -40.63 16.46
C GLY A 137 8.19 -41.49 17.63
N ASN A 138 7.41 -40.93 18.56
CA ASN A 138 6.85 -41.64 19.73
C ASN A 138 5.41 -42.16 19.49
N ILE A 139 4.80 -41.84 18.35
CA ILE A 139 3.43 -42.28 17.98
C ILE A 139 3.45 -43.66 17.30
N GLY A 140 4.59 -44.10 16.75
CA GLY A 140 4.77 -45.42 16.12
C GLY A 140 5.52 -46.40 17.02
N SER A 141 4.89 -47.52 17.39
CA SER A 141 5.42 -48.52 18.35
C SER A 141 6.66 -49.33 17.89
N HIS A 142 7.28 -49.00 16.75
CA HIS A 142 8.19 -49.90 16.04
C HIS A 142 9.50 -49.26 15.53
N GLN A 143 10.16 -48.36 16.29
CA GLN A 143 11.46 -47.81 15.86
C GLN A 143 12.56 -47.58 16.92
N LEU A 144 12.69 -48.52 17.87
CA LEU A 144 13.75 -48.58 18.92
C LEU A 144 15.22 -48.49 18.43
N LYS A 145 15.48 -48.52 17.12
CA LYS A 145 16.84 -48.52 16.53
C LYS A 145 17.43 -47.12 16.37
N TYR A 146 16.62 -46.10 16.04
CA TYR A 146 17.09 -44.71 15.87
C TYR A 146 17.46 -44.04 17.19
N PHE A 147 16.71 -44.30 18.26
CA PHE A 147 16.91 -43.69 19.58
C PHE A 147 18.32 -43.91 20.16
N LYS A 148 18.93 -45.08 19.89
CA LYS A 148 20.32 -45.40 20.28
C LYS A 148 21.37 -44.55 19.56
N ILE A 149 21.10 -44.05 18.35
CA ILE A 149 22.03 -43.20 17.60
C ILE A 149 22.02 -41.79 18.17
N CYS A 150 20.84 -41.22 18.46
CA CYS A 150 20.72 -39.89 19.07
C CYS A 150 21.36 -39.86 20.47
N LYS A 151 21.10 -40.87 21.31
CA LYS A 151 21.70 -40.98 22.66
C LYS A 151 23.24 -41.11 22.62
N LYS A 152 23.82 -41.63 21.52
CA LYS A 152 25.28 -41.66 21.29
C LYS A 152 25.86 -40.32 20.81
N LYS A 153 25.08 -39.50 20.06
CA LYS A 153 25.50 -38.15 19.65
C LYS A 153 25.36 -37.11 20.76
N ALA A 154 24.38 -37.23 21.66
CA ALA A 154 24.20 -36.31 22.80
C ALA A 154 25.46 -36.22 23.69
N GLY A 155 26.12 -37.36 23.97
CA GLY A 155 27.39 -37.44 24.71
C GLY A 155 28.64 -36.91 23.97
N ILE A 156 28.46 -36.25 22.82
CA ILE A 156 29.46 -35.40 22.18
C ILE A 156 29.26 -33.95 22.64
N PHE A 157 28.01 -33.47 22.71
CA PHE A 157 27.69 -32.10 23.16
C PHE A 157 28.15 -31.84 24.60
N GLU A 158 27.94 -32.78 25.53
CA GLU A 158 28.45 -32.70 26.91
C GLU A 158 29.99 -32.56 27.02
N ARG A 159 30.76 -32.86 25.96
CA ARG A 159 32.23 -32.71 25.95
C ARG A 159 32.69 -31.34 25.47
N TYR A 160 31.89 -30.66 24.67
CA TYR A 160 32.23 -29.38 24.05
C TYR A 160 31.43 -28.20 24.63
N GLU A 161 30.44 -28.43 25.49
CA GLU A 161 29.65 -27.42 26.21
C GLU A 161 30.53 -26.29 26.79
N ALA A 162 31.56 -26.63 27.57
CA ALA A 162 32.47 -25.65 28.16
C ALA A 162 33.31 -24.90 27.11
N SER A 163 33.72 -25.57 26.03
CA SER A 163 34.47 -24.95 24.92
C SER A 163 33.59 -24.01 24.08
N LEU A 164 32.32 -24.35 23.90
CA LEU A 164 31.34 -23.54 23.17
C LEU A 164 30.98 -22.27 23.96
N ILE A 165 30.75 -22.39 25.26
CA ILE A 165 30.52 -21.24 26.15
C ILE A 165 31.77 -20.34 26.18
N LEU A 166 32.97 -20.93 26.28
CA LEU A 166 34.22 -20.16 26.22
C LEU A 166 34.40 -19.43 24.89
N LEU A 167 34.09 -20.08 23.76
CA LEU A 167 34.14 -19.47 22.43
C LEU A 167 33.16 -18.29 22.31
N ILE A 168 31.91 -18.46 22.75
CA ILE A 168 30.90 -17.40 22.76
C ILE A 168 31.37 -16.21 23.61
N LEU A 169 31.90 -16.46 24.80
CA LEU A 169 32.42 -15.39 25.68
C LEU A 169 33.65 -14.68 25.10
N ILE A 170 34.52 -15.39 24.39
CA ILE A 170 35.66 -14.80 23.67
C ILE A 170 35.17 -13.91 22.52
N THR A 171 34.23 -14.38 21.68
CA THR A 171 33.66 -13.57 20.58
C THR A 171 32.92 -12.34 21.11
N LEU A 172 32.14 -12.49 22.19
CA LEU A 172 31.44 -11.37 22.81
C LEU A 172 32.42 -10.33 23.40
N GLY A 173 33.50 -10.79 24.05
CA GLY A 173 34.54 -9.92 24.60
C GLY A 173 35.35 -9.19 23.53
N ILE A 174 35.67 -9.86 22.41
CA ILE A 174 36.33 -9.23 21.25
C ILE A 174 35.43 -8.14 20.67
N ASN A 175 34.14 -8.43 20.44
CA ASN A 175 33.22 -7.46 19.86
C ASN A 175 32.97 -6.26 20.80
N LEU A 176 32.85 -6.46 22.12
CA LEU A 176 32.79 -5.35 23.08
C LEU A 176 34.07 -4.50 23.08
N SER A 177 35.25 -5.10 22.89
CA SER A 177 36.52 -4.37 22.92
C SER A 177 36.73 -3.42 21.72
N LEU A 178 35.91 -3.53 20.68
CA LEU A 178 35.98 -2.68 19.48
C LEU A 178 35.11 -1.41 19.56
N PHE A 179 34.28 -1.24 20.60
CA PHE A 179 33.20 -0.25 20.61
C PHE A 179 33.22 0.79 21.75
N ILE A 180 34.08 0.67 22.77
CA ILE A 180 34.04 1.54 23.97
C ILE A 180 35.42 2.07 24.36
N ASP A 181 35.70 3.33 24.03
CA ASP A 181 36.97 4.03 24.34
C ASP A 181 37.02 4.60 25.78
N LEU A 182 36.56 3.80 26.76
CA LEU A 182 36.49 4.16 28.19
C LEU A 182 37.07 3.05 29.08
N ASN A 183 38.41 3.07 29.20
CA ASN A 183 39.21 2.10 29.96
C ASN A 183 38.69 1.81 31.40
N THR A 184 38.12 2.80 32.09
CA THR A 184 37.56 2.64 33.45
C THR A 184 36.37 1.68 33.51
N VAL A 185 35.50 1.68 32.50
CA VAL A 185 34.35 0.75 32.42
C VAL A 185 34.84 -0.67 32.14
N PHE A 186 35.85 -0.82 31.29
CA PHE A 186 36.44 -2.11 30.95
C PHE A 186 37.10 -2.79 32.17
N ILE A 187 37.84 -2.02 32.99
CA ILE A 187 38.45 -2.53 34.24
C ILE A 187 37.36 -3.01 35.22
N LEU A 188 36.28 -2.23 35.38
CA LEU A 188 35.19 -2.60 36.30
C LEU A 188 34.51 -3.92 35.88
N TRP A 189 34.19 -4.07 34.59
CA TRP A 189 33.59 -5.31 34.07
C TRP A 189 34.56 -6.50 34.06
N ALA A 190 35.84 -6.29 33.80
CA ALA A 190 36.87 -7.34 33.91
C ALA A 190 37.00 -7.85 35.36
N VAL A 191 36.95 -6.94 36.35
CA VAL A 191 36.96 -7.29 37.78
C VAL A 191 35.68 -8.04 38.17
N ILE A 192 34.49 -7.57 37.75
CA ILE A 192 33.21 -8.26 38.00
C ILE A 192 33.21 -9.66 37.37
N GLY A 193 33.66 -9.80 36.12
CA GLY A 193 33.79 -11.08 35.43
C GLY A 193 34.77 -12.03 36.13
N GLY A 194 35.94 -11.52 36.56
CA GLY A 194 36.91 -12.28 37.34
C GLY A 194 36.33 -12.78 38.68
N ILE A 195 35.61 -11.93 39.40
CA ILE A 195 34.91 -12.29 40.64
C ILE A 195 33.84 -13.36 40.36
N LEU A 196 33.06 -13.26 39.29
CA LEU A 196 32.08 -14.27 38.89
C LEU A 196 32.74 -15.62 38.59
N ILE A 197 33.85 -15.62 37.84
CA ILE A 197 34.60 -16.84 37.48
C ILE A 197 35.20 -17.50 38.73
N ILE A 198 35.73 -16.73 39.67
CA ILE A 198 36.23 -17.22 40.96
C ILE A 198 35.08 -17.79 41.81
N PHE A 199 33.93 -17.12 41.86
CA PHE A 199 32.76 -17.56 42.60
C PHE A 199 32.16 -18.85 42.03
N ILE A 200 32.05 -18.96 40.70
CA ILE A 200 31.60 -20.17 40.00
C ILE A 200 32.57 -21.33 40.24
N ASN A 201 33.88 -21.11 40.12
CA ASN A 201 34.88 -22.13 40.44
C ASN A 201 34.86 -22.54 41.93
N TYR A 202 34.60 -21.61 42.85
CA TYR A 202 34.41 -21.93 44.27
C TYR A 202 33.19 -22.83 44.49
N LEU A 203 32.05 -22.52 43.84
CA LEU A 203 30.83 -23.35 43.90
C LEU A 203 31.03 -24.75 43.31
N PHE A 204 31.80 -24.89 42.23
CA PHE A 204 32.13 -26.20 41.67
C PHE A 204 33.13 -26.98 42.52
N SER A 205 34.18 -26.33 43.04
CA SER A 205 35.17 -26.91 43.94
C SER A 205 34.51 -27.52 45.18
N LYS A 206 33.64 -26.74 45.85
CA LYS A 206 32.93 -27.13 47.07
C LYS A 206 31.92 -28.28 46.90
N LYS A 207 31.66 -28.72 45.66
CA LYS A 207 30.86 -29.93 45.39
C LYS A 207 31.67 -31.21 45.57
N LYS A 208 32.98 -31.20 45.29
CA LYS A 208 33.82 -32.41 45.26
C LYS A 208 34.03 -33.06 46.65
N GLU A 209 33.84 -32.30 47.73
CA GLU A 209 33.95 -32.79 49.12
C GLU A 209 32.62 -33.25 49.74
N ARG A 210 31.47 -33.10 49.07
CA ARG A 210 30.16 -33.52 49.61
C ARG A 210 29.68 -34.89 49.12
N ASP A 211 30.07 -35.32 47.93
CA ASP A 211 29.54 -36.54 47.30
C ASP A 211 30.13 -37.85 47.87
N THR A 212 31.10 -37.79 48.78
CA THR A 212 31.63 -38.95 49.52
C THR A 212 30.91 -39.24 50.85
N GLY A 213 30.37 -38.21 51.54
CA GLY A 213 29.85 -38.37 52.92
C GLY A 213 28.39 -38.85 53.06
N ILE A 214 27.62 -38.90 51.97
CA ILE A 214 26.15 -39.09 52.03
C ILE A 214 25.71 -40.52 51.67
N LYS A 215 26.55 -41.31 50.98
CA LYS A 215 26.17 -42.66 50.51
C LYS A 215 26.02 -43.72 51.61
N GLU A 216 26.75 -43.62 52.71
CA GLU A 216 26.75 -44.65 53.76
C GLU A 216 25.57 -44.50 54.73
N ASN A 217 25.26 -43.27 55.16
CA ASN A 217 24.16 -42.99 56.10
C ASN A 217 22.78 -43.39 55.54
N PHE A 218 22.56 -43.29 54.23
CA PHE A 218 21.30 -43.70 53.60
C PHE A 218 21.11 -45.23 53.55
N LEU A 219 22.20 -46.01 53.58
CA LEU A 219 22.13 -47.47 53.62
C LEU A 219 21.76 -47.99 55.02
N LEU A 220 22.19 -47.27 56.06
CA LEU A 220 21.91 -47.57 57.46
C LEU A 220 20.42 -47.39 57.79
N LEU A 221 19.85 -46.22 57.46
CA LEU A 221 18.42 -45.92 57.62
C LEU A 221 17.51 -46.93 56.88
N ARG A 222 17.93 -47.39 55.69
CA ARG A 222 17.17 -48.36 54.87
C ARG A 222 17.22 -49.80 55.42
N LYS A 223 18.18 -50.13 56.29
CA LYS A 223 18.16 -51.37 57.08
C LYS A 223 17.25 -51.21 58.31
N ILE A 224 17.37 -50.11 59.04
CA ILE A 224 16.58 -49.82 60.26
C ILE A 224 15.07 -49.90 59.97
N PHE A 225 14.59 -49.22 58.92
CA PHE A 225 13.16 -49.22 58.56
C PHE A 225 12.60 -50.55 58.01
N ARG A 226 13.44 -51.57 57.80
CA ARG A 226 12.99 -52.93 57.42
C ARG A 226 12.93 -53.90 58.60
N GLY A 227 13.58 -53.61 59.73
CA GLY A 227 13.52 -54.47 60.92
C GLY A 227 12.25 -54.28 61.78
N ILE A 228 11.61 -53.11 61.72
CA ILE A 228 10.58 -52.68 62.69
C ILE A 228 9.15 -53.09 62.24
N ARG A 229 9.01 -54.19 61.48
CA ARG A 229 7.68 -54.75 61.12
C ARG A 229 7.58 -56.28 61.18
N SER A 230 8.39 -56.91 62.04
CA SER A 230 8.21 -58.31 62.41
C SER A 230 8.50 -58.53 63.90
N ASN A 231 7.44 -58.92 64.63
CA ASN A 231 7.40 -59.49 65.99
C ASN A 231 7.83 -58.61 67.18
N ILE A 232 6.93 -58.58 68.17
CA ILE A 232 7.14 -58.14 69.55
C ILE A 232 7.55 -59.37 70.37
N SER A 233 8.68 -59.34 71.09
CA SER A 233 8.95 -60.23 72.24
C SER A 233 10.20 -59.83 73.05
N HIS A 234 10.07 -59.80 74.38
CA HIS A 234 11.13 -59.87 75.41
C HIS A 234 12.31 -58.85 75.44
N LEU A 235 12.14 -57.84 76.30
CA LEU A 235 12.94 -57.52 77.51
C LEU A 235 14.46 -57.84 77.62
N THR A 236 15.13 -56.89 78.31
CA THR A 236 16.25 -57.00 79.29
C THR A 236 17.76 -56.96 78.90
N THR A 237 18.53 -56.34 79.84
CA THR A 237 19.98 -56.43 80.15
C THR A 237 21.08 -55.78 79.28
N ASN A 238 21.40 -54.54 79.67
CA ASN A 238 22.73 -53.95 79.99
C ASN A 238 23.86 -54.97 80.42
N PRO A 239 25.18 -54.61 80.50
CA PRO A 239 26.11 -53.95 79.55
C PRO A 239 27.55 -54.57 79.49
N LYS A 240 28.46 -53.99 78.67
CA LYS A 240 29.95 -53.83 78.81
C LYS A 240 30.91 -54.43 77.75
N ASN A 241 31.89 -53.58 77.40
CA ASN A 241 33.32 -53.74 77.07
C ASN A 241 33.86 -54.90 76.21
N LEU A 242 34.51 -54.50 75.10
CA LEU A 242 35.85 -54.88 74.59
C LEU A 242 36.03 -54.05 73.30
N GLU A 243 36.81 -52.97 73.18
CA GLU A 243 38.08 -52.54 73.80
C GLU A 243 39.30 -53.37 73.35
N GLY A 244 40.11 -52.80 72.45
CA GLY A 244 41.43 -53.32 72.08
C GLY A 244 41.70 -53.48 70.59
N GLU A 245 42.09 -52.41 69.90
CA GLU A 245 43.46 -52.33 69.33
C GLU A 245 43.89 -50.91 68.92
N MET A 246 45.21 -50.71 68.93
CA MET A 246 46.05 -49.54 68.59
C MET A 246 45.33 -48.26 68.07
N ARG A 247 45.32 -47.14 68.82
CA ARG A 247 46.46 -46.25 69.16
C ARG A 247 47.40 -45.92 67.99
N GLU A 248 47.22 -44.72 67.41
CA GLU A 248 48.32 -43.75 67.45
C GLU A 248 47.85 -42.29 67.66
N LYS A 249 48.53 -41.63 68.60
CA LYS A 249 48.69 -40.18 68.85
C LYS A 249 47.54 -39.21 68.48
N TYR A 250 46.85 -38.76 69.52
CA TYR A 250 46.67 -37.31 69.72
C TYR A 250 48.01 -36.59 69.54
N PHE A 251 48.09 -35.59 68.65
CA PHE A 251 48.63 -34.24 68.95
C PHE A 251 48.38 -33.25 67.79
N GLU A 252 48.75 -31.98 67.99
CA GLU A 252 48.85 -30.90 66.98
C GLU A 252 47.57 -30.43 66.25
N LYS A 253 46.50 -30.19 67.01
CA LYS A 253 45.48 -29.19 66.65
C LYS A 253 46.07 -27.76 66.71
N SER A 254 47.01 -27.41 65.80
CA SER A 254 47.68 -26.09 65.82
C SER A 254 48.04 -25.45 64.47
N ASN A 255 48.64 -26.16 63.49
CA ASN A 255 49.34 -25.45 62.39
C ASN A 255 48.66 -25.37 60.99
N ARG A 256 47.69 -26.22 60.63
CA ARG A 256 47.13 -26.21 59.24
C ARG A 256 46.20 -25.03 58.88
N LEU A 257 45.84 -24.16 59.83
CA LEU A 257 45.01 -22.97 59.58
C LEU A 257 45.83 -21.67 59.36
N LYS A 258 47.16 -21.74 59.45
CA LYS A 258 48.05 -20.57 59.33
C LYS A 258 48.43 -20.25 57.87
N TYR A 259 48.83 -21.26 57.09
CA TYR A 259 49.31 -21.06 55.72
C TYR A 259 48.23 -20.58 54.73
N GLN A 260 46.99 -21.10 54.78
CA GLN A 260 45.93 -20.65 53.87
C GLN A 260 45.47 -19.21 54.15
N LYS A 261 45.50 -18.75 55.41
CA LYS A 261 45.24 -17.33 55.72
C LYS A 261 46.37 -16.40 55.27
N GLN A 262 47.63 -16.83 55.42
CA GLN A 262 48.77 -16.04 54.94
C GLN A 262 48.80 -15.94 53.41
N MET A 263 48.49 -17.00 52.67
CA MET A 263 48.48 -16.97 51.20
C MET A 263 47.43 -15.99 50.64
N ILE A 264 46.22 -15.97 51.20
CA ILE A 264 45.15 -15.05 50.79
C ILE A 264 45.50 -13.58 51.13
N ILE A 265 46.10 -13.33 52.30
CA ILE A 265 46.55 -11.99 52.69
C ILE A 265 47.70 -11.49 51.82
N ILE A 266 48.67 -12.35 51.47
CA ILE A 266 49.76 -12.01 50.55
C ILE A 266 49.19 -11.67 49.17
N ILE A 267 48.26 -12.46 48.63
CA ILE A 267 47.63 -12.18 47.34
C ILE A 267 46.88 -10.84 47.36
N LEU A 268 46.11 -10.52 48.40
CA LEU A 268 45.45 -9.21 48.53
C LEU A 268 46.46 -8.05 48.61
N ILE A 269 47.52 -8.19 49.40
CA ILE A 269 48.54 -7.14 49.56
C ILE A 269 49.33 -6.93 48.26
N SER A 270 49.65 -7.98 47.51
CA SER A 270 50.24 -7.87 46.18
C SER A 270 49.30 -7.19 45.19
N PHE A 271 48.00 -7.49 45.19
CA PHE A 271 47.04 -6.88 44.27
C PHE A 271 46.81 -5.39 44.57
N ILE A 272 46.68 -5.02 45.84
CA ILE A 272 46.56 -3.63 46.30
C ILE A 272 47.87 -2.86 46.04
N GLY A 273 49.03 -3.48 46.28
CA GLY A 273 50.34 -2.90 45.99
C GLY A 273 50.55 -2.60 44.51
N ILE A 274 50.20 -3.53 43.61
CA ILE A 274 50.27 -3.32 42.15
C ILE A 274 49.30 -2.23 41.70
N SER A 275 48.07 -2.22 42.23
CA SER A 275 47.07 -1.20 41.90
C SER A 275 47.49 0.20 42.33
N LEU A 276 48.18 0.35 43.46
CA LEU A 276 48.73 1.63 43.92
C LEU A 276 49.99 2.06 43.16
N LEU A 277 50.85 1.12 42.77
CA LEU A 277 52.05 1.41 41.96
C LEU A 277 51.74 1.92 40.55
N ILE A 278 50.58 1.55 39.98
CA ILE A 278 50.10 2.04 38.68
C ILE A 278 49.35 3.37 38.81
N GLY A 279 48.84 3.71 40.00
CA GLY A 279 48.02 4.92 40.23
C GLY A 279 48.81 6.24 40.33
N PHE A 280 50.08 6.21 40.76
CA PHE A 280 50.91 7.42 40.95
C PHE A 280 52.39 7.15 40.63
N GLY A 281 52.82 7.38 39.37
CA GLY A 281 54.23 7.28 39.01
C GLY A 281 54.59 7.58 37.55
N ILE A 282 55.24 8.73 37.32
CA ILE A 282 56.07 9.07 36.15
C ILE A 282 55.38 9.05 34.76
N PRO A 283 54.85 10.19 34.30
CA PRO A 283 54.64 10.45 32.88
C PRO A 283 55.95 10.85 32.18
N LEU A 284 56.73 9.87 31.72
CA LEU A 284 57.90 10.04 30.84
C LEU A 284 58.29 8.68 30.20
N LEU A 285 58.95 8.71 29.04
CA LEU A 285 59.48 7.53 28.30
C LEU A 285 58.48 6.55 27.66
N PHE A 286 57.45 7.02 26.93
CA PHE A 286 56.85 6.20 25.86
C PHE A 286 56.52 6.92 24.53
N THR A 287 57.10 8.10 24.31
CA THR A 287 57.06 8.83 23.02
C THR A 287 57.89 8.21 21.89
N GLY A 288 58.40 6.97 22.04
CA GLY A 288 59.40 6.38 21.14
C GLY A 288 58.98 5.15 20.30
N VAL A 289 57.82 4.52 20.56
CA VAL A 289 57.49 3.20 19.95
C VAL A 289 56.27 3.23 19.01
N LEU A 290 55.37 4.21 19.17
CA LEU A 290 54.17 4.34 18.32
C LEU A 290 54.45 4.76 16.87
N PHE A 291 55.67 5.20 16.54
CA PHE A 291 56.06 5.62 15.19
C PHE A 291 56.42 4.47 14.23
N ILE A 292 56.50 3.22 14.71
CA ILE A 292 56.94 2.07 13.89
C ILE A 292 55.77 1.18 13.43
N TYR A 293 54.68 1.08 14.19
CA TYR A 293 53.57 0.16 13.86
C TYR A 293 52.49 0.74 12.93
N PHE A 294 52.24 2.06 12.97
CA PHE A 294 51.23 2.69 12.11
C PHE A 294 51.56 2.60 10.59
N PRO A 295 52.82 2.74 10.15
CA PRO A 295 53.20 2.47 8.76
C PRO A 295 53.02 1.00 8.35
N ILE A 296 53.09 0.05 9.28
CA ILE A 296 53.01 -1.39 9.00
C ILE A 296 51.57 -1.82 8.76
N THR A 297 50.60 -1.37 9.57
CA THR A 297 49.18 -1.68 9.34
C THR A 297 48.62 -0.99 8.10
N ILE A 298 49.01 0.26 7.84
CA ILE A 298 48.68 0.93 6.57
C ILE A 298 49.37 0.24 5.39
N GLY A 299 50.65 -0.14 5.54
CA GLY A 299 51.39 -0.88 4.52
C GLY A 299 50.79 -2.25 4.20
N ILE A 300 50.31 -3.00 5.19
CA ILE A 300 49.62 -4.29 5.00
C ILE A 300 48.24 -4.08 4.36
N SER A 301 47.50 -3.04 4.73
CA SER A 301 46.22 -2.69 4.07
C SER A 301 46.42 -2.30 2.61
N PHE A 302 47.45 -1.50 2.29
CA PHE A 302 47.85 -1.21 0.92
C PHE A 302 48.42 -2.43 0.19
N LEU A 303 49.06 -3.37 0.88
CA LEU A 303 49.50 -4.64 0.29
C LEU A 303 48.30 -5.54 -0.05
N PHE A 304 47.28 -5.61 0.81
CA PHE A 304 46.04 -6.33 0.53
C PHE A 304 45.24 -5.66 -0.60
N LEU A 305 45.14 -4.33 -0.59
CA LEU A 305 44.51 -3.57 -1.68
C LEU A 305 45.30 -3.74 -2.99
N ALA A 306 46.64 -3.73 -2.95
CA ALA A 306 47.49 -4.01 -4.11
C ALA A 306 47.37 -5.46 -4.58
N ILE A 307 47.22 -6.45 -3.69
CA ILE A 307 46.97 -7.85 -4.04
C ILE A 307 45.59 -7.99 -4.69
N ILE A 308 44.55 -7.32 -4.18
CA ILE A 308 43.21 -7.30 -4.79
C ILE A 308 43.23 -6.58 -6.14
N ILE A 309 43.94 -5.45 -6.25
CA ILE A 309 44.13 -4.74 -7.53
C ILE A 309 44.95 -5.59 -8.51
N ILE A 310 45.97 -6.32 -8.08
CA ILE A 310 46.73 -7.26 -8.95
C ILE A 310 45.83 -8.44 -9.36
N TYR A 311 45.02 -8.98 -8.45
CA TYR A 311 44.09 -10.07 -8.74
C TYR A 311 43.00 -9.67 -9.75
N LEU A 312 42.48 -8.44 -9.65
CA LEU A 312 41.52 -7.87 -10.61
C LEU A 312 42.18 -7.40 -11.92
N SER A 313 43.40 -6.86 -11.86
CA SER A 313 44.17 -6.38 -13.03
C SER A 313 44.80 -7.52 -13.85
N ILE A 314 44.85 -8.74 -13.31
CA ILE A 314 45.18 -9.95 -14.08
C ILE A 314 44.08 -10.32 -15.08
N ASN A 315 42.84 -9.82 -14.92
CA ASN A 315 41.71 -10.22 -15.76
C ASN A 315 40.93 -9.08 -16.46
N GLU A 316 41.62 -8.02 -16.90
CA GLU A 316 41.40 -7.55 -18.28
C GLU A 316 42.58 -6.72 -18.81
N SER A 317 43.13 -7.12 -19.95
CA SER A 317 44.18 -6.34 -20.61
C SER A 317 44.07 -6.44 -22.13
N LYS A 318 43.41 -5.46 -22.76
CA LYS A 318 43.95 -4.88 -24.00
C LYS A 318 43.36 -3.53 -24.48
N ARG A 319 44.30 -2.58 -24.54
CA ARG A 319 44.50 -1.52 -25.56
C ARG A 319 43.52 -0.33 -25.64
N ARG A 320 44.01 0.90 -25.88
CA ARG A 320 45.40 1.47 -25.89
C ARG A 320 45.29 2.98 -26.17
N ASN A 321 46.08 3.84 -25.46
CA ASN A 321 46.42 5.26 -25.75
C ASN A 321 45.24 6.25 -25.97
N SER A 322 45.35 7.59 -25.95
CA SER A 322 46.27 8.64 -25.43
C SER A 322 45.46 9.98 -25.43
N PHE A 323 45.80 11.14 -24.86
CA PHE A 323 47.07 11.88 -24.71
C PHE A 323 47.04 12.82 -23.45
N GLN A 324 47.84 13.90 -23.48
CA GLN A 324 48.07 15.02 -22.53
C GLN A 324 46.81 15.80 -22.02
N SER A 325 46.84 16.67 -20.97
CA SER A 325 47.88 17.04 -19.96
C SER A 325 47.35 17.89 -18.78
N THR A 326 48.14 17.95 -17.67
CA THR A 326 48.38 19.08 -16.73
C THR A 326 47.24 19.90 -16.08
N GLN A 327 47.25 19.90 -14.73
CA GLN A 327 47.13 21.08 -13.82
C GLN A 327 45.77 21.86 -13.76
N GLU A 328 45.30 22.48 -12.65
CA GLU A 328 45.72 22.49 -11.23
C GLU A 328 44.59 22.97 -10.27
N PHE A 329 44.80 22.79 -8.96
CA PHE A 329 44.22 23.53 -7.79
C PHE A 329 42.70 23.86 -7.66
N ASN A 330 42.01 23.05 -6.84
CA ASN A 330 41.44 23.38 -5.52
C ASN A 330 40.25 24.36 -5.28
N PHE A 331 39.30 23.83 -4.47
CA PHE A 331 38.53 24.43 -3.35
C PHE A 331 37.11 25.05 -3.51
N ASN A 332 36.12 24.33 -2.96
CA ASN A 332 35.02 24.76 -2.06
C ASN A 332 34.51 26.22 -2.17
N PHE A 333 33.22 26.52 -2.36
CA PHE A 333 31.95 25.79 -2.13
C PHE A 333 30.81 26.75 -2.60
N GLU A 334 29.53 26.38 -2.43
CA GLU A 334 28.28 27.13 -2.06
C GLU A 334 27.99 28.68 -2.32
N ARG A 335 26.85 29.40 -2.02
CA ARG A 335 25.34 29.28 -2.10
C ARG A 335 24.57 30.57 -1.43
N ARG A 336 23.23 30.83 -1.62
CA ARG A 336 22.07 31.59 -0.87
C ARG A 336 21.94 33.15 -0.72
N ASN A 337 21.14 33.91 -1.50
CA ASN A 337 19.69 34.33 -1.40
C ASN A 337 19.31 35.57 -0.52
N PRO A 338 18.36 36.49 -0.93
CA PRO A 338 17.62 37.52 -0.11
C PRO A 338 16.15 37.19 0.33
N PHE A 339 15.49 38.07 1.14
CA PHE A 339 14.22 37.84 1.90
C PHE A 339 13.38 39.13 2.20
N GLN A 340 12.03 39.10 2.04
CA GLN A 340 10.93 39.15 3.07
C GLN A 340 10.82 40.26 4.17
N SER A 341 9.61 40.51 4.73
CA SER A 341 9.20 41.04 6.08
C SER A 341 8.02 42.03 6.18
N THR A 342 7.11 41.84 7.15
CA THR A 342 7.08 42.48 8.50
C THR A 342 5.79 42.03 9.26
N ARG A 343 5.52 42.15 10.58
CA ARG A 343 6.20 42.46 11.89
C ARG A 343 5.18 42.20 13.03
N GLU A 344 5.46 42.06 14.35
CA GLU A 344 6.64 41.78 15.21
C GLU A 344 6.12 41.33 16.63
N PHE A 345 6.87 41.57 17.72
CA PHE A 345 6.58 41.35 19.16
C PHE A 345 6.66 39.90 19.72
N TYR A 346 7.32 39.62 20.85
CA TYR A 346 8.03 40.47 21.84
C TYR A 346 9.45 39.91 22.16
N PHE A 347 10.35 40.74 22.67
CA PHE A 347 11.76 40.43 22.99
C PHE A 347 12.04 40.42 24.50
N ASP A 348 13.13 39.75 24.92
CA ASP A 348 13.92 40.16 26.09
C ASP A 348 15.43 39.84 25.94
N GLU A 349 16.23 40.38 26.87
CA GLU A 349 17.68 40.60 26.96
C GLU A 349 18.61 39.34 27.04
N LYS A 350 19.96 39.38 26.89
CA LYS A 350 20.99 40.43 26.65
C LYS A 350 22.34 39.79 26.22
N ILE A 351 23.18 40.50 25.46
CA ILE A 351 24.61 40.82 25.78
C ILE A 351 25.22 41.75 24.70
N LYS A 352 26.34 42.42 25.02
CA LYS A 352 26.83 43.64 24.34
C LYS A 352 27.85 43.38 23.23
N ILE A 353 27.70 44.07 22.09
CA ILE A 353 28.75 44.31 21.08
C ILE A 353 29.55 45.58 21.45
N LYS A 354 30.80 45.70 21.00
CA LYS A 354 31.60 46.93 21.15
C LYS A 354 32.48 47.22 19.92
N ASP A 355 32.63 48.51 19.62
CA ASP A 355 33.72 49.16 18.88
C ASP A 355 33.96 48.84 17.37
N LYS A 356 33.00 49.25 16.53
CA LYS A 356 33.11 50.31 15.49
C LYS A 356 34.18 50.22 14.34
N TYR A 357 33.68 50.35 13.10
CA TYR A 357 34.36 50.59 11.79
C TYR A 357 35.02 49.41 11.03
N VAL A 358 34.33 48.91 9.98
CA VAL A 358 34.90 48.49 8.66
C VAL A 358 34.00 49.07 7.53
N LYS A 359 33.81 48.46 6.35
CA LYS A 359 33.65 49.12 5.02
C LYS A 359 32.26 48.94 4.38
N GLN A 360 32.01 49.61 3.24
CA GLN A 360 30.68 49.66 2.57
C GLN A 360 30.10 48.29 2.14
N ASP A 361 30.91 47.27 1.85
CA ASP A 361 30.41 45.88 1.67
C ASP A 361 29.58 45.43 2.88
N ASP A 362 29.94 45.92 4.07
CA ASP A 362 29.27 45.62 5.33
C ASP A 362 27.89 46.27 5.44
N ILE A 363 27.50 47.23 4.57
CA ILE A 363 26.13 47.79 4.53
C ILE A 363 25.18 46.83 3.82
N ILE A 364 25.52 46.39 2.59
CA ILE A 364 24.72 45.38 1.88
C ILE A 364 24.70 44.07 2.70
N LYS A 365 25.85 43.65 3.27
CA LYS A 365 25.87 42.54 4.22
C LYS A 365 25.05 42.80 5.48
N SER A 366 25.03 44.01 6.05
CA SER A 366 24.19 44.30 7.23
C SER A 366 22.70 44.20 6.92
N VAL A 367 22.23 44.72 5.79
CA VAL A 367 20.83 44.56 5.37
C VAL A 367 20.50 43.08 5.16
N LEU A 368 21.40 42.32 4.53
CA LEU A 368 21.24 40.88 4.32
C LEU A 368 21.53 40.00 5.56
N GLN A 369 22.04 40.56 6.67
CA GLN A 369 22.28 39.88 7.96
C GLN A 369 21.25 40.27 9.03
N LEU A 370 20.57 41.42 8.88
CA LEU A 370 19.37 41.77 9.65
C LEU A 370 18.16 40.89 9.28
N LEU A 371 18.24 40.20 8.14
CA LEU A 371 17.33 39.19 7.65
C LEU A 371 17.97 37.81 7.96
N PRO A 372 17.47 37.02 8.95
CA PRO A 372 18.05 35.73 9.31
C PRO A 372 18.22 34.72 8.15
N GLU A 373 19.09 33.72 8.33
CA GLU A 373 19.50 32.79 7.26
C GLU A 373 18.36 31.88 6.70
N ASP A 374 17.23 31.86 7.40
CA ASP A 374 15.96 31.18 7.13
C ASP A 374 14.73 32.12 7.08
N TYR A 375 14.92 33.43 7.31
CA TYR A 375 13.95 34.55 7.24
C TYR A 375 13.48 34.96 5.81
N PHE A 376 13.92 34.11 4.91
CA PHE A 376 15.13 33.73 2.34
C PHE A 376 14.67 32.58 1.27
N ILE A 377 15.07 31.30 1.50
CA ILE A 377 14.41 30.00 1.21
C ILE A 377 12.87 29.88 1.48
N SER A 378 12.42 30.21 2.69
CA SER A 378 11.10 29.91 3.29
C SER A 378 9.90 30.67 2.71
N HIS A 379 10.12 31.61 1.79
CA HIS A 379 9.09 32.30 0.98
C HIS A 379 9.41 32.14 -0.52
N GLY A 380 10.07 31.04 -0.90
CA GLY A 380 10.16 30.59 -2.29
C GLY A 380 11.23 31.25 -3.16
N ILE A 381 11.79 32.41 -2.77
CA ILE A 381 12.94 33.01 -3.47
C ILE A 381 14.07 31.95 -3.49
N PRO A 382 14.58 31.51 -4.66
CA PRO A 382 15.35 30.27 -4.71
C PRO A 382 16.84 30.53 -4.50
N ALA A 383 17.46 29.96 -3.44
CA ALA A 383 18.92 29.72 -3.33
C ALA A 383 19.37 28.98 -2.02
N PHE A 384 20.65 28.99 -1.58
CA PHE A 384 21.36 27.76 -1.11
C PHE A 384 22.22 27.43 0.28
N PHE A 385 23.20 27.98 1.14
CA PHE A 385 24.03 29.22 1.58
C PHE A 385 25.60 29.07 1.79
N LYS A 386 26.44 30.16 1.85
CA LYS A 386 27.93 30.15 2.07
C LYS A 386 28.61 31.40 2.71
N ASN A 387 29.64 31.20 3.55
CA ASN A 387 30.69 32.19 3.95
C ASN A 387 30.17 33.62 4.28
N ASN A 388 28.97 33.76 4.82
CA ASN A 388 28.31 35.06 5.08
C ASN A 388 28.17 35.94 3.80
N HIS A 389 28.06 35.32 2.63
CA HIS A 389 27.87 35.92 1.31
C HIS A 389 26.67 35.31 0.59
N VAL A 390 26.00 36.13 -0.22
CA VAL A 390 24.63 35.89 -0.66
C VAL A 390 24.50 35.74 -2.17
N PHE A 391 24.01 34.59 -2.64
CA PHE A 391 23.90 34.24 -4.08
C PHE A 391 22.51 33.70 -4.47
N LEU A 392 21.73 34.45 -5.25
CA LEU A 392 20.44 34.01 -5.83
C LEU A 392 20.57 32.87 -6.87
N ARG A 393 19.47 32.13 -7.12
CA ARG A 393 19.32 31.17 -8.22
C ARG A 393 18.05 31.46 -9.01
N ASN A 394 18.09 31.15 -10.30
CA ASN A 394 16.98 31.20 -11.26
C ASN A 394 16.43 32.59 -11.62
N SER A 395 17.10 33.67 -11.22
CA SER A 395 16.90 35.02 -11.75
C SER A 395 18.25 35.59 -12.19
N TYR A 396 18.72 35.10 -13.35
CA TYR A 396 20.01 35.47 -13.92
C TYR A 396 20.08 36.99 -14.09
N GLY A 397 21.03 37.65 -13.43
CA GLY A 397 21.15 39.11 -13.45
C GLY A 397 20.35 39.90 -12.39
N LEU A 398 19.42 39.31 -11.62
CA LEU A 398 18.69 40.04 -10.55
C LEU A 398 19.64 40.61 -9.49
N ASN A 399 20.76 39.93 -9.21
CA ASN A 399 21.81 40.44 -8.33
C ASN A 399 22.40 41.78 -8.83
N VAL A 400 22.45 41.99 -10.15
CA VAL A 400 22.93 43.23 -10.78
C VAL A 400 21.87 44.32 -10.65
N PHE A 401 20.60 44.01 -10.93
CA PHE A 401 19.48 44.95 -10.78
C PHE A 401 19.36 45.51 -9.36
N LEU A 402 19.34 44.64 -8.35
CA LEU A 402 19.25 45.05 -6.93
C LEU A 402 20.47 45.87 -6.47
N TYR A 403 21.66 45.60 -7.03
CA TYR A 403 22.88 46.35 -6.72
C TYR A 403 22.82 47.81 -7.19
N TYR A 404 22.15 48.09 -8.32
CA TYR A 404 21.97 49.47 -8.78
C TYR A 404 20.86 50.20 -8.01
N TRP A 405 19.70 49.57 -7.80
CA TRP A 405 18.57 50.20 -7.08
C TRP A 405 18.93 50.64 -5.64
N LEU A 406 19.73 49.84 -4.92
CA LEU A 406 20.16 50.15 -3.55
C LEU A 406 21.28 51.20 -3.44
N ASN A 407 21.94 51.58 -4.55
CA ASN A 407 23.05 52.54 -4.55
C ASN A 407 22.63 53.98 -4.89
N ASP A 408 21.40 54.20 -5.35
CA ASP A 408 21.00 55.47 -5.99
C ASP A 408 20.38 56.52 -5.03
N GLN A 409 19.99 56.12 -3.80
CA GLN A 409 19.15 56.97 -2.93
C GLN A 409 19.68 57.17 -1.49
N ASP A 410 19.96 58.42 -1.15
CA ASP A 410 20.64 58.89 0.08
C ASP A 410 19.81 58.82 1.39
N LYS A 411 18.76 57.98 1.47
CA LYS A 411 17.79 57.96 2.59
C LYS A 411 17.32 56.55 2.99
N THR A 412 17.79 56.06 4.14
CA THR A 412 17.83 54.62 4.44
C THR A 412 16.71 54.05 5.34
N SER A 413 15.67 54.81 5.71
CA SER A 413 14.71 54.38 6.76
C SER A 413 13.41 53.73 6.28
N PRO A 414 12.64 54.27 5.30
CA PRO A 414 11.40 53.64 4.84
C PRO A 414 11.68 52.44 3.93
N LEU A 415 12.59 52.66 2.97
CA LEU A 415 12.94 51.80 1.83
C LEU A 415 13.12 50.32 2.14
N ILE A 416 13.58 49.96 3.34
CA ILE A 416 13.75 48.55 3.72
C ILE A 416 12.42 47.80 3.61
N THR A 417 11.31 48.36 4.10
CA THR A 417 9.99 47.68 4.08
C THR A 417 9.44 47.56 2.65
N ASP A 418 9.70 48.55 1.81
CA ASP A 418 9.12 48.63 0.46
C ASP A 418 9.92 47.78 -0.56
N VAL A 419 11.25 47.78 -0.47
CA VAL A 419 12.13 46.82 -1.18
C VAL A 419 11.76 45.39 -0.80
N ILE A 420 11.48 45.16 0.48
CA ILE A 420 11.04 43.88 1.01
C ILE A 420 9.67 43.46 0.44
N LYS A 421 8.68 44.34 0.48
CA LYS A 421 7.34 44.07 -0.06
C LYS A 421 7.40 43.80 -1.57
N PHE A 422 8.26 44.51 -2.29
CA PHE A 422 8.57 44.21 -3.69
C PHE A 422 9.21 42.83 -3.84
N LEU A 423 10.25 42.48 -3.07
CA LEU A 423 10.89 41.16 -3.13
C LEU A 423 9.93 39.98 -2.81
N GLU A 424 8.92 40.20 -1.98
CA GLU A 424 7.86 39.22 -1.69
C GLU A 424 6.86 39.02 -2.83
N ASN A 425 6.70 40.01 -3.72
CA ASN A 425 5.63 40.07 -4.73
C ASN A 425 6.18 40.44 -6.13
N ILE A 426 7.47 40.20 -6.38
CA ILE A 426 8.26 40.81 -7.47
C ILE A 426 7.63 40.63 -8.85
N ASP A 427 7.12 39.44 -9.14
CA ASP A 427 6.50 39.11 -10.43
C ASP A 427 5.20 39.90 -10.66
N GLU A 428 4.34 40.00 -9.63
CA GLU A 428 3.11 40.81 -9.69
C GLU A 428 3.44 42.30 -9.88
N TYR A 429 4.46 42.82 -9.17
CA TYR A 429 4.85 44.22 -9.28
C TYR A 429 5.45 44.56 -10.67
N ILE A 430 6.17 43.63 -11.30
CA ILE A 430 6.64 43.78 -12.69
C ILE A 430 5.45 43.74 -13.67
N GLU A 431 4.48 42.84 -13.48
CA GLU A 431 3.28 42.77 -14.34
C GLU A 431 2.43 44.04 -14.22
N TYR A 432 2.09 44.48 -13.01
CA TYR A 432 1.30 45.70 -12.80
C TYR A 432 2.04 46.96 -13.30
N SER A 433 3.36 47.05 -13.12
CA SER A 433 4.17 48.14 -13.68
C SER A 433 4.10 48.16 -15.21
N THR A 434 4.14 46.98 -15.84
CA THR A 434 3.99 46.82 -17.30
C THR A 434 2.58 47.19 -17.77
N LYS A 435 1.51 46.82 -17.04
CA LYS A 435 0.14 47.25 -17.31
C LYS A 435 -0.03 48.78 -17.20
N ILE A 436 0.58 49.39 -16.19
CA ILE A 436 0.57 50.85 -15.96
C ILE A 436 1.34 51.60 -17.07
N LEU A 437 2.54 51.14 -17.43
CA LEU A 437 3.33 51.72 -18.53
C LEU A 437 2.55 51.70 -19.85
N ASN A 438 1.93 50.57 -20.19
CA ASN A 438 1.08 50.45 -21.37
C ASN A 438 -0.13 51.38 -21.32
N PHE A 439 -0.78 51.53 -20.16
CA PHE A 439 -1.90 52.47 -20.00
C PHE A 439 -1.47 53.94 -20.17
N ILE A 440 -0.31 54.31 -19.62
CA ILE A 440 0.28 55.66 -19.75
C ILE A 440 0.66 55.94 -21.21
N TYR A 441 1.32 54.99 -21.89
CA TYR A 441 1.67 55.08 -23.31
C TYR A 441 0.44 55.33 -24.21
N GLN A 442 -0.69 54.68 -23.89
CA GLN A 442 -1.93 54.79 -24.66
C GLN A 442 -2.78 56.03 -24.33
N ASN A 443 -2.80 56.47 -23.05
CA ASN A 443 -3.79 57.45 -22.55
C ASN A 443 -3.19 58.75 -22.00
N GLY A 444 -1.87 58.84 -21.79
CA GLY A 444 -1.20 60.02 -21.25
C GLY A 444 -1.55 60.39 -19.80
N ARG A 445 -2.22 59.49 -19.06
CA ARG A 445 -2.59 59.66 -17.63
C ARG A 445 -2.62 58.32 -16.88
N ALA A 446 -2.82 58.37 -15.57
CA ALA A 446 -3.12 57.22 -14.70
C ALA A 446 -4.66 56.96 -14.57
N PRO A 447 -5.10 55.75 -14.15
CA PRO A 447 -6.51 55.35 -14.04
C PRO A 447 -7.20 55.73 -12.70
N ASP A 448 -8.55 55.66 -12.66
CA ASP A 448 -9.38 55.79 -11.44
C ASP A 448 -9.66 54.44 -10.73
N LYS A 449 -10.60 54.37 -9.75
CA LYS A 449 -10.88 53.14 -8.98
C LYS A 449 -11.81 52.12 -9.63
N GLU A 450 -12.72 52.52 -10.51
CA GLU A 450 -13.53 51.56 -11.29
C GLU A 450 -12.75 51.16 -12.56
N GLU A 451 -11.98 52.10 -13.13
CA GLU A 451 -10.97 51.84 -14.16
C GLU A 451 -9.86 50.90 -13.66
N ALA A 452 -9.26 51.13 -12.49
CA ALA A 452 -8.20 50.26 -11.94
C ALA A 452 -8.70 48.85 -11.63
N TRP A 453 -9.95 48.71 -11.16
CA TRP A 453 -10.55 47.38 -10.98
C TRP A 453 -10.71 46.64 -12.31
N ASP A 454 -11.09 47.35 -13.37
CA ASP A 454 -11.23 46.78 -14.72
C ASP A 454 -9.88 46.64 -15.47
N LEU A 455 -8.81 47.27 -14.97
CA LEU A 455 -7.40 47.03 -15.32
C LEU A 455 -6.72 45.96 -14.45
N GLU A 456 -7.48 45.26 -13.61
CA GLU A 456 -7.02 44.19 -12.71
C GLU A 456 -6.03 44.61 -11.61
N ILE A 457 -5.83 45.93 -11.40
CA ILE A 457 -4.96 46.44 -10.34
C ILE A 457 -5.71 46.37 -9.00
N PRO A 458 -5.12 45.77 -7.94
CA PRO A 458 -5.70 45.82 -6.60
C PRO A 458 -5.83 47.28 -6.15
N ILE A 459 -7.07 47.73 -5.86
CA ILE A 459 -7.42 49.11 -5.44
C ILE A 459 -6.62 49.63 -4.21
N GLU A 460 -5.93 48.72 -3.52
CA GLU A 460 -5.15 48.94 -2.29
C GLU A 460 -3.64 49.13 -2.54
N GLU A 461 -3.12 48.88 -3.75
CA GLU A 461 -1.66 48.74 -4.01
C GLU A 461 -1.09 49.72 -5.04
N MET A 462 -1.92 50.61 -5.60
CA MET A 462 -1.59 51.37 -6.82
C MET A 462 -0.41 52.36 -6.68
N ASP A 463 -0.13 52.87 -5.48
CA ASP A 463 0.82 53.97 -5.27
C ASP A 463 2.30 53.52 -5.37
N LEU A 464 2.66 52.34 -4.83
CA LEU A 464 4.04 51.84 -4.78
C LEU A 464 4.59 51.43 -6.17
N LEU A 465 3.70 51.06 -7.09
CA LEU A 465 4.05 50.61 -8.44
C LEU A 465 4.65 51.72 -9.32
N LEU A 466 4.29 52.97 -9.06
CA LEU A 466 4.73 54.12 -9.87
C LEU A 466 6.19 54.52 -9.62
N GLU A 467 6.78 54.11 -8.50
CA GLU A 467 8.17 54.44 -8.16
C GLU A 467 9.18 53.49 -8.83
N LEU A 468 8.88 52.19 -8.88
CA LEU A 468 9.74 51.10 -9.38
C LEU A 468 10.19 51.23 -10.84
N ILE A 469 9.43 51.96 -11.65
CA ILE A 469 9.56 52.04 -13.11
C ILE A 469 10.84 52.76 -13.60
N ASN A 470 11.58 53.45 -12.73
CA ASN A 470 12.52 54.52 -13.11
C ASN A 470 14.00 54.23 -12.74
N ILE A 471 14.60 53.11 -13.19
CA ILE A 471 15.93 52.63 -12.76
C ILE A 471 16.87 52.34 -13.97
N GLU A 472 18.20 52.58 -13.84
CA GLU A 472 19.24 52.38 -14.89
C GLU A 472 20.37 51.39 -14.49
N ILE A 473 21.09 50.79 -15.47
CA ILE A 473 22.26 49.89 -15.28
C ILE A 473 23.42 50.29 -16.23
N ARG A 474 24.68 49.95 -15.88
CA ARG A 474 25.91 50.24 -16.67
C ARG A 474 26.81 48.99 -16.81
N SER A 475 27.60 48.89 -17.88
CA SER A 475 28.01 47.61 -18.51
C SER A 475 29.29 46.92 -17.97
N ASN A 476 29.30 45.56 -18.05
CA ASN A 476 30.42 44.60 -18.24
C ASN A 476 29.95 43.20 -17.77
N VAL A 477 29.15 42.49 -18.58
CA VAL A 477 28.23 41.45 -18.05
C VAL A 477 28.76 40.01 -18.10
N PHE A 478 29.40 39.54 -19.18
CA PHE A 478 29.82 38.13 -19.28
C PHE A 478 30.76 37.68 -18.14
N ASN A 479 31.62 38.58 -17.66
CA ASN A 479 32.52 38.35 -16.52
C ASN A 479 31.82 38.28 -15.15
N LEU A 480 30.55 38.69 -15.07
CA LEU A 480 29.70 38.62 -13.87
C LEU A 480 28.78 37.38 -13.88
N LEU A 481 28.83 36.58 -14.94
CA LEU A 481 28.00 35.39 -15.17
C LEU A 481 28.83 34.11 -15.05
N ASN A 482 28.27 33.06 -14.46
CA ASN A 482 28.89 31.74 -14.41
C ASN A 482 28.52 30.85 -15.61
N GLU A 483 29.24 29.73 -15.82
CA GLU A 483 29.09 28.83 -16.98
C GLU A 483 27.63 28.42 -17.29
N ALA A 484 26.78 28.25 -16.28
CA ALA A 484 25.37 27.90 -16.49
C ALA A 484 24.52 29.10 -16.94
N GLU A 485 24.85 30.31 -16.52
CA GLU A 485 24.19 31.55 -16.97
C GLU A 485 24.69 31.92 -18.37
N ILE A 486 26.00 31.78 -18.64
CA ILE A 486 26.59 31.93 -19.97
C ILE A 486 25.91 30.98 -20.97
N LYS A 487 25.72 29.71 -20.59
CA LYS A 487 25.00 28.74 -21.43
C LYS A 487 23.52 29.07 -21.61
N TYR A 488 22.86 29.65 -20.60
CA TYR A 488 21.47 30.11 -20.73
C TYR A 488 21.36 31.32 -21.68
N TYR A 489 22.22 32.32 -21.48
CA TYR A 489 22.26 33.53 -22.30
C TYR A 489 22.69 33.23 -23.74
N ASP A 490 23.56 32.25 -23.97
CA ASP A 490 23.81 31.68 -25.32
C ASP A 490 22.51 31.18 -25.96
N GLU A 491 21.76 30.29 -25.30
CA GLU A 491 20.50 29.75 -25.84
C GLU A 491 19.47 30.86 -26.15
N ILE A 492 19.23 31.80 -25.23
CA ILE A 492 18.25 32.89 -25.47
C ILE A 492 18.75 33.99 -26.42
N SER A 493 20.04 34.05 -26.74
CA SER A 493 20.58 34.97 -27.74
C SER A 493 20.37 34.50 -29.18
N LYS A 494 20.20 33.19 -29.41
CA LYS A 494 20.10 32.59 -30.76
C LYS A 494 18.99 33.18 -31.64
N PRO A 495 17.78 33.51 -31.14
CA PRO A 495 16.77 34.21 -31.94
C PRO A 495 17.20 35.61 -32.39
N ILE A 496 17.98 36.32 -31.55
CA ILE A 496 18.45 37.68 -31.83
C ILE A 496 19.61 37.67 -32.82
N ILE A 497 20.55 36.71 -32.72
CA ILE A 497 21.61 36.49 -33.73
C ILE A 497 21.02 36.22 -35.13
N LEU A 498 19.83 35.61 -35.20
CA LEU A 498 19.13 35.34 -36.46
C LEU A 498 18.34 36.57 -36.98
N ALA A 499 18.14 37.61 -36.17
CA ALA A 499 17.52 38.87 -36.57
C ALA A 499 18.59 39.86 -37.06
N LYS A 500 18.51 40.27 -38.34
CA LYS A 500 19.51 41.15 -38.98
C LYS A 500 19.34 42.63 -38.62
N LYS A 501 19.47 42.97 -37.33
CA LYS A 501 19.63 44.34 -36.78
C LYS A 501 20.94 44.38 -35.97
N GLU A 502 21.57 45.54 -35.83
CA GLU A 502 22.77 45.66 -34.98
C GLU A 502 22.39 45.94 -33.50
N PRO A 503 23.21 45.53 -32.50
CA PRO A 503 22.77 45.48 -31.09
C PRO A 503 22.42 46.83 -30.45
N GLU A 504 22.81 47.95 -31.04
CA GLU A 504 22.62 49.30 -30.48
C GLU A 504 21.22 49.90 -30.74
N GLU A 505 20.42 49.33 -31.65
CA GLU A 505 19.11 49.89 -32.04
C GLU A 505 17.94 49.49 -31.12
N PHE A 506 18.19 48.66 -30.10
CA PHE A 506 17.15 48.04 -29.28
C PHE A 506 16.79 48.86 -28.03
N LYS A 507 15.61 49.50 -28.05
CA LYS A 507 15.01 50.11 -26.85
C LYS A 507 14.37 49.06 -25.93
N LEU A 508 14.31 49.34 -24.62
CA LEU A 508 13.63 48.49 -23.62
C LEU A 508 12.15 48.21 -23.97
N GLU A 509 11.40 49.26 -24.36
CA GLU A 509 10.00 49.15 -24.82
C GLU A 509 9.83 48.24 -26.06
N ASN A 510 10.86 48.13 -26.91
CA ASN A 510 10.86 47.25 -28.07
C ASN A 510 11.34 45.82 -27.72
N LEU A 511 12.29 45.65 -26.80
CA LEU A 511 12.78 44.33 -26.39
C LEU A 511 11.68 43.50 -25.69
N ILE A 512 10.89 44.15 -24.85
CA ILE A 512 9.75 43.52 -24.18
C ILE A 512 8.60 43.29 -25.20
N GLY A 513 8.33 44.26 -26.08
CA GLY A 513 7.17 44.23 -26.99
C GLY A 513 7.33 43.46 -28.32
N GLU A 514 8.50 43.50 -28.96
CA GLU A 514 8.78 42.86 -30.27
C GLU A 514 9.41 41.46 -30.11
N PHE A 515 10.09 41.18 -28.99
CA PHE A 515 10.89 39.96 -28.78
C PHE A 515 10.48 39.09 -27.58
N ASP A 516 9.44 39.47 -26.82
CA ASP A 516 8.92 38.72 -25.66
C ASP A 516 9.98 38.46 -24.57
N ILE A 517 10.91 39.42 -24.39
CA ILE A 517 11.99 39.34 -23.41
C ILE A 517 11.49 39.92 -22.08
N ASN A 518 11.63 39.15 -21.00
CA ASN A 518 11.32 39.57 -19.62
C ASN A 518 12.00 40.91 -19.27
N PHE A 519 11.30 41.78 -18.54
CA PHE A 519 11.77 43.13 -18.12
C PHE A 519 13.22 43.14 -17.59
N ILE A 520 13.60 42.18 -16.76
CA ILE A 520 14.97 42.11 -16.19
C ILE A 520 15.98 41.67 -17.25
N ASP A 521 15.70 40.61 -18.02
CA ASP A 521 16.58 40.12 -19.08
C ASP A 521 16.74 41.15 -20.21
N ALA A 522 15.69 41.93 -20.52
CA ALA A 522 15.69 43.00 -21.52
C ALA A 522 16.60 44.18 -21.15
N ILE A 523 16.87 44.40 -19.86
CA ILE A 523 17.84 45.39 -19.38
C ILE A 523 19.29 44.87 -19.49
N ILE A 524 19.50 43.55 -19.57
CA ILE A 524 20.81 42.91 -19.40
C ILE A 524 21.36 42.29 -20.70
N LEU A 525 20.54 41.56 -21.46
CA LEU A 525 20.91 40.74 -22.62
C LEU A 525 21.75 41.45 -23.70
N PRO A 526 21.51 42.74 -24.06
CA PRO A 526 22.35 43.44 -25.04
C PRO A 526 23.84 43.48 -24.68
N ASN A 527 24.18 43.42 -23.38
CA ASN A 527 25.56 43.46 -22.89
C ASN A 527 26.25 42.08 -22.82
N PHE A 528 25.54 40.98 -23.09
CA PHE A 528 26.11 39.62 -23.11
C PHE A 528 26.57 39.20 -24.51
N LEU A 529 25.78 39.57 -25.53
CA LEU A 529 25.92 39.06 -26.90
C LEU A 529 27.25 39.39 -27.58
N ASN A 530 27.95 40.40 -27.08
CA ASN A 530 29.18 40.95 -27.65
C ASN A 530 30.41 40.03 -27.46
N ASP A 531 30.35 39.06 -26.54
CA ASP A 531 31.56 38.45 -25.94
C ASP A 531 31.91 37.01 -26.44
N LEU A 532 31.13 36.39 -27.36
CA LEU A 532 31.10 34.91 -27.51
C LEU A 532 31.83 34.27 -28.73
N ILE A 533 32.14 35.02 -29.80
CA ILE A 533 32.22 34.50 -31.19
C ILE A 533 33.60 33.81 -31.53
N THR A 534 33.77 32.45 -31.35
CA THR A 534 35.13 31.81 -31.15
C THR A 534 35.61 30.43 -31.80
N MET A 535 35.31 29.19 -31.29
CA MET A 535 36.27 27.99 -31.29
C MET A 535 36.05 26.71 -32.19
N GLU A 536 37.02 25.73 -32.23
CA GLU A 536 37.12 24.50 -33.10
C GLU A 536 37.82 23.20 -32.49
N ASP A 537 37.94 22.08 -33.27
CA ASP A 537 38.79 20.81 -33.20
C ASP A 537 38.32 19.50 -32.44
N LEU A 538 38.91 18.28 -32.72
CA LEU A 538 38.43 16.93 -32.21
C LEU A 538 39.35 15.66 -31.96
N ASP A 539 39.62 14.74 -32.95
CA ASP A 539 39.67 13.23 -32.75
C ASP A 539 41.04 12.43 -32.66
N ASP A 540 41.36 11.52 -33.61
CA ASP A 540 42.49 10.56 -33.72
C ASP A 540 42.39 9.15 -33.01
N PHE A 541 41.19 8.62 -32.71
CA PHE A 541 41.01 7.61 -31.63
C PHE A 541 41.15 6.08 -31.98
N LEU A 542 40.76 5.60 -33.18
CA LEU A 542 40.23 4.22 -33.31
C LEU A 542 41.21 3.05 -33.60
N ALA A 543 42.40 3.27 -34.16
CA ALA A 543 43.11 2.25 -34.97
C ALA A 543 43.70 0.99 -34.27
N GLN A 544 43.38 0.70 -33.01
CA GLN A 544 44.37 0.05 -32.12
C GLN A 544 44.10 -1.38 -31.59
N LYS A 545 42.87 -1.94 -31.55
CA LYS A 545 42.55 -3.07 -30.62
C LYS A 545 43.03 -4.52 -30.93
N ILE A 546 42.88 -5.04 -32.16
CA ILE A 546 42.58 -6.48 -32.44
C ILE A 546 43.57 -7.60 -31.98
N THR A 547 44.89 -7.40 -31.87
CA THR A 547 45.88 -8.52 -32.04
C THR A 547 46.18 -9.46 -30.83
N LYS A 548 45.22 -10.09 -30.10
CA LYS A 548 45.54 -11.17 -29.09
C LYS A 548 44.37 -12.16 -28.80
N LYS A 549 44.54 -13.41 -29.28
CA LYS A 549 44.37 -14.71 -28.58
C LYS A 549 43.12 -14.99 -27.70
N SER A 550 42.07 -15.50 -28.34
CA SER A 550 41.40 -16.78 -28.02
C SER A 550 40.79 -17.33 -29.32
N ILE A 551 40.58 -18.64 -29.45
CA ILE A 551 39.76 -19.17 -30.55
C ILE A 551 38.30 -18.93 -30.17
N LEU A 552 37.58 -18.19 -31.01
CA LEU A 552 36.18 -17.82 -30.83
C LEU A 552 35.30 -18.70 -31.73
N ASP A 553 34.03 -18.87 -31.37
CA ASP A 553 33.10 -19.86 -31.94
C ASP A 553 32.94 -19.79 -33.48
N ASN A 554 33.24 -18.63 -34.06
CA ASN A 554 33.26 -18.43 -35.51
C ASN A 554 34.23 -19.37 -36.25
N GLU A 555 35.39 -19.69 -35.65
CA GLU A 555 36.36 -20.60 -36.26
C GLU A 555 35.83 -22.05 -36.24
N PHE A 556 35.05 -22.44 -35.23
CA PHE A 556 34.41 -23.77 -35.13
C PHE A 556 33.29 -23.94 -36.18
N ASN A 557 32.50 -22.89 -36.40
CA ASN A 557 31.37 -22.92 -37.34
C ASN A 557 31.80 -23.12 -38.81
N GLU A 558 32.93 -22.54 -39.23
CA GLU A 558 33.44 -22.75 -40.60
C GLU A 558 33.81 -24.22 -40.87
N LEU A 559 34.38 -24.94 -39.88
CA LEU A 559 34.77 -26.35 -40.02
C LEU A 559 33.58 -27.26 -40.35
N ASN A 560 32.45 -27.03 -39.68
CA ASN A 560 31.23 -27.82 -39.85
C ASN A 560 30.58 -27.58 -41.24
N GLU A 561 30.71 -26.36 -41.78
CA GLU A 561 30.21 -26.03 -43.13
C GLU A 561 31.00 -26.75 -44.23
N TYR A 562 32.33 -26.73 -44.15
CA TYR A 562 33.20 -27.49 -45.07
C TYR A 562 32.97 -29.00 -44.95
N ALA A 563 32.87 -29.53 -43.73
CA ALA A 563 32.56 -30.94 -43.47
C ALA A 563 31.30 -31.41 -44.20
N THR A 564 30.21 -30.64 -44.07
CA THR A 564 28.92 -30.93 -44.71
C THR A 564 28.99 -30.87 -46.24
N LYS A 565 29.75 -29.92 -46.79
CA LYS A 565 29.97 -29.80 -48.25
C LYS A 565 30.77 -30.98 -48.83
N ILE A 566 31.77 -31.49 -48.12
CA ILE A 566 32.57 -32.65 -48.55
C ILE A 566 31.71 -33.92 -48.65
N LEU A 567 30.84 -34.18 -47.68
CA LEU A 567 29.90 -35.32 -47.71
C LEU A 567 28.95 -35.24 -48.91
N LYS A 568 28.34 -34.08 -49.17
CA LYS A 568 27.40 -33.90 -50.29
C LYS A 568 28.05 -33.97 -51.67
N LEU A 569 29.36 -33.68 -51.78
CA LEU A 569 30.15 -33.91 -52.99
C LEU A 569 30.49 -35.40 -53.18
N LYS A 570 30.93 -36.09 -52.13
CA LYS A 570 31.34 -37.50 -52.18
C LYS A 570 30.20 -38.47 -52.52
N LEU A 571 28.96 -38.07 -52.26
CA LEU A 571 27.75 -38.80 -52.61
C LEU A 571 27.34 -38.66 -54.10
N ASN A 572 27.98 -37.81 -54.93
CA ASN A 572 27.34 -37.30 -56.14
C ASN A 572 28.12 -37.36 -57.48
N LYS A 573 29.39 -37.81 -57.53
CA LYS A 573 30.03 -38.45 -58.73
C LYS A 573 31.49 -38.90 -58.57
N GLU A 574 31.90 -39.77 -59.50
CA GLU A 574 33.13 -40.59 -59.49
C GLU A 574 34.40 -39.86 -60.00
N LYS A 575 34.83 -38.77 -59.37
CA LYS A 575 36.21 -38.28 -59.59
C LYS A 575 36.79 -37.54 -58.38
N GLU A 576 38.06 -37.81 -58.10
CA GLU A 576 38.83 -37.11 -57.07
C GLU A 576 39.26 -35.72 -57.57
N PHE A 577 39.11 -34.71 -56.73
CA PHE A 577 39.53 -33.33 -56.99
C PHE A 577 40.83 -33.02 -56.25
N THR A 578 41.74 -32.26 -56.86
CA THR A 578 42.92 -31.77 -56.16
C THR A 578 42.59 -30.61 -55.22
N VAL A 579 43.41 -30.38 -54.19
CA VAL A 579 43.18 -29.34 -53.16
C VAL A 579 43.04 -27.93 -53.77
N LEU A 580 43.80 -27.63 -54.83
CA LEU A 580 43.73 -26.34 -55.51
C LEU A 580 42.45 -26.17 -56.34
N GLU A 581 41.90 -27.26 -56.89
CA GLU A 581 40.59 -27.25 -57.56
C GLU A 581 39.46 -27.09 -56.53
N LEU A 582 39.55 -27.77 -55.39
CA LEU A 582 38.60 -27.64 -54.28
C LEU A 582 38.55 -26.18 -53.75
N ALA A 583 39.71 -25.58 -53.51
CA ALA A 583 39.81 -24.18 -53.07
C ALA A 583 39.25 -23.20 -54.10
N ARG A 584 39.45 -23.46 -55.41
CA ARG A 584 38.87 -22.66 -56.50
C ARG A 584 37.35 -22.82 -56.59
N TYR A 585 36.82 -24.04 -56.41
CA TYR A 585 35.38 -24.31 -56.44
C TYR A 585 34.62 -23.64 -55.27
N LEU A 586 35.29 -23.49 -54.13
CA LEU A 586 34.72 -22.87 -52.92
C LEU A 586 35.10 -21.39 -52.74
N LYS A 587 35.96 -20.82 -53.61
CA LYS A 587 36.47 -19.43 -53.54
C LYS A 587 37.02 -19.01 -52.16
N ALA A 588 37.64 -19.94 -51.44
CA ALA A 588 38.13 -19.74 -50.07
C ALA A 588 39.65 -19.66 -49.96
N SER A 589 40.14 -19.16 -48.81
CA SER A 589 41.56 -19.20 -48.45
C SER A 589 41.99 -20.63 -48.12
N ILE A 590 43.15 -21.04 -48.64
CA ILE A 590 43.67 -22.42 -48.55
C ILE A 590 43.84 -22.88 -47.08
N MET A 591 44.20 -21.98 -46.15
CA MET A 591 44.40 -22.34 -44.74
C MET A 591 43.12 -22.91 -44.10
N LYS A 592 41.96 -22.27 -44.34
CA LYS A 592 40.66 -22.70 -43.79
C LYS A 592 40.19 -24.08 -44.27
N THR A 593 40.78 -24.59 -45.36
CA THR A 593 40.37 -25.86 -45.97
C THR A 593 41.01 -27.08 -45.29
N GLN A 594 42.20 -26.92 -44.69
CA GLN A 594 42.89 -28.04 -44.02
C GLN A 594 42.30 -28.35 -42.64
N GLU A 595 41.86 -27.33 -41.92
CA GLU A 595 41.34 -27.42 -40.55
C GLU A 595 40.06 -28.28 -40.50
N ALA A 596 39.18 -28.15 -41.52
CA ALA A 596 37.87 -28.79 -41.55
C ALA A 596 37.89 -30.32 -41.75
N LEU A 597 38.87 -30.88 -42.44
CA LEU A 597 38.93 -32.32 -42.72
C LEU A 597 39.14 -33.16 -41.45
N TYR A 598 39.72 -32.57 -40.40
CA TYR A 598 39.92 -33.21 -39.10
C TYR A 598 38.60 -33.37 -38.31
N PHE A 599 37.63 -32.48 -38.55
CA PHE A 599 36.36 -32.41 -37.82
C PHE A 599 35.43 -33.60 -38.12
N LEU A 600 35.42 -34.09 -39.36
CA LEU A 600 34.46 -35.09 -39.86
C LEU A 600 34.50 -36.46 -39.14
N ASN A 601 35.67 -36.92 -38.72
CA ASN A 601 35.87 -38.31 -38.31
C ASN A 601 35.51 -38.62 -36.84
N ASN A 602 35.06 -37.64 -36.05
CA ASN A 602 34.95 -37.76 -34.58
C ASN A 602 33.58 -37.36 -34.00
N SER A 603 32.55 -37.18 -34.83
CA SER A 603 31.33 -36.45 -34.47
C SER A 603 30.36 -37.15 -33.50
N GLU A 604 30.16 -38.47 -33.60
CA GLU A 604 29.13 -39.16 -32.79
C GLU A 604 29.44 -39.19 -31.27
N ASN A 605 30.71 -39.12 -30.87
CA ASN A 605 31.12 -39.09 -29.46
C ASN A 605 31.04 -37.67 -28.81
N LEU A 606 30.67 -36.64 -29.57
CA LEU A 606 30.64 -35.24 -29.09
C LEU A 606 29.24 -34.76 -28.69
N ILE A 607 28.19 -35.57 -28.87
CA ILE A 607 26.80 -35.17 -28.62
C ILE A 607 26.33 -35.63 -27.24
N ASN A 608 26.60 -34.81 -26.23
CA ASN A 608 25.90 -34.82 -24.95
C ASN A 608 25.58 -33.36 -24.59
N ILE A 609 24.49 -32.83 -25.16
CA ILE A 609 24.32 -31.38 -25.39
C ILE A 609 23.01 -30.86 -24.79
N GLU A 610 23.12 -29.82 -23.95
CA GLU A 610 22.00 -28.96 -23.60
C GLU A 610 21.65 -28.08 -24.79
N PHE A 611 20.46 -28.28 -25.38
CA PHE A 611 19.99 -27.49 -26.52
C PHE A 611 19.86 -26.01 -26.14
N SER A 612 20.60 -25.13 -26.82
CA SER A 612 20.42 -23.69 -26.68
C SER A 612 19.05 -23.25 -27.22
N SER A 613 18.53 -22.12 -26.74
CA SER A 613 17.23 -21.59 -27.19
C SER A 613 17.19 -21.25 -28.68
N GLU A 614 18.34 -20.95 -29.30
CA GLU A 614 18.47 -20.71 -30.74
C GLU A 614 18.44 -22.02 -31.54
N GLU A 615 19.11 -23.08 -31.06
CA GLU A 615 19.02 -24.42 -31.66
C GLU A 615 17.58 -24.94 -31.59
N ILE A 616 16.88 -24.80 -30.46
CA ILE A 616 15.47 -25.19 -30.31
C ILE A 616 14.59 -24.52 -31.39
N ASN A 617 14.79 -23.22 -31.63
CA ASN A 617 14.01 -22.47 -32.63
C ASN A 617 14.33 -22.89 -34.07
N ASN A 618 15.61 -23.11 -34.40
CA ASN A 618 16.03 -23.51 -35.74
C ASN A 618 15.62 -24.96 -36.04
N ILE A 619 15.69 -25.85 -35.06
CA ILE A 619 15.23 -27.24 -35.15
C ILE A 619 13.69 -27.29 -35.24
N SER A 620 12.96 -26.48 -34.47
CA SER A 620 11.49 -26.44 -34.52
C SER A 620 10.96 -26.11 -35.92
N LYS A 621 11.60 -25.19 -36.65
CA LYS A 621 11.24 -24.87 -38.04
C LYS A 621 11.46 -26.04 -39.02
N LEU A 622 12.33 -26.99 -38.67
CA LEU A 622 12.53 -28.23 -39.42
C LEU A 622 11.50 -29.28 -39.01
N ILE A 623 11.17 -29.38 -37.71
CA ILE A 623 10.06 -30.20 -37.20
C ILE A 623 8.74 -29.79 -37.88
N SER A 624 8.32 -28.52 -37.84
CA SER A 624 7.03 -28.09 -38.42
C SER A 624 6.95 -28.35 -39.94
N LYS A 625 8.08 -28.23 -40.67
CA LYS A 625 8.13 -28.59 -42.10
C LYS A 625 8.03 -30.10 -42.32
N ALA A 626 8.67 -30.89 -41.48
CA ALA A 626 8.61 -32.34 -41.56
C ALA A 626 7.24 -32.87 -41.14
N LEU A 627 6.60 -32.32 -40.11
CA LEU A 627 5.23 -32.64 -39.68
C LEU A 627 4.21 -32.30 -40.78
N ARG A 628 4.28 -31.10 -41.38
CA ARG A 628 3.44 -30.75 -42.54
C ARG A 628 3.61 -31.72 -43.70
N TYR A 629 4.82 -32.24 -43.95
CA TYR A 629 5.04 -33.27 -44.96
C TYR A 629 4.47 -34.63 -44.54
N CYS A 630 4.67 -35.03 -43.27
CA CYS A 630 4.13 -36.26 -42.70
C CYS A 630 2.60 -36.32 -42.83
N GLN A 631 1.93 -35.23 -42.44
CA GLN A 631 0.47 -35.06 -42.56
C GLN A 631 0.00 -35.12 -44.02
N ASN A 632 0.69 -34.44 -44.95
CA ASN A 632 0.30 -34.41 -46.38
C ASN A 632 0.58 -35.72 -47.14
N ASN A 633 1.34 -36.66 -46.57
CA ASN A 633 1.73 -37.92 -47.24
C ASN A 633 1.40 -39.18 -46.42
N GLU A 634 0.72 -39.06 -45.28
CA GLU A 634 0.38 -40.15 -44.34
C GLU A 634 1.61 -40.98 -43.88
N VAL A 635 2.76 -40.33 -43.65
CA VAL A 635 4.01 -40.98 -43.18
C VAL A 635 4.45 -40.52 -41.79
N GLU A 636 5.13 -41.38 -41.03
CA GLU A 636 5.69 -41.04 -39.71
C GLU A 636 7.04 -40.31 -39.79
N LEU A 637 7.32 -39.44 -38.81
CA LEU A 637 8.53 -38.63 -38.74
C LEU A 637 9.77 -39.47 -38.33
N GLY A 638 10.66 -39.77 -39.29
CA GLY A 638 11.84 -40.63 -39.07
C GLY A 638 13.18 -40.07 -39.55
N ARG A 639 14.29 -40.58 -38.97
CA ARG A 639 15.68 -40.12 -39.25
C ARG A 639 16.05 -40.18 -40.73
N ASN A 640 15.61 -41.23 -41.43
CA ASN A 640 15.93 -41.42 -42.84
C ASN A 640 15.27 -40.33 -43.68
N LEU A 641 13.96 -40.10 -43.51
CA LEU A 641 13.16 -39.05 -44.16
C LEU A 641 13.81 -37.66 -43.99
N LEU A 642 14.29 -37.35 -42.78
CA LEU A 642 14.97 -36.10 -42.46
C LEU A 642 16.31 -35.91 -43.21
N ILE A 643 16.97 -36.99 -43.62
CA ILE A 643 18.23 -36.95 -44.37
C ILE A 643 17.98 -37.01 -45.88
N SER A 644 17.09 -37.89 -46.36
CA SER A 644 16.79 -38.05 -47.79
C SER A 644 15.98 -36.89 -48.35
N ASP A 645 14.88 -36.53 -47.70
CA ASP A 645 13.85 -35.66 -48.27
C ASP A 645 13.95 -34.21 -47.74
N PHE A 646 14.48 -34.05 -46.53
CA PHE A 646 14.80 -32.74 -45.94
C PHE A 646 16.27 -32.34 -46.07
N ASN A 647 17.14 -33.22 -46.59
CA ASN A 647 18.53 -32.93 -46.94
C ASN A 647 19.36 -32.36 -45.76
N LEU A 648 18.99 -32.73 -44.52
CA LEU A 648 19.66 -32.29 -43.30
C LEU A 648 21.02 -32.97 -43.13
N ASP A 649 21.94 -32.31 -42.43
CA ASP A 649 23.17 -32.95 -41.98
C ASP A 649 22.88 -33.97 -40.86
N LEU A 650 23.86 -34.84 -40.61
CA LEU A 650 23.72 -35.96 -39.69
C LEU A 650 23.45 -35.52 -38.24
N ILE A 651 24.08 -34.43 -37.80
CA ILE A 651 23.97 -33.91 -36.42
C ILE A 651 22.61 -33.27 -36.23
N THR A 652 22.17 -32.43 -37.17
CA THR A 652 20.83 -31.81 -37.16
C THR A 652 19.72 -32.87 -37.22
N SER A 653 19.86 -33.91 -38.06
CA SER A 653 18.83 -34.96 -38.21
C SER A 653 18.53 -35.73 -36.91
N LEU A 654 19.54 -35.97 -36.07
CA LEU A 654 19.39 -36.62 -34.77
C LEU A 654 18.74 -35.68 -33.74
N ARG A 655 19.25 -34.44 -33.68
CA ARG A 655 18.75 -33.37 -32.79
C ARG A 655 17.27 -33.04 -33.02
N VAL A 656 16.76 -33.18 -34.26
CA VAL A 656 15.34 -33.01 -34.60
C VAL A 656 14.43 -34.00 -33.86
N ILE A 657 14.80 -35.28 -33.82
CA ILE A 657 13.95 -36.33 -33.24
C ILE A 657 13.96 -36.27 -31.71
N GLU A 658 15.14 -36.05 -31.11
CA GLU A 658 15.26 -35.91 -29.66
C GLU A 658 14.47 -34.72 -29.11
N LEU A 659 14.44 -33.60 -29.86
CA LEU A 659 13.65 -32.44 -29.47
C LEU A 659 12.15 -32.69 -29.57
N TYR A 660 11.68 -33.44 -30.58
CA TYR A 660 10.25 -33.75 -30.76
C TYR A 660 9.65 -34.56 -29.60
N GLY A 661 10.41 -35.51 -29.04
CA GLY A 661 9.97 -36.32 -27.89
C GLY A 661 9.98 -35.61 -26.53
N LYS A 662 10.42 -34.33 -26.46
CA LYS A 662 10.74 -33.67 -25.19
C LYS A 662 9.55 -32.89 -24.63
N LYS A 663 9.00 -33.35 -23.50
CA LYS A 663 8.00 -32.57 -22.74
C LYS A 663 8.66 -31.42 -22.00
N PHE A 664 8.29 -30.18 -22.37
CA PHE A 664 8.67 -28.98 -21.63
C PHE A 664 7.65 -28.71 -20.52
N LEU A 665 8.10 -28.14 -19.40
CA LEU A 665 7.25 -27.68 -18.31
C LEU A 665 7.30 -26.14 -18.27
N LEU A 666 6.16 -25.52 -17.96
CA LEU A 666 6.11 -24.09 -17.66
C LEU A 666 6.94 -23.82 -16.40
N PRO A 667 7.94 -22.92 -16.42
CA PRO A 667 8.70 -22.57 -15.23
C PRO A 667 7.82 -21.99 -14.11
N GLU A 668 8.15 -22.29 -12.84
CA GLU A 668 7.45 -21.68 -11.70
C GLU A 668 7.53 -20.14 -11.75
N GLN A 669 8.69 -19.61 -12.15
CA GLN A 669 8.94 -18.19 -12.39
C GLN A 669 9.23 -17.96 -13.88
N ILE A 670 8.36 -17.22 -14.56
CA ILE A 670 8.48 -16.88 -15.98
C ILE A 670 9.13 -15.49 -16.10
N SER A 671 10.09 -15.32 -17.00
CA SER A 671 10.75 -14.01 -17.19
C SER A 671 9.82 -13.01 -17.90
N LYS A 672 9.88 -11.70 -17.59
CA LYS A 672 9.02 -10.68 -18.24
C LYS A 672 9.12 -10.65 -19.77
N LYS A 673 10.25 -11.09 -20.35
CA LYS A 673 10.42 -11.25 -21.81
C LYS A 673 9.65 -12.46 -22.35
N GLU A 674 9.70 -13.58 -21.62
CA GLU A 674 9.02 -14.83 -21.96
C GLU A 674 7.50 -14.72 -21.74
N THR A 675 7.04 -14.04 -20.68
CA THR A 675 5.62 -13.71 -20.48
C THR A 675 5.07 -12.94 -21.67
N LYS A 676 5.79 -11.94 -22.19
CA LYS A 676 5.35 -11.18 -23.40
C LYS A 676 5.33 -12.04 -24.67
N LEU A 677 6.24 -13.01 -24.81
CA LEU A 677 6.24 -13.95 -25.94
C LEU A 677 5.05 -14.92 -25.86
N LEU A 678 4.86 -15.55 -24.70
CA LEU A 678 3.73 -16.46 -24.47
C LEU A 678 2.38 -15.73 -24.56
N ASP A 679 2.30 -14.46 -24.14
CA ASP A 679 1.09 -13.65 -24.30
C ASP A 679 0.76 -13.38 -25.79
N GLN A 680 1.76 -13.05 -26.61
CA GLN A 680 1.60 -12.91 -28.07
C GLN A 680 1.19 -14.22 -28.74
N ILE A 681 1.75 -15.36 -28.32
CA ILE A 681 1.37 -16.69 -28.83
C ILE A 681 -0.04 -17.07 -28.34
N SER A 682 -0.45 -16.63 -27.15
CA SER A 682 -1.78 -16.91 -26.59
C SER A 682 -2.89 -16.26 -27.41
N LEU A 683 -2.66 -15.10 -28.02
CA LEU A 683 -3.63 -14.44 -28.91
C LEU A 683 -4.00 -15.34 -30.10
N SER A 684 -3.00 -15.81 -30.86
CA SER A 684 -3.22 -16.73 -31.98
C SER A 684 -3.86 -18.04 -31.53
N THR A 685 -3.41 -18.57 -30.38
CA THR A 685 -3.92 -19.82 -29.79
C THR A 685 -5.39 -19.71 -29.38
N ILE A 686 -5.78 -18.60 -28.75
CA ILE A 686 -7.16 -18.33 -28.30
C ILE A 686 -8.08 -18.10 -29.49
N LYS A 687 -7.61 -17.39 -30.52
CA LYS A 687 -8.34 -17.25 -31.78
C LYS A 687 -8.63 -18.62 -32.40
N TYR A 688 -7.62 -19.47 -32.52
CA TYR A 688 -7.78 -20.84 -33.04
C TYR A 688 -8.75 -21.68 -32.20
N ILE A 689 -8.61 -21.68 -30.87
CA ILE A 689 -9.55 -22.37 -29.94
C ILE A 689 -11.00 -21.92 -30.16
N LYS A 690 -11.23 -20.63 -30.47
CA LYS A 690 -12.57 -20.10 -30.76
C LYS A 690 -13.06 -20.37 -32.18
N GLU A 691 -12.16 -20.53 -33.15
CA GLU A 691 -12.50 -20.87 -34.53
C GLU A 691 -12.81 -22.37 -34.70
N ILE A 692 -12.12 -23.27 -33.97
CA ILE A 692 -12.41 -24.72 -34.01
C ILE A 692 -13.35 -25.22 -32.89
N ASN A 693 -13.53 -24.45 -31.82
CA ASN A 693 -14.36 -24.78 -30.64
C ASN A 693 -13.96 -26.08 -29.90
N GLU A 694 -12.74 -26.58 -30.13
CA GLU A 694 -12.12 -27.71 -29.45
C GLU A 694 -10.72 -27.32 -28.93
N SER A 695 -10.00 -28.27 -28.32
CA SER A 695 -8.66 -28.04 -27.75
C SER A 695 -7.59 -28.61 -28.69
N PRO A 696 -6.88 -27.81 -29.50
CA PRO A 696 -5.78 -28.29 -30.34
C PRO A 696 -4.75 -29.15 -29.60
N ALA A 697 -4.20 -30.12 -30.33
CA ALA A 697 -2.98 -30.81 -30.01
C ALA A 697 -1.74 -29.92 -30.24
N ILE A 698 -0.57 -30.37 -29.76
CA ILE A 698 0.71 -29.67 -30.01
C ILE A 698 0.99 -29.59 -31.52
N ASP A 699 0.67 -30.65 -32.26
CA ASP A 699 0.90 -30.70 -33.71
C ASP A 699 0.06 -29.67 -34.45
N ASP A 700 -1.23 -29.50 -34.09
CA ASP A 700 -2.12 -28.47 -34.66
C ASP A 700 -1.53 -27.06 -34.44
N LEU A 701 -1.04 -26.77 -33.22
CA LEU A 701 -0.38 -25.50 -32.89
C LEU A 701 0.93 -25.28 -33.69
N MET A 702 1.68 -26.35 -33.97
CA MET A 702 2.90 -26.28 -34.79
C MET A 702 2.63 -26.19 -36.30
N ILE A 703 1.51 -26.74 -36.76
CA ILE A 703 1.14 -26.88 -38.17
C ILE A 703 0.32 -25.68 -38.66
N ASP A 704 -0.72 -25.27 -37.93
CA ASP A 704 -1.64 -24.22 -38.36
C ASP A 704 -1.21 -22.82 -37.90
N LEU A 705 -0.55 -22.72 -36.74
CA LEU A 705 -0.11 -21.44 -36.16
C LEU A 705 1.41 -21.18 -36.27
N ASP A 706 2.18 -22.12 -36.86
CA ASP A 706 3.64 -22.06 -37.02
C ASP A 706 4.42 -21.90 -35.69
N ILE A 707 3.81 -22.28 -34.56
CA ILE A 707 4.41 -22.13 -33.22
C ILE A 707 5.57 -23.15 -33.06
N ASN A 708 6.63 -22.77 -32.36
CA ASN A 708 7.74 -23.69 -32.06
C ASN A 708 7.34 -24.72 -30.99
N ILE A 709 7.98 -25.90 -30.96
CA ILE A 709 7.53 -27.02 -30.13
C ILE A 709 7.53 -26.72 -28.62
N ARG A 710 8.52 -25.94 -28.14
CA ARG A 710 8.59 -25.53 -26.73
C ARG A 710 7.34 -24.73 -26.39
N ASP A 711 7.08 -23.65 -27.13
CA ASP A 711 6.00 -22.74 -26.79
C ASP A 711 4.63 -23.39 -27.03
N ALA A 712 4.47 -24.20 -28.08
CA ALA A 712 3.26 -24.99 -28.33
C ALA A 712 2.95 -25.99 -27.19
N SER A 713 3.97 -26.62 -26.61
CA SER A 713 3.79 -27.53 -25.45
C SER A 713 3.53 -26.81 -24.12
N VAL A 714 3.86 -25.52 -24.02
CA VAL A 714 3.82 -24.72 -22.78
C VAL A 714 2.62 -23.75 -22.74
N ILE A 715 2.11 -23.30 -23.90
CA ILE A 715 1.11 -22.24 -24.00
C ILE A 715 -0.21 -22.58 -23.28
N TYR A 716 -0.60 -23.86 -23.26
CA TYR A 716 -1.78 -24.33 -22.53
C TYR A 716 -1.65 -24.18 -21.02
N ALA A 717 -0.48 -24.54 -20.46
CA ALA A 717 -0.21 -24.34 -19.04
C ALA A 717 -0.19 -22.86 -18.68
N PHE A 718 0.32 -22.01 -19.59
CA PHE A 718 0.30 -20.56 -19.44
C PHE A 718 -1.13 -19.99 -19.44
N ILE A 719 -1.96 -20.28 -20.46
CA ILE A 719 -3.34 -19.80 -20.56
C ILE A 719 -4.17 -20.20 -19.32
N ASN A 720 -4.07 -21.46 -18.88
CA ASN A 720 -4.79 -21.95 -17.71
C ASN A 720 -4.33 -21.24 -16.43
N ARG A 721 -3.01 -21.16 -16.19
CA ARG A 721 -2.44 -20.52 -15.00
C ARG A 721 -2.79 -19.03 -14.92
N ILE A 722 -2.68 -18.29 -16.02
CA ILE A 722 -3.06 -16.87 -16.07
C ILE A 722 -4.56 -16.67 -15.89
N SER A 723 -5.38 -17.66 -16.28
CA SER A 723 -6.83 -17.63 -16.02
C SER A 723 -7.16 -17.79 -14.54
N THR A 724 -6.59 -18.81 -13.88
CA THR A 724 -6.85 -19.14 -12.47
C THR A 724 -6.21 -18.18 -11.48
N ASP A 725 -4.93 -17.86 -11.67
CA ASP A 725 -4.12 -17.23 -10.64
C ASP A 725 -4.42 -15.72 -10.54
N PRO A 726 -4.39 -15.11 -9.34
CA PRO A 726 -4.35 -13.66 -9.23
C PRO A 726 -3.03 -13.12 -9.80
N LEU A 727 -3.06 -11.96 -10.45
CA LEU A 727 -1.85 -11.25 -10.88
C LEU A 727 -1.44 -10.21 -9.81
N PRO A 728 -0.39 -10.46 -8.99
CA PRO A 728 0.10 -9.49 -8.03
C PRO A 728 0.96 -8.42 -8.72
N GLU A 729 0.33 -7.52 -9.47
CA GLU A 729 1.00 -6.38 -10.09
C GLU A 729 0.91 -5.11 -9.24
N ASN A 730 2.07 -4.51 -8.94
CA ASN A 730 2.15 -3.14 -8.46
C ASN A 730 2.18 -2.21 -9.69
N PHE A 731 1.03 -1.63 -10.02
CA PHE A 731 0.87 -0.76 -11.19
C PHE A 731 1.64 0.58 -11.07
N GLU A 732 1.98 1.01 -9.85
CA GLU A 732 2.78 2.23 -9.60
C GLU A 732 4.21 2.13 -10.15
N LYS A 733 4.76 0.92 -10.23
CA LYS A 733 6.12 0.62 -10.70
C LYS A 733 6.20 0.33 -12.21
N ILE A 734 5.08 0.41 -12.93
CA ILE A 734 5.03 0.21 -14.39
C ILE A 734 5.31 1.55 -15.08
N SER A 735 6.07 1.54 -16.17
CA SER A 735 6.34 2.76 -16.93
C SER A 735 5.07 3.25 -17.64
N GLU A 736 4.91 4.57 -17.77
CA GLU A 736 3.72 5.20 -18.33
C GLU A 736 3.35 4.67 -19.73
N LYS A 737 4.33 4.42 -20.59
CA LYS A 737 4.13 3.79 -21.91
C LYS A 737 3.58 2.36 -21.83
N GLU A 738 3.93 1.59 -20.81
CA GLU A 738 3.40 0.24 -20.60
C GLU A 738 2.02 0.29 -19.92
N LEU A 739 1.76 1.27 -19.03
CA LEU A 739 0.43 1.54 -18.48
C LEU A 739 -0.58 1.93 -19.57
N LEU A 740 -0.23 2.83 -20.48
CA LEU A 740 -1.10 3.23 -21.60
C LEU A 740 -1.58 2.02 -22.42
N SER A 741 -0.68 1.09 -22.76
CA SER A 741 -1.05 -0.14 -23.49
C SER A 741 -1.91 -1.13 -22.71
N ILE A 742 -2.03 -0.98 -21.38
CA ILE A 742 -2.96 -1.74 -20.54
C ILE A 742 -4.30 -0.98 -20.44
N ASP A 743 -4.24 0.35 -20.36
CA ASP A 743 -5.40 1.24 -20.29
C ASP A 743 -6.22 1.19 -21.60
N ASP A 744 -5.58 1.20 -22.77
CA ASP A 744 -6.22 1.04 -24.09
C ASP A 744 -7.13 -0.22 -24.12
N ILE A 745 -6.59 -1.37 -23.66
CA ILE A 745 -7.31 -2.65 -23.59
C ILE A 745 -8.39 -2.62 -22.48
N SER A 746 -8.12 -1.92 -21.37
CA SER A 746 -9.08 -1.72 -20.27
C SER A 746 -10.30 -0.91 -20.71
N CYS A 747 -10.10 0.11 -21.54
CA CYS A 747 -11.17 0.90 -22.13
C CYS A 747 -12.04 0.08 -23.09
N GLU A 748 -11.47 -0.84 -23.87
CA GLU A 748 -12.25 -1.78 -24.70
C GLU A 748 -13.04 -2.82 -23.87
N ILE A 749 -12.48 -3.33 -22.76
CA ILE A 749 -13.22 -4.19 -21.82
C ILE A 749 -14.49 -3.49 -21.32
N LEU A 750 -14.38 -2.22 -20.91
CA LEU A 750 -15.50 -1.43 -20.39
C LEU A 750 -16.51 -1.04 -21.49
N LYS A 751 -16.09 -0.97 -22.75
CA LYS A 751 -17.01 -0.84 -23.90
C LYS A 751 -17.84 -2.11 -24.09
N ILE A 752 -17.24 -3.30 -23.92
CA ILE A 752 -17.88 -4.62 -24.06
C ILE A 752 -18.85 -4.92 -22.89
N GLU A 753 -18.42 -4.73 -21.64
CA GLU A 753 -19.17 -5.20 -20.45
C GLU A 753 -20.57 -4.59 -20.33
N LYS A 754 -20.76 -3.35 -20.81
CA LYS A 754 -22.08 -2.66 -20.81
C LYS A 754 -23.16 -3.44 -21.58
N TYR A 755 -22.79 -4.35 -22.49
CA TYR A 755 -23.72 -5.11 -23.33
C TYR A 755 -23.86 -6.59 -22.95
N VAL A 756 -22.85 -7.23 -22.33
CA VAL A 756 -22.79 -8.69 -22.15
C VAL A 756 -22.62 -9.08 -20.68
N ARG A 757 -23.64 -8.79 -19.86
CA ARG A 757 -23.51 -8.80 -18.39
C ARG A 757 -23.68 -10.16 -17.69
N LYS A 758 -23.56 -11.28 -18.40
CA LYS A 758 -23.50 -12.64 -17.81
C LYS A 758 -22.59 -13.58 -18.62
N ASN A 759 -21.68 -14.28 -17.91
CA ASN A 759 -20.97 -15.50 -18.30
C ASN A 759 -19.78 -15.42 -19.30
N ASN A 760 -19.26 -14.25 -19.68
CA ASN A 760 -17.98 -14.19 -20.42
C ASN A 760 -16.82 -14.67 -19.53
N THR A 761 -16.01 -15.62 -20.03
CA THR A 761 -14.74 -16.02 -19.42
C THR A 761 -13.59 -15.09 -19.81
N LEU A 762 -12.43 -15.19 -19.14
CA LEU A 762 -11.23 -14.45 -19.52
C LEU A 762 -10.81 -14.73 -20.99
N VAL A 763 -11.02 -15.96 -21.47
CA VAL A 763 -10.71 -16.36 -22.85
C VAL A 763 -11.67 -15.68 -23.84
N ASP A 764 -12.94 -15.47 -23.47
CA ASP A 764 -13.90 -14.71 -24.27
C ASP A 764 -13.51 -13.23 -24.37
N PHE A 765 -13.07 -12.62 -23.27
CA PHE A 765 -12.54 -11.26 -23.28
C PHE A 765 -11.28 -11.15 -24.15
N ALA A 766 -10.27 -12.01 -23.94
CA ALA A 766 -9.04 -12.01 -24.74
C ALA A 766 -9.33 -12.13 -26.26
N TYR A 767 -10.26 -13.01 -26.64
CA TYR A 767 -10.74 -13.14 -28.02
C TYR A 767 -11.43 -11.87 -28.54
N GLN A 768 -12.40 -11.33 -27.80
CA GLN A 768 -13.18 -10.14 -28.20
C GLN A 768 -12.32 -8.87 -28.31
N LEU A 769 -11.26 -8.78 -27.50
CA LEU A 769 -10.28 -7.68 -27.50
C LEU A 769 -9.18 -7.85 -28.57
N ASN A 770 -9.09 -9.02 -29.21
CA ASN A 770 -7.93 -9.43 -30.03
C ASN A 770 -6.60 -9.21 -29.25
N ALA A 771 -6.58 -9.63 -27.98
CA ALA A 771 -5.46 -9.46 -27.05
C ALA A 771 -5.00 -10.81 -26.47
N GLY A 772 -3.75 -10.86 -25.97
CA GLY A 772 -3.24 -12.01 -25.25
C GLY A 772 -3.89 -12.20 -23.88
N ILE A 773 -3.87 -13.43 -23.35
CA ILE A 773 -4.52 -13.81 -22.09
C ILE A 773 -3.99 -13.06 -20.87
N TYR A 774 -2.69 -12.78 -20.84
CA TYR A 774 -2.03 -12.04 -19.78
C TYR A 774 -2.28 -10.55 -19.93
N SER A 775 -2.23 -9.99 -21.14
CA SER A 775 -2.67 -8.61 -21.39
C SER A 775 -4.14 -8.37 -21.00
N ALA A 776 -5.05 -9.29 -21.30
CA ALA A 776 -6.46 -9.20 -20.91
C ALA A 776 -6.64 -9.29 -19.38
N LYS A 777 -6.00 -10.26 -18.71
CA LYS A 777 -6.06 -10.43 -17.24
C LYS A 777 -5.46 -9.21 -16.52
N ARG A 778 -4.35 -8.70 -17.02
CA ARG A 778 -3.65 -7.51 -16.52
C ARG A 778 -4.49 -6.25 -16.64
N SER A 779 -5.25 -6.12 -17.72
CA SER A 779 -6.20 -5.01 -17.94
C SER A 779 -7.40 -5.09 -16.98
N LEU A 780 -7.97 -6.29 -16.75
CA LEU A 780 -8.99 -6.48 -15.70
C LEU A 780 -8.45 -6.16 -14.29
N SER A 781 -7.21 -6.57 -13.98
CA SER A 781 -6.55 -6.19 -12.72
C SER A 781 -6.25 -4.69 -12.64
N TYR A 782 -5.99 -4.02 -13.77
CA TYR A 782 -5.78 -2.57 -13.81
C TYR A 782 -7.07 -1.79 -13.56
N ILE A 783 -8.20 -2.21 -14.15
CA ILE A 783 -9.53 -1.64 -13.87
C ILE A 783 -9.80 -1.69 -12.36
N SER A 784 -9.73 -2.89 -11.77
CA SER A 784 -9.99 -3.06 -10.34
C SER A 784 -8.99 -2.31 -9.45
N TRP A 785 -7.73 -2.16 -9.89
CA TRP A 785 -6.76 -1.31 -9.19
C TRP A 785 -7.15 0.17 -9.27
N CYS A 786 -7.52 0.70 -10.45
CA CYS A 786 -7.96 2.09 -10.60
C CYS A 786 -9.18 2.43 -9.74
N GLU A 787 -10.19 1.54 -9.70
CA GLU A 787 -11.39 1.69 -8.87
C GLU A 787 -11.08 1.85 -7.38
N ASN A 788 -10.14 1.06 -6.85
CA ASN A 788 -9.79 1.06 -5.43
C ASN A 788 -8.75 2.15 -5.07
N PHE A 789 -7.81 2.42 -5.97
CA PHE A 789 -6.68 3.32 -5.73
C PHE A 789 -7.05 4.80 -5.87
N TYR A 790 -7.85 5.17 -6.88
CA TYR A 790 -8.25 6.56 -7.12
C TYR A 790 -9.47 7.00 -6.28
N ASN A 791 -9.46 6.64 -5.00
CA ASN A 791 -10.47 7.04 -4.02
C ASN A 791 -10.29 8.49 -3.54
N THR A 792 -11.25 8.99 -2.76
CA THR A 792 -11.30 10.39 -2.28
C THR A 792 -10.03 10.84 -1.58
N SER A 793 -9.39 9.98 -0.77
CA SER A 793 -8.14 10.32 -0.07
C SER A 793 -6.98 10.53 -1.05
N TYR A 794 -6.87 9.71 -2.10
CA TYR A 794 -5.88 9.94 -3.15
C TYR A 794 -6.12 11.26 -3.88
N ILE A 795 -7.38 11.56 -4.22
CA ILE A 795 -7.79 12.79 -4.93
C ILE A 795 -7.48 14.05 -4.09
N GLU A 796 -7.72 13.98 -2.78
CA GLU A 796 -7.39 15.07 -1.84
C GLU A 796 -5.88 15.28 -1.72
N ASN A 797 -5.09 14.19 -1.70
CA ASN A 797 -3.63 14.21 -1.65
C ASN A 797 -2.92 14.45 -3.00
N LEU A 798 -3.65 14.59 -4.12
CA LEU A 798 -3.05 14.95 -5.41
C LEU A 798 -2.28 16.28 -5.31
N SER A 799 -1.07 16.31 -5.89
CA SER A 799 -0.26 17.53 -6.00
C SER A 799 -0.98 18.61 -6.82
N VAL A 800 -0.69 19.89 -6.54
CA VAL A 800 -1.33 21.03 -7.25
C VAL A 800 -1.14 20.94 -8.77
N LYS A 801 0.06 20.54 -9.23
CA LYS A 801 0.35 20.31 -10.65
C LYS A 801 -0.59 19.24 -11.25
N ASN A 802 -0.79 18.11 -10.55
CA ASN A 802 -1.65 17.03 -11.03
C ASN A 802 -3.12 17.46 -11.02
N LYS A 803 -3.60 18.15 -9.96
CA LYS A 803 -4.95 18.71 -9.91
C LYS A 803 -5.22 19.64 -11.08
N ASN A 804 -4.28 20.52 -11.43
CA ASN A 804 -4.42 21.43 -12.58
C ASN A 804 -4.49 20.68 -13.92
N VAL A 805 -3.69 19.62 -14.14
CA VAL A 805 -3.80 18.78 -15.34
C VAL A 805 -5.19 18.11 -15.44
N ILE A 806 -5.76 17.66 -14.32
CA ILE A 806 -7.12 17.09 -14.30
C ILE A 806 -8.20 18.17 -14.43
N HIS A 807 -8.00 19.38 -13.90
CA HIS A 807 -8.92 20.52 -14.08
C HIS A 807 -9.11 20.86 -15.57
N GLU A 808 -8.05 20.90 -16.37
CA GLU A 808 -8.16 21.17 -17.81
C GLU A 808 -8.85 20.02 -18.56
N LYS A 809 -8.68 18.77 -18.11
CA LYS A 809 -9.44 17.62 -18.64
C LYS A 809 -10.93 17.67 -18.26
N ILE A 810 -11.27 18.12 -17.05
CA ILE A 810 -12.66 18.41 -16.63
C ILE A 810 -13.26 19.53 -17.49
N LYS A 811 -12.53 20.63 -17.74
CA LYS A 811 -13.00 21.71 -18.64
C LYS A 811 -13.25 21.19 -20.06
N ALA A 812 -12.34 20.38 -20.61
CA ALA A 812 -12.52 19.75 -21.92
C ALA A 812 -13.74 18.80 -21.95
N ALA A 813 -13.93 18.00 -20.90
CA ALA A 813 -15.09 17.13 -20.74
C ALA A 813 -16.40 17.93 -20.73
N LEU A 814 -16.51 18.93 -19.84
CA LEU A 814 -17.68 19.81 -19.74
C LEU A 814 -18.01 20.48 -21.08
N LYS A 815 -16.97 20.92 -21.82
CA LYS A 815 -17.14 21.63 -23.10
C LYS A 815 -17.68 20.70 -24.17
N TYR A 816 -17.27 19.43 -24.15
CA TYR A 816 -17.81 18.40 -25.02
C TYR A 816 -19.24 18.02 -24.61
N THR A 817 -19.50 17.75 -23.33
CA THR A 817 -20.82 17.27 -22.88
C THR A 817 -21.89 18.34 -23.07
N LYS A 818 -21.62 19.60 -22.69
CA LYS A 818 -22.54 20.73 -22.94
C LYS A 818 -22.82 20.96 -24.43
N LYS A 819 -21.85 20.74 -25.32
CA LYS A 819 -22.05 20.88 -26.77
C LYS A 819 -23.02 19.84 -27.34
N ASN A 820 -23.12 18.67 -26.71
CA ASN A 820 -23.89 17.52 -27.19
C ASN A 820 -25.11 17.17 -26.31
N ASP A 821 -25.48 18.03 -25.35
CA ASP A 821 -26.53 17.81 -24.34
C ASP A 821 -26.36 16.50 -23.53
N LEU A 822 -25.10 16.16 -23.23
CA LEU A 822 -24.72 14.99 -22.43
C LEU A 822 -24.39 15.38 -20.98
N ARG A 823 -24.35 14.38 -20.10
CA ARG A 823 -23.83 14.49 -18.74
C ARG A 823 -22.39 14.01 -18.66
N ILE A 824 -21.65 14.45 -17.64
CA ILE A 824 -20.37 13.82 -17.30
C ILE A 824 -20.67 12.50 -16.59
N GLU A 825 -20.69 11.44 -17.38
CA GLU A 825 -20.83 10.06 -16.94
C GLU A 825 -19.61 9.25 -17.43
N PHE A 826 -19.26 8.20 -16.69
CA PHE A 826 -17.99 7.49 -16.82
C PHE A 826 -17.72 6.93 -18.22
N ASP A 827 -18.77 6.39 -18.87
CA ASP A 827 -18.65 5.86 -20.22
C ASP A 827 -18.72 6.95 -21.31
N VAL A 828 -19.29 8.13 -21.03
CA VAL A 828 -19.21 9.30 -21.94
C VAL A 828 -17.77 9.80 -22.04
N LEU A 829 -17.05 9.85 -20.91
CA LEU A 829 -15.63 10.24 -20.89
C LEU A 829 -14.75 9.28 -21.71
N ILE A 830 -14.97 7.97 -21.60
CA ILE A 830 -14.19 6.95 -22.31
C ILE A 830 -14.60 6.81 -23.79
N LYS A 831 -15.91 6.85 -24.10
CA LYS A 831 -16.42 6.56 -25.46
C LYS A 831 -16.48 7.77 -26.37
N GLU A 832 -17.03 8.87 -25.88
CA GLU A 832 -17.36 10.04 -26.71
C GLU A 832 -16.21 11.07 -26.72
N ILE A 833 -15.44 11.14 -25.63
CA ILE A 833 -14.32 12.08 -25.47
C ILE A 833 -12.95 11.39 -25.61
N GLY A 834 -12.87 10.08 -25.33
CA GLY A 834 -11.63 9.29 -25.50
C GLY A 834 -10.60 9.48 -24.39
N PHE A 835 -11.03 9.78 -23.15
CA PHE A 835 -10.12 9.74 -22.00
C PHE A 835 -9.76 8.29 -21.65
N ASN A 836 -8.50 8.10 -21.25
CA ASN A 836 -8.03 6.86 -20.64
C ASN A 836 -8.71 6.65 -19.27
N LEU A 837 -8.68 5.42 -18.76
CA LEU A 837 -9.35 4.98 -17.56
C LEU A 837 -8.86 5.72 -16.31
N LYS A 838 -7.54 5.86 -16.17
CA LYS A 838 -6.91 6.62 -15.08
C LYS A 838 -7.41 8.07 -15.04
N ASP A 839 -7.38 8.77 -16.17
CA ASP A 839 -7.89 10.13 -16.28
C ASP A 839 -9.39 10.18 -15.99
N THR A 840 -10.18 9.22 -16.49
CA THR A 840 -11.64 9.14 -16.27
C THR A 840 -11.98 9.06 -14.77
N HIS A 841 -11.31 8.19 -14.00
CA HIS A 841 -11.47 8.13 -12.55
C HIS A 841 -11.09 9.45 -11.86
N LEU A 842 -9.96 10.04 -12.25
CA LEU A 842 -9.48 11.29 -11.66
C LEU A 842 -10.39 12.50 -11.98
N ILE A 843 -10.91 12.58 -13.21
CA ILE A 843 -11.87 13.60 -13.67
C ILE A 843 -13.15 13.54 -12.84
N ILE A 844 -13.79 12.37 -12.75
CA ILE A 844 -15.06 12.21 -12.01
C ILE A 844 -14.84 12.38 -10.51
N GLY A 845 -13.77 11.80 -9.97
CA GLY A 845 -13.45 11.90 -8.55
C GLY A 845 -13.18 13.33 -8.10
N LEU A 846 -12.36 14.09 -8.85
CA LEU A 846 -12.04 15.48 -8.55
C LEU A 846 -13.25 16.40 -8.77
N TYR A 847 -14.01 16.20 -9.86
CA TYR A 847 -15.27 16.93 -10.10
C TYR A 847 -16.26 16.78 -8.94
N ASN A 848 -16.51 15.54 -8.51
CA ASN A 848 -17.42 15.24 -7.40
C ASN A 848 -16.90 15.80 -6.06
N ASN A 849 -15.59 15.75 -5.80
CA ASN A 849 -14.99 16.38 -4.60
C ASN A 849 -15.26 17.89 -4.59
N ILE A 850 -14.97 18.59 -5.70
CA ILE A 850 -15.17 20.05 -5.81
C ILE A 850 -16.64 20.41 -5.60
N VAL A 851 -17.58 19.80 -6.33
CA VAL A 851 -19.01 20.17 -6.28
C VAL A 851 -19.68 19.81 -4.94
N SER A 852 -19.23 18.75 -4.25
CA SER A 852 -19.76 18.39 -2.92
C SER A 852 -19.22 19.24 -1.77
N LYS A 853 -18.15 20.01 -2.00
CA LYS A 853 -17.42 20.82 -1.01
C LYS A 853 -18.27 21.97 -0.49
N ARG A 854 -18.70 21.87 0.78
CA ARG A 854 -19.42 22.95 1.49
C ARG A 854 -18.45 24.05 1.92
N ILE A 855 -18.73 25.29 1.54
CA ILE A 855 -17.83 26.43 1.76
C ILE A 855 -18.48 27.45 2.70
N ASN A 856 -17.88 27.66 3.88
CA ASN A 856 -18.27 28.74 4.78
C ASN A 856 -17.57 30.04 4.39
N VAL A 857 -18.25 30.86 3.58
CA VAL A 857 -17.71 32.08 2.96
C VAL A 857 -17.19 33.11 3.98
N ASP A 858 -17.75 33.16 5.19
CA ASP A 858 -17.29 34.10 6.23
C ASP A 858 -15.87 33.76 6.71
N THR A 859 -15.54 32.47 6.80
CA THR A 859 -14.24 31.96 7.26
C THR A 859 -13.08 32.12 6.26
N LEU A 860 -13.33 32.63 5.05
CA LEU A 860 -12.27 32.87 4.06
C LEU A 860 -11.27 33.92 4.59
N THR A 861 -9.98 33.61 4.56
CA THR A 861 -8.89 34.54 4.91
C THR A 861 -8.84 35.73 3.94
N MET A 862 -8.23 36.85 4.33
CA MET A 862 -8.15 38.06 3.50
C MET A 862 -7.47 37.79 2.14
N ILE A 863 -6.40 36.98 2.14
CA ILE A 863 -5.69 36.51 0.93
C ILE A 863 -6.66 35.74 0.00
N LYS A 864 -7.44 34.80 0.55
CA LYS A 864 -8.46 34.07 -0.24
C LYS A 864 -9.56 35.00 -0.74
N LYS A 865 -10.01 35.97 0.04
CA LYS A 865 -11.00 36.97 -0.39
C LYS A 865 -10.46 37.83 -1.56
N LYS A 866 -9.22 38.34 -1.48
CA LYS A 866 -8.55 39.07 -2.58
C LYS A 866 -8.52 38.26 -3.88
N LYS A 867 -8.14 36.97 -3.83
CA LYS A 867 -8.10 36.09 -5.01
C LYS A 867 -9.49 35.77 -5.58
N ILE A 868 -10.48 35.56 -4.72
CA ILE A 868 -11.80 35.05 -5.09
C ILE A 868 -12.74 36.14 -5.64
N GLU A 869 -12.55 37.40 -5.24
CA GLU A 869 -13.46 38.48 -5.64
C GLU A 869 -13.39 38.86 -7.14
N PRO A 870 -12.22 38.98 -7.79
CA PRO A 870 -12.11 39.19 -9.25
C PRO A 870 -12.83 38.10 -10.05
N ILE A 871 -12.62 36.83 -9.68
CA ILE A 871 -13.29 35.67 -10.30
C ILE A 871 -14.81 35.79 -10.13
N SER A 872 -15.27 36.11 -8.92
CA SER A 872 -16.69 36.33 -8.62
C SER A 872 -17.29 37.41 -9.53
N ARG A 873 -16.60 38.53 -9.70
CA ARG A 873 -17.04 39.61 -10.59
C ARG A 873 -17.01 39.22 -12.08
N ARG A 874 -16.08 38.35 -12.53
CA ARG A 874 -16.08 37.78 -13.90
C ARG A 874 -17.33 36.91 -14.12
N ILE A 875 -17.66 36.02 -13.17
CA ILE A 875 -18.91 35.23 -13.19
C ILE A 875 -20.16 36.13 -13.26
N PHE A 876 -20.16 37.24 -12.51
CA PHE A 876 -21.27 38.22 -12.54
C PHE A 876 -21.36 39.00 -13.86
N LYS A 877 -20.23 39.47 -14.41
CA LYS A 877 -20.15 40.13 -15.73
C LYS A 877 -20.68 39.19 -16.83
N ALA A 878 -20.24 37.92 -16.85
CA ALA A 878 -20.68 36.91 -17.81
C ALA A 878 -22.18 36.57 -17.70
N LYS A 879 -22.72 36.48 -16.47
CA LYS A 879 -24.17 36.29 -16.31
C LYS A 879 -25.00 37.50 -16.75
N LYS A 880 -24.44 38.71 -16.64
CA LYS A 880 -25.07 39.96 -17.09
C LYS A 880 -24.98 40.19 -18.60
N SER A 881 -23.92 39.72 -19.27
CA SER A 881 -23.77 39.76 -20.73
C SER A 881 -24.62 38.71 -21.45
N GLY A 882 -25.03 37.63 -20.74
CA GLY A 882 -25.74 36.48 -21.32
C GLY A 882 -24.82 35.36 -21.79
N GLU A 883 -23.52 35.44 -21.48
CA GLU A 883 -22.50 34.43 -21.77
C GLU A 883 -22.76 33.10 -21.03
N ILE A 884 -23.38 33.16 -19.84
CA ILE A 884 -23.94 32.00 -19.14
C ILE A 884 -25.43 32.18 -18.83
N LEU A 885 -26.20 31.09 -19.00
CA LEU A 885 -27.66 31.09 -18.88
C LEU A 885 -28.13 30.92 -17.43
N SER A 886 -27.30 30.37 -16.57
CA SER A 886 -27.60 29.99 -15.18
C SER A 886 -26.44 30.29 -14.23
N TYR A 887 -26.52 29.79 -13.00
CA TYR A 887 -25.42 29.73 -12.02
C TYR A 887 -25.12 28.27 -11.62
N GLU A 888 -25.34 27.33 -12.53
CA GLU A 888 -24.99 25.91 -12.35
C GLU A 888 -23.48 25.67 -12.53
N PRO A 889 -22.89 24.65 -11.86
CA PRO A 889 -21.46 24.39 -11.90
C PRO A 889 -20.92 24.23 -13.32
N GLU A 890 -21.62 23.49 -14.17
CA GLU A 890 -21.20 23.14 -15.52
C GLU A 890 -21.10 24.36 -16.45
N GLU A 891 -21.94 25.38 -16.25
CA GLU A 891 -21.84 26.63 -17.00
C GLU A 891 -20.74 27.55 -16.44
N VAL A 892 -20.59 27.61 -15.12
CA VAL A 892 -19.61 28.47 -14.46
C VAL A 892 -18.17 27.95 -14.64
N PHE A 893 -17.98 26.64 -14.65
CA PHE A 893 -16.71 25.98 -15.00
C PHE A 893 -16.36 26.05 -16.49
N LEU A 894 -17.33 26.45 -17.34
CA LEU A 894 -17.13 26.71 -18.78
C LEU A 894 -17.01 28.19 -19.14
N LEU A 895 -17.03 29.09 -18.15
CA LEU A 895 -16.44 30.40 -18.35
C LEU A 895 -14.96 30.21 -18.65
N ASN A 896 -14.49 30.77 -19.76
CA ASN A 896 -13.06 30.99 -19.97
C ASN A 896 -12.61 32.05 -18.95
N ALA A 897 -12.25 31.57 -17.76
CA ALA A 897 -11.58 32.29 -16.69
C ALA A 897 -10.17 31.72 -16.61
N ASP A 898 -9.33 32.19 -17.54
CA ASP A 898 -7.99 31.67 -17.78
C ASP A 898 -7.14 31.76 -16.48
N SER A 899 -6.23 30.80 -16.28
CA SER A 899 -5.55 30.47 -15.01
C SER A 899 -6.42 30.02 -13.81
N THR A 900 -7.73 30.26 -13.82
CA THR A 900 -8.57 29.99 -12.63
C THR A 900 -8.81 28.49 -12.43
N SER A 901 -8.55 27.99 -11.22
CA SER A 901 -8.83 26.60 -10.85
C SER A 901 -10.32 26.35 -10.62
N LEU A 902 -10.77 25.10 -10.77
CA LEU A 902 -12.17 24.75 -10.55
C LEU A 902 -12.58 24.90 -9.07
N ASP A 903 -11.65 24.67 -8.15
CA ASP A 903 -11.80 24.98 -6.72
C ASP A 903 -12.05 26.49 -6.51
N ASP A 904 -11.25 27.35 -7.14
CA ASP A 904 -11.42 28.82 -7.02
C ASP A 904 -12.71 29.31 -7.71
N LEU A 905 -13.09 28.74 -8.86
CA LEU A 905 -14.38 29.03 -9.52
C LEU A 905 -15.57 28.61 -8.64
N TRP A 906 -15.49 27.47 -7.95
CA TRP A 906 -16.54 27.02 -7.03
C TRP A 906 -16.61 27.90 -5.79
N ILE A 907 -15.46 28.29 -5.21
CA ILE A 907 -15.39 29.24 -4.09
C ILE A 907 -15.89 30.63 -4.51
N ALA A 908 -15.58 31.08 -5.73
CA ALA A 908 -16.09 32.33 -6.29
C ALA A 908 -17.59 32.30 -6.59
N LEU A 909 -18.12 31.18 -7.08
CA LEU A 909 -19.56 31.01 -7.26
C LEU A 909 -20.30 31.09 -5.92
N ASN A 910 -19.74 30.50 -4.86
CA ASN A 910 -20.29 30.58 -3.51
C ASN A 910 -20.09 31.96 -2.87
N TYR A 911 -18.94 32.62 -3.05
CA TYR A 911 -18.70 34.00 -2.60
C TYR A 911 -19.64 35.00 -3.30
N LEU A 912 -19.84 34.84 -4.61
CA LEU A 912 -20.79 35.63 -5.39
C LEU A 912 -22.22 35.43 -4.87
N LYS A 913 -22.66 34.17 -4.69
CA LYS A 913 -23.99 33.82 -4.14
C LYS A 913 -24.20 34.37 -2.72
N VAL A 914 -23.18 34.37 -1.85
CA VAL A 914 -23.33 34.75 -0.43
C VAL A 914 -23.07 36.24 -0.15
N LYS A 915 -22.09 36.87 -0.79
CA LYS A 915 -21.68 38.26 -0.51
C LYS A 915 -22.20 39.24 -1.56
N VAL A 916 -21.92 39.00 -2.84
CA VAL A 916 -22.17 40.01 -3.88
C VAL A 916 -23.64 40.06 -4.29
N LEU A 917 -24.26 38.92 -4.63
CA LEU A 917 -25.65 38.88 -5.07
C LEU A 917 -26.62 39.28 -3.94
N ASN A 918 -26.37 38.84 -2.71
CA ASN A 918 -27.16 39.25 -1.55
C ASN A 918 -27.07 40.76 -1.27
N LEU A 919 -25.87 41.37 -1.35
CA LEU A 919 -25.72 42.81 -1.13
C LEU A 919 -26.22 43.67 -2.31
N LEU A 920 -26.09 43.21 -3.56
CA LEU A 920 -26.65 43.90 -4.73
C LEU A 920 -28.18 43.82 -4.82
N MET A 921 -28.81 42.90 -4.09
CA MET A 921 -30.26 42.87 -3.89
C MET A 921 -30.74 43.91 -2.86
N GLU A 922 -29.85 44.44 -2.01
CA GLU A 922 -30.15 45.54 -1.10
C GLU A 922 -29.88 46.90 -1.75
N LYS A 923 -30.74 47.90 -1.49
CA LYS A 923 -30.71 49.17 -2.22
C LYS A 923 -29.51 50.05 -1.82
N PRO A 924 -28.65 50.48 -2.77
CA PRO A 924 -27.40 51.16 -2.44
C PRO A 924 -27.60 52.57 -1.87
N LYS A 925 -26.73 52.95 -0.92
CA LYS A 925 -26.53 54.34 -0.47
C LYS A 925 -25.28 54.90 -1.13
N ILE A 926 -25.42 56.02 -1.84
CA ILE A 926 -24.34 56.66 -2.59
C ILE A 926 -23.35 57.33 -1.61
N ILE A 927 -22.07 56.99 -1.73
CA ILE A 927 -20.96 57.70 -1.07
C ILE A 927 -20.48 58.81 -2.02
N LYS A 928 -20.36 60.05 -1.50
CA LYS A 928 -19.70 61.15 -2.20
C LYS A 928 -18.36 61.46 -1.53
N THR A 929 -17.26 61.30 -2.25
CA THR A 929 -15.93 61.78 -1.86
C THR A 929 -15.48 62.88 -2.83
N HIS A 930 -15.17 64.06 -2.31
CA HIS A 930 -14.72 65.20 -3.12
C HIS A 930 -13.22 65.10 -3.41
N LEU A 931 -12.86 64.86 -4.67
CA LEU A 931 -11.51 65.03 -5.21
C LEU A 931 -11.59 65.64 -6.62
N GLY A 932 -10.52 66.33 -7.05
CA GLY A 932 -10.33 66.71 -8.45
C GLY A 932 -11.19 67.86 -9.00
N LYS A 933 -10.98 69.10 -8.54
CA LYS A 933 -11.23 70.26 -9.41
C LYS A 933 -10.14 70.29 -10.48
N ILE A 934 -10.46 69.88 -11.71
CA ILE A 934 -9.67 70.22 -12.90
C ILE A 934 -10.54 71.07 -13.81
N SER A 935 -10.02 72.21 -14.25
CA SER A 935 -10.71 73.16 -15.10
C SER A 935 -10.64 72.72 -16.57
N ALA A 936 -11.78 72.37 -17.14
CA ALA A 936 -11.96 72.26 -18.59
C ALA A 936 -13.24 73.00 -18.97
N GLU A 937 -13.09 74.23 -19.47
CA GLU A 937 -14.20 74.96 -20.09
C GLU A 937 -14.56 74.30 -21.43
N ARG A 938 -15.83 73.92 -21.61
CA ARG A 938 -16.52 73.98 -22.90
C ARG A 938 -18.03 73.79 -22.73
N GLU A 939 -18.79 74.82 -23.10
CA GLU A 939 -20.19 74.63 -23.47
C GLU A 939 -20.27 73.77 -24.74
N ILE A 940 -21.05 72.70 -24.71
CA ILE A 940 -21.81 72.27 -25.88
C ILE A 940 -23.26 72.06 -25.44
N GLN A 941 -24.17 72.65 -26.20
CA GLN A 941 -25.59 72.74 -25.90
C GLN A 941 -26.38 71.59 -26.52
N LEU A 942 -27.62 71.39 -26.04
CA LEU A 942 -28.70 70.65 -26.71
C LEU A 942 -28.51 69.11 -26.73
N LYS A 943 -29.57 68.29 -26.79
CA LYS A 943 -30.96 68.59 -27.17
C LYS A 943 -31.96 67.82 -26.31
N GLU A 944 -33.09 68.44 -26.01
CA GLU A 944 -34.29 67.72 -25.59
C GLU A 944 -34.77 66.78 -26.71
N ARG A 945 -35.45 65.68 -26.36
CA ARG A 945 -36.64 65.25 -27.11
C ARG A 945 -37.61 64.43 -26.27
N HIS A 946 -38.87 64.60 -26.65
CA HIS A 946 -40.12 64.18 -25.99
C HIS A 946 -40.15 62.68 -25.60
N GLY A 947 -40.86 62.25 -24.56
CA GLY A 947 -41.83 62.95 -23.72
C GLY A 947 -43.27 62.56 -24.04
N ILE A 948 -43.83 61.61 -23.29
CA ILE A 948 -45.27 61.29 -23.25
C ILE A 948 -45.74 61.43 -21.79
N LYS A 949 -46.92 62.04 -21.61
CA LYS A 949 -47.57 62.29 -20.30
C LYS A 949 -48.71 61.28 -20.07
N VAL A 950 -49.34 61.44 -18.90
CA VAL A 950 -50.63 60.88 -18.44
C VAL A 950 -50.47 59.55 -17.67
N GLY A 951 -50.92 59.44 -16.42
CA GLY A 951 -51.72 60.42 -15.66
C GLY A 951 -51.78 60.30 -14.14
N LYS A 952 -52.66 61.14 -13.58
CA LYS A 952 -52.89 61.48 -12.16
C LYS A 952 -53.07 60.23 -11.27
N ILE A 953 -52.40 60.14 -10.11
CA ILE A 953 -52.64 60.85 -8.83
C ILE A 953 -53.99 60.48 -8.17
N SER A 954 -53.88 59.83 -7.01
CA SER A 954 -54.78 59.98 -5.86
C SER A 954 -53.97 59.74 -4.57
N ASN A 955 -54.06 60.65 -3.60
CA ASN A 955 -53.30 60.57 -2.35
C ASN A 955 -54.07 59.81 -1.27
N ILE A 956 -53.36 59.04 -0.42
CA ILE A 956 -53.77 58.77 0.97
C ILE A 956 -52.50 58.91 1.84
N GLU A 957 -52.62 59.58 2.98
CA GLU A 957 -51.55 59.79 3.96
C GLU A 957 -51.76 58.91 5.21
N LEU A 958 -50.71 58.84 6.07
CA LEU A 958 -50.70 58.29 7.43
C LEU A 958 -50.78 56.75 7.54
N SER A 959 -50.31 56.11 8.62
CA SER A 959 -49.65 56.66 9.83
C SER A 959 -48.19 56.20 10.00
N LYS A 960 -47.48 56.82 10.95
CA LYS A 960 -46.26 56.25 11.55
C LYS A 960 -46.67 55.60 12.87
N ASP A 961 -46.50 54.28 13.00
CA ASP A 961 -46.58 53.61 14.30
C ASP A 961 -45.50 52.54 14.46
N THR A 962 -44.92 52.46 15.66
CA THR A 962 -43.78 51.60 15.98
C THR A 962 -44.24 50.19 16.39
N ILE A 963 -44.09 49.22 15.49
CA ILE A 963 -44.28 47.81 15.83
C ILE A 963 -42.97 47.22 16.36
N LYS A 964 -42.99 46.76 17.61
CA LYS A 964 -41.89 46.00 18.22
C LYS A 964 -41.92 44.58 17.70
N PHE A 965 -40.78 44.06 17.22
CA PHE A 965 -40.64 42.64 16.91
C PHE A 965 -40.70 41.81 18.20
N GLN A 966 -41.81 41.10 18.41
CA GLN A 966 -41.82 39.87 19.19
C GLN A 966 -41.69 38.69 18.22
N PRO A 967 -40.85 37.68 18.51
CA PRO A 967 -40.75 36.49 17.67
C PRO A 967 -42.00 35.64 17.84
N THR A 968 -42.97 35.81 16.94
CA THR A 968 -44.12 34.90 16.84
C THR A 968 -43.65 33.58 16.24
N GLU A 969 -43.80 32.47 16.98
CA GLU A 969 -43.65 31.13 16.39
C GLU A 969 -44.69 30.95 15.28
N VAL A 970 -44.26 31.02 14.02
CA VAL A 970 -45.11 30.70 12.88
C VAL A 970 -45.29 29.19 12.84
N LYS A 971 -46.26 28.70 13.61
CA LYS A 971 -46.82 27.36 13.45
C LYS A 971 -47.52 27.32 12.10
N PHE A 972 -46.76 26.95 11.07
CA PHE A 972 -47.30 26.59 9.77
C PHE A 972 -48.37 25.51 9.97
N LYS A 973 -49.64 25.89 9.86
CA LYS A 973 -50.65 24.95 9.39
C LYS A 973 -50.21 24.55 8.00
N SER A 974 -49.61 23.36 7.87
CA SER A 974 -49.44 22.75 6.56
C SER A 974 -50.79 22.73 5.86
N SER A 975 -50.81 23.14 4.59
CA SER A 975 -51.89 22.77 3.69
C SER A 975 -52.08 21.26 3.80
N THR A 976 -53.32 20.82 4.04
CA THR A 976 -53.64 19.40 4.22
C THR A 976 -52.99 18.56 3.12
N GLU A 977 -52.17 17.59 3.50
CA GLU A 977 -51.49 16.74 2.53
C GLU A 977 -52.53 15.92 1.76
N ASN A 978 -52.82 16.35 0.53
CA ASN A 978 -53.81 15.77 -0.37
C ASN A 978 -53.53 14.29 -0.70
N VAL A 979 -52.32 13.79 -0.45
CA VAL A 979 -52.00 12.36 -0.43
C VAL A 979 -51.30 12.05 0.88
N GLU A 980 -51.83 11.11 1.65
CA GLU A 980 -51.28 10.67 2.92
C GLU A 980 -50.48 9.37 2.73
N MET A 981 -49.32 9.27 3.39
CA MET A 981 -48.51 8.05 3.42
C MET A 981 -48.25 7.60 4.87
N LYS A 982 -48.66 6.36 5.17
CA LYS A 982 -48.46 5.64 6.43
C LYS A 982 -47.48 4.50 6.22
N ARG A 983 -46.77 4.11 7.27
CA ARG A 983 -45.71 3.08 7.22
C ARG A 983 -45.69 2.26 8.51
N GLY A 984 -45.26 1.00 8.42
CA GLY A 984 -45.11 0.09 9.56
C GLY A 984 -44.15 -1.06 9.22
N ILE A 985 -43.64 -1.73 10.26
CA ILE A 985 -42.73 -2.87 10.14
C ILE A 985 -43.34 -4.08 10.86
N ASP A 986 -43.21 -5.23 10.23
CA ASP A 986 -43.56 -6.57 10.70
C ASP A 986 -42.43 -7.53 10.30
N PHE A 987 -42.39 -8.76 10.82
CA PHE A 987 -41.29 -9.71 10.58
C PHE A 987 -41.85 -11.10 10.23
N ILE A 988 -41.51 -11.60 9.04
CA ILE A 988 -42.07 -12.84 8.48
C ILE A 988 -40.95 -13.69 7.88
N GLY A 989 -40.78 -14.93 8.37
CA GLY A 989 -39.92 -15.93 7.72
C GLY A 989 -38.41 -15.63 7.68
N GLY A 990 -37.90 -14.75 8.55
CA GLY A 990 -36.51 -14.28 8.50
C GLY A 990 -36.30 -13.05 7.60
N LEU A 991 -37.39 -12.39 7.21
CA LEU A 991 -37.44 -11.16 6.41
C LEU A 991 -38.23 -10.08 7.18
N ILE A 992 -37.87 -8.81 6.93
CA ILE A 992 -38.52 -7.62 7.48
C ILE A 992 -39.57 -7.14 6.47
N ARG A 993 -40.85 -7.24 6.83
CA ARG A 993 -41.97 -6.74 6.02
C ARG A 993 -42.16 -5.25 6.32
N TYR A 994 -41.69 -4.41 5.40
CA TYR A 994 -41.90 -2.97 5.45
C TYR A 994 -43.18 -2.62 4.69
N LYS A 995 -44.26 -2.36 5.44
CA LYS A 995 -45.58 -2.06 4.88
C LYS A 995 -45.77 -0.55 4.72
N VAL A 996 -46.11 -0.11 3.51
CA VAL A 996 -46.48 1.27 3.19
C VAL A 996 -47.95 1.29 2.78
N VAL A 997 -48.72 2.22 3.32
CA VAL A 997 -50.11 2.46 2.91
C VAL A 997 -50.23 3.90 2.43
N ILE A 998 -50.65 4.07 1.19
CA ILE A 998 -50.91 5.38 0.59
C ILE A 998 -52.41 5.58 0.55
N LYS A 999 -52.91 6.78 0.85
CA LYS A 999 -54.30 7.17 0.64
C LYS A 999 -54.35 8.48 -0.13
N ASN A 1000 -55.05 8.48 -1.26
CA ASN A 1000 -55.41 9.71 -1.94
C ASN A 1000 -56.54 10.38 -1.14
N ASN A 1001 -56.24 11.50 -0.49
CA ASN A 1001 -57.22 12.33 0.23
C ASN A 1001 -57.68 13.52 -0.62
N SER A 1002 -57.29 13.58 -1.90
CA SER A 1002 -57.67 14.65 -2.81
C SER A 1002 -58.97 14.31 -3.54
N GLU A 1003 -59.68 15.35 -3.95
CA GLU A 1003 -60.87 15.25 -4.83
C GLU A 1003 -60.52 14.87 -6.28
N MET A 1004 -59.24 14.56 -6.58
CA MET A 1004 -58.72 14.35 -7.93
C MET A 1004 -58.10 12.96 -8.09
N LEU A 1005 -58.08 12.44 -9.31
CA LEU A 1005 -57.33 11.22 -9.64
C LEU A 1005 -55.82 11.54 -9.69
N ILE A 1006 -55.01 10.70 -9.06
CA ILE A 1006 -53.54 10.72 -9.20
C ILE A 1006 -53.10 9.54 -10.08
N SER A 1007 -52.06 9.73 -10.89
CA SER A 1007 -51.60 8.76 -11.89
C SER A 1007 -50.09 8.56 -11.84
N ASN A 1008 -49.61 7.45 -12.41
CA ASN A 1008 -48.19 7.06 -12.43
C ASN A 1008 -47.54 7.13 -11.04
N LEU A 1009 -48.20 6.62 -10.01
CA LEU A 1009 -47.61 6.61 -8.67
C LEU A 1009 -46.49 5.56 -8.61
N GLU A 1010 -45.27 6.01 -8.36
CA GLU A 1010 -44.09 5.16 -8.14
C GLU A 1010 -43.62 5.31 -6.70
N LEU A 1011 -43.69 4.22 -5.94
CA LEU A 1011 -43.26 4.11 -4.56
C LEU A 1011 -41.98 3.26 -4.50
N TYR A 1012 -40.95 3.80 -3.87
CA TYR A 1012 -39.71 3.09 -3.57
C TYR A 1012 -39.25 3.41 -2.15
N LEU A 1013 -38.29 2.64 -1.65
CA LEU A 1013 -37.75 2.81 -0.31
C LEU A 1013 -36.31 3.34 -0.38
N GLN A 1014 -36.07 4.50 0.20
CA GLN A 1014 -34.73 5.03 0.42
C GLN A 1014 -34.11 4.32 1.62
N MET A 1015 -33.08 3.52 1.35
CA MET A 1015 -32.33 2.68 2.29
C MET A 1015 -30.86 2.62 1.85
N THR A 1016 -29.96 2.22 2.75
CA THR A 1016 -28.55 1.94 2.42
C THR A 1016 -28.42 0.50 1.90
N ALA A 1017 -28.19 0.36 0.60
CA ALA A 1017 -28.26 -0.92 -0.13
C ALA A 1017 -27.36 -2.03 0.44
N ASP A 1018 -26.21 -1.66 1.01
CA ASP A 1018 -25.22 -2.59 1.58
C ASP A 1018 -25.72 -3.29 2.85
N HIS A 1019 -26.73 -2.72 3.53
CA HIS A 1019 -27.24 -3.21 4.80
C HIS A 1019 -28.54 -4.01 4.63
N ILE A 1020 -29.31 -3.79 3.56
CA ILE A 1020 -30.66 -4.34 3.39
C ILE A 1020 -31.07 -4.35 1.91
N ARG A 1021 -31.67 -5.45 1.44
CA ARG A 1021 -32.11 -5.63 0.05
C ARG A 1021 -33.59 -5.99 -0.07
N THR A 1022 -34.27 -5.46 -1.08
CA THR A 1022 -35.68 -5.79 -1.37
C THR A 1022 -35.78 -7.10 -2.17
N ILE A 1023 -36.36 -8.13 -1.56
CA ILE A 1023 -36.54 -9.46 -2.16
C ILE A 1023 -37.83 -9.53 -2.99
N ASP A 1024 -38.94 -9.05 -2.43
CA ASP A 1024 -40.24 -9.05 -3.11
C ASP A 1024 -41.10 -7.84 -2.73
N ILE A 1025 -42.07 -7.53 -3.60
CA ILE A 1025 -42.98 -6.39 -3.47
C ILE A 1025 -44.39 -6.90 -3.79
N LYS A 1026 -45.31 -6.69 -2.85
CA LYS A 1026 -46.71 -7.14 -2.99
C LYS A 1026 -47.69 -5.97 -2.84
N PRO A 1027 -48.82 -5.95 -3.58
CA PRO A 1027 -49.20 -6.87 -4.67
C PRO A 1027 -48.24 -6.91 -5.86
N ARG A 1028 -47.96 -8.12 -6.36
CA ARG A 1028 -46.96 -8.37 -7.42
C ARG A 1028 -47.26 -7.64 -8.73
N VAL A 1029 -48.54 -7.35 -9.03
CA VAL A 1029 -48.96 -6.53 -10.18
C VAL A 1029 -48.30 -5.15 -10.22
N TYR A 1030 -47.97 -4.58 -9.06
CA TYR A 1030 -47.29 -3.30 -8.93
C TYR A 1030 -45.76 -3.42 -8.98
N ARG A 1031 -45.16 -4.60 -8.77
CA ARG A 1031 -43.70 -4.77 -8.70
C ARG A 1031 -43.04 -4.38 -10.03
N ARG A 1032 -42.07 -3.46 -9.97
CA ARG A 1032 -41.20 -3.05 -11.08
C ARG A 1032 -39.78 -2.94 -10.53
N GLY A 1033 -39.07 -4.08 -10.55
CA GLY A 1033 -37.75 -4.20 -9.92
C GLY A 1033 -37.83 -4.10 -8.39
N ASP A 1034 -37.16 -3.09 -7.86
CA ASP A 1034 -37.09 -2.65 -6.46
C ASP A 1034 -38.21 -1.66 -6.06
N ARG A 1035 -39.09 -1.30 -7.00
CA ARG A 1035 -40.16 -0.30 -6.82
C ARG A 1035 -41.55 -0.89 -7.01
N ALA A 1036 -42.56 -0.21 -6.46
CA ALA A 1036 -43.97 -0.45 -6.74
C ALA A 1036 -44.52 0.67 -7.64
N LYS A 1037 -45.16 0.32 -8.76
CA LYS A 1037 -45.87 1.26 -9.63
C LYS A 1037 -47.37 1.00 -9.61
N ILE A 1038 -48.14 1.92 -9.05
CA ILE A 1038 -49.60 1.92 -9.04
C ILE A 1038 -50.07 2.82 -10.20
N PRO A 1039 -50.76 2.28 -11.22
CA PRO A 1039 -51.05 3.05 -12.44
C PRO A 1039 -51.89 4.31 -12.21
N ASN A 1040 -52.94 4.21 -11.41
CA ASN A 1040 -53.84 5.30 -11.01
C ASN A 1040 -54.38 5.04 -9.60
N MET A 1041 -54.69 6.09 -8.85
CA MET A 1041 -55.52 6.03 -7.64
C MET A 1041 -56.62 7.10 -7.71
N SER A 1042 -57.85 6.67 -7.51
CA SER A 1042 -59.05 7.52 -7.46
C SER A 1042 -59.09 8.37 -6.18
N PRO A 1043 -59.94 9.41 -6.10
CA PRO A 1043 -60.28 10.06 -4.83
C PRO A 1043 -60.66 9.04 -3.75
N ASP A 1044 -60.27 9.32 -2.51
CA ASP A 1044 -60.41 8.47 -1.31
C ASP A 1044 -59.79 7.06 -1.35
N GLN A 1045 -59.31 6.58 -2.50
CA GLN A 1045 -58.69 5.26 -2.65
C GLN A 1045 -57.43 5.14 -1.77
N SER A 1046 -57.28 3.99 -1.12
CA SER A 1046 -56.09 3.64 -0.37
C SER A 1046 -55.52 2.30 -0.83
N GLU A 1047 -54.22 2.30 -1.11
CA GLU A 1047 -53.47 1.13 -1.59
C GLU A 1047 -52.38 0.77 -0.58
N SER A 1048 -52.11 -0.53 -0.46
CA SER A 1048 -51.14 -1.08 0.50
C SER A 1048 -50.06 -1.85 -0.24
N ILE A 1049 -48.81 -1.43 -0.07
CA ILE A 1049 -47.62 -2.06 -0.63
C ILE A 1049 -46.79 -2.67 0.51
N ASP A 1050 -46.57 -3.98 0.44
CA ASP A 1050 -45.68 -4.72 1.33
C ASP A 1050 -44.34 -4.97 0.62
N PHE A 1051 -43.26 -4.34 1.11
CA PHE A 1051 -41.89 -4.66 0.71
C PHE A 1051 -41.33 -5.72 1.64
N TYR A 1052 -40.81 -6.81 1.09
CA TYR A 1052 -40.14 -7.88 1.83
C TYR A 1052 -38.64 -7.64 1.74
N LEU A 1053 -38.06 -7.22 2.86
CA LEU A 1053 -36.66 -6.81 2.96
C LEU A 1053 -35.83 -7.89 3.66
N GLU A 1054 -34.71 -8.25 3.07
CA GLU A 1054 -33.69 -9.06 3.72
C GLU A 1054 -32.59 -8.14 4.26
N PRO A 1055 -32.34 -8.10 5.59
CA PRO A 1055 -31.14 -7.47 6.10
C PRO A 1055 -29.92 -8.27 5.63
N MET A 1056 -28.89 -7.55 5.19
CA MET A 1056 -27.56 -8.09 4.86
C MET A 1056 -26.57 -7.86 6.00
N ILE A 1057 -26.87 -6.94 6.92
CA ILE A 1057 -26.00 -6.61 8.07
C ILE A 1057 -26.88 -6.45 9.32
N CYS A 1058 -26.34 -6.83 10.48
CA CYS A 1058 -26.97 -6.61 11.77
C CYS A 1058 -26.85 -5.12 12.18
N GLY A 1059 -27.97 -4.42 12.33
CA GLY A 1059 -28.01 -3.02 12.78
C GLY A 1059 -29.43 -2.47 12.84
N SER A 1060 -29.55 -1.19 13.22
CA SER A 1060 -30.79 -0.41 13.13
C SER A 1060 -30.81 0.39 11.83
N ILE A 1061 -31.47 -0.13 10.80
CA ILE A 1061 -31.32 0.37 9.43
C ILE A 1061 -32.44 1.37 9.10
N PRO A 1062 -32.14 2.65 8.82
CA PRO A 1062 -33.17 3.64 8.54
C PRO A 1062 -33.77 3.47 7.14
N VAL A 1063 -35.06 3.16 7.07
CA VAL A 1063 -35.80 3.02 5.81
C VAL A 1063 -36.86 4.13 5.70
N SER A 1064 -36.78 4.95 4.65
CA SER A 1064 -37.74 6.04 4.36
C SER A 1064 -38.52 5.72 3.08
N PRO A 1065 -39.86 5.75 3.09
CA PRO A 1065 -40.65 5.57 1.86
C PRO A 1065 -40.75 6.88 1.09
N VAL A 1066 -40.57 6.82 -0.23
CA VAL A 1066 -40.68 7.96 -1.15
C VAL A 1066 -41.63 7.57 -2.28
N ALA A 1067 -42.70 8.35 -2.45
CA ALA A 1067 -43.68 8.19 -3.49
C ALA A 1067 -43.67 9.41 -4.43
N THR A 1068 -43.45 9.19 -5.72
CA THR A 1068 -43.69 10.20 -6.77
C THR A 1068 -45.02 9.90 -7.46
N TYR A 1069 -45.76 10.93 -7.86
CA TYR A 1069 -47.02 10.77 -8.61
C TYR A 1069 -47.34 12.02 -9.45
N LEU A 1070 -48.15 11.85 -10.49
CA LEU A 1070 -48.76 12.96 -11.22
C LEU A 1070 -50.16 13.23 -10.68
N ASP A 1071 -50.53 14.50 -10.51
CA ASP A 1071 -51.94 14.87 -10.28
C ASP A 1071 -52.76 14.87 -11.59
N ALA A 1072 -54.05 15.18 -11.49
CA ALA A 1072 -54.96 15.27 -12.64
C ALA A 1072 -54.62 16.38 -13.65
N TYR A 1073 -53.72 17.31 -13.31
CA TYR A 1073 -53.18 18.32 -14.22
C TYR A 1073 -51.84 17.89 -14.85
N GLY A 1074 -51.37 16.67 -14.57
CA GLY A 1074 -50.08 16.16 -15.03
C GLY A 1074 -48.88 16.74 -14.28
N LYS A 1075 -49.08 17.46 -13.17
CA LYS A 1075 -47.98 18.00 -12.37
C LYS A 1075 -47.38 16.90 -11.50
N LEU A 1076 -46.05 16.76 -11.55
CA LEU A 1076 -45.29 15.85 -10.70
C LEU A 1076 -45.23 16.37 -9.25
N HIS A 1077 -45.57 15.49 -8.32
CA HIS A 1077 -45.41 15.66 -6.88
C HIS A 1077 -44.50 14.56 -6.32
N MET A 1078 -43.83 14.86 -5.21
CA MET A 1078 -43.02 13.91 -4.46
C MET A 1078 -43.41 13.98 -2.99
N LEU A 1079 -43.90 12.87 -2.45
CA LEU A 1079 -44.24 12.69 -1.04
C LEU A 1079 -43.18 11.82 -0.39
N THR A 1080 -42.51 12.36 0.63
CA THR A 1080 -41.56 11.63 1.47
C THR A 1080 -42.10 11.61 2.90
N ARG A 1081 -41.83 10.53 3.63
CA ARG A 1081 -42.07 10.45 5.07
C ARG A 1081 -40.79 10.05 5.78
N ASP A 1082 -40.71 10.45 7.06
CA ASP A 1082 -39.55 10.22 7.91
C ASP A 1082 -39.13 8.74 7.95
N ARG A 1083 -37.91 8.52 8.38
CA ARG A 1083 -37.31 7.19 8.45
C ARG A 1083 -38.06 6.35 9.49
N LEU A 1084 -38.12 5.04 9.29
CA LEU A 1084 -38.49 4.06 10.31
C LEU A 1084 -37.36 3.03 10.35
N PHE A 1085 -36.88 2.70 11.55
CA PHE A 1085 -35.73 1.84 11.72
C PHE A 1085 -36.12 0.37 11.65
N ALA A 1086 -35.53 -0.35 10.71
CA ALA A 1086 -35.57 -1.80 10.60
C ALA A 1086 -34.47 -2.39 11.49
N ASP A 1087 -34.84 -2.83 12.70
CA ASP A 1087 -33.92 -3.42 13.67
C ASP A 1087 -33.62 -4.90 13.35
N SER A 1088 -32.36 -5.21 13.05
CA SER A 1088 -31.80 -6.55 12.90
C SER A 1088 -30.68 -6.73 13.94
N LYS A 1089 -30.86 -7.57 14.95
CA LYS A 1089 -29.93 -7.63 16.11
C LYS A 1089 -29.15 -8.95 16.13
N CYS A 1090 -27.84 -8.82 16.07
CA CYS A 1090 -26.90 -9.91 16.35
C CYS A 1090 -26.22 -9.57 17.68
N PRO A 1091 -26.82 -9.95 18.83
CA PRO A 1091 -26.21 -9.69 20.11
C PRO A 1091 -24.86 -10.42 20.23
N PRO A 1092 -23.89 -9.87 20.97
CA PRO A 1092 -22.75 -10.66 21.41
C PRO A 1092 -23.25 -11.84 22.23
N ILE A 1093 -22.67 -13.04 22.05
CA ILE A 1093 -23.18 -14.28 22.63
C ILE A 1093 -22.18 -14.96 23.58
N ILE A 1094 -22.74 -15.67 24.56
CA ILE A 1094 -22.04 -16.63 25.42
C ILE A 1094 -22.67 -18.01 25.19
N ASN A 1095 -21.86 -19.01 24.85
CA ASN A 1095 -22.26 -20.41 24.95
C ASN A 1095 -22.10 -20.85 26.42
N PRO A 1096 -23.18 -21.22 27.14
CA PRO A 1096 -23.11 -21.59 28.56
C PRO A 1096 -22.57 -23.02 28.80
N GLY A 1097 -22.30 -23.79 27.75
CA GLY A 1097 -21.75 -25.14 27.82
C GLY A 1097 -22.79 -26.25 27.58
N GLU A 1098 -22.62 -27.36 28.28
CA GLU A 1098 -23.42 -28.59 28.10
C GLU A 1098 -24.79 -28.48 28.79
N GLU A 1099 -25.69 -27.69 28.18
CA GLU A 1099 -27.10 -27.61 28.58
C GLU A 1099 -27.92 -28.82 28.11
N ASN A 1100 -28.96 -29.18 28.87
CA ASN A 1100 -29.72 -30.40 28.60
C ASN A 1100 -30.60 -30.24 27.34
N ILE A 1101 -30.40 -31.10 26.34
CA ILE A 1101 -31.15 -31.08 25.07
C ILE A 1101 -32.68 -31.13 25.24
N ALA A 1102 -33.21 -31.82 26.25
CA ALA A 1102 -34.65 -31.83 26.52
C ALA A 1102 -35.15 -30.46 27.02
N LYS A 1103 -34.37 -29.78 27.88
CA LYS A 1103 -34.65 -28.40 28.30
C LYS A 1103 -34.59 -27.44 27.10
N VAL A 1104 -33.57 -27.56 26.26
CA VAL A 1104 -33.43 -26.70 25.06
C VAL A 1104 -34.58 -26.92 24.06
N LYS A 1105 -35.02 -28.17 23.85
CA LYS A 1105 -36.23 -28.44 23.04
C LYS A 1105 -37.49 -27.85 23.66
N ASN A 1106 -37.71 -28.03 24.96
CA ASN A 1106 -38.88 -27.45 25.65
C ASN A 1106 -38.92 -25.92 25.56
N ILE A 1107 -37.77 -25.24 25.67
CA ILE A 1107 -37.68 -23.78 25.48
C ILE A 1107 -37.98 -23.43 24.02
N TYR A 1108 -37.37 -24.11 23.04
CA TYR A 1108 -37.63 -23.88 21.61
C TYR A 1108 -39.09 -24.13 21.20
N GLU A 1109 -39.79 -25.02 21.89
CA GLU A 1109 -41.19 -25.33 21.60
C GLU A 1109 -42.19 -24.35 22.26
N ASN A 1110 -41.75 -23.59 23.28
CA ASN A 1110 -42.56 -22.60 23.98
C ASN A 1110 -43.08 -21.47 23.06
N ASN A 1111 -44.29 -20.97 23.35
CA ASN A 1111 -44.94 -19.89 22.60
C ASN A 1111 -44.27 -18.53 22.82
N ASP A 1112 -43.60 -18.31 23.95
CA ASP A 1112 -42.85 -17.09 24.24
C ASP A 1112 -41.59 -16.96 23.37
N ILE A 1113 -41.11 -18.06 22.78
CA ILE A 1113 -39.97 -18.07 21.85
C ILE A 1113 -40.47 -17.86 20.43
N ILE A 1114 -40.23 -16.64 19.93
CA ILE A 1114 -40.45 -16.24 18.55
C ILE A 1114 -39.50 -17.07 17.67
N ARG A 1115 -40.03 -17.67 16.61
CA ARG A 1115 -39.30 -18.59 15.74
C ARG A 1115 -39.36 -18.15 14.28
N ALA A 1116 -38.20 -18.14 13.64
CA ALA A 1116 -38.08 -18.06 12.18
C ALA A 1116 -37.12 -19.13 11.67
N PHE A 1117 -37.25 -19.49 10.40
CA PHE A 1117 -36.34 -20.42 9.74
C PHE A 1117 -36.15 -20.05 8.27
N ARG A 1118 -34.98 -20.40 7.75
CA ARG A 1118 -34.65 -20.40 6.33
C ARG A 1118 -34.45 -21.85 5.87
N SER A 1119 -34.79 -22.11 4.63
CA SER A 1119 -34.95 -23.45 4.06
C SER A 1119 -34.31 -23.51 2.69
N PHE A 1120 -33.57 -24.57 2.37
CA PHE A 1120 -32.74 -24.64 1.17
C PHE A 1120 -32.91 -26.02 0.51
N GLU A 1121 -32.75 -26.10 -0.80
CA GLU A 1121 -32.84 -27.38 -1.50
C GLU A 1121 -31.60 -28.25 -1.25
N LEU A 1122 -31.81 -29.55 -1.01
CA LEU A 1122 -30.73 -30.53 -1.03
C LEU A 1122 -30.39 -30.92 -2.48
N GLU A 1123 -29.45 -30.20 -3.06
CA GLU A 1123 -28.85 -30.50 -4.37
C GLU A 1123 -27.64 -31.46 -4.25
N HIS A 1124 -27.24 -31.80 -3.03
CA HIS A 1124 -25.97 -32.46 -2.70
C HIS A 1124 -26.09 -33.50 -1.58
N ASP A 1125 -25.00 -34.25 -1.35
CA ASP A 1125 -24.88 -35.19 -0.23
C ASP A 1125 -25.29 -34.52 1.09
N SER A 1126 -26.35 -35.06 1.68
CA SER A 1126 -27.02 -34.47 2.83
C SER A 1126 -26.17 -34.55 4.10
N SER A 1127 -25.28 -35.55 4.19
CA SER A 1127 -24.30 -35.65 5.27
C SER A 1127 -23.28 -34.51 5.20
N ARG A 1128 -22.68 -34.27 4.02
CA ARG A 1128 -21.74 -33.16 3.81
C ARG A 1128 -22.38 -31.80 4.04
N VAL A 1129 -23.61 -31.57 3.52
CA VAL A 1129 -24.37 -30.33 3.80
C VAL A 1129 -24.59 -30.15 5.30
N PHE A 1130 -25.05 -31.19 6.02
CA PHE A 1130 -25.24 -31.11 7.48
C PHE A 1130 -23.96 -30.80 8.25
N ASN A 1131 -22.82 -31.41 7.89
CA ASN A 1131 -21.53 -31.13 8.52
C ASN A 1131 -21.08 -29.67 8.28
N LEU A 1132 -21.20 -29.15 7.04
CA LEU A 1132 -20.84 -27.77 6.70
C LEU A 1132 -21.70 -26.74 7.44
N LEU A 1133 -23.02 -26.97 7.54
CA LEU A 1133 -23.92 -26.13 8.34
C LEU A 1133 -23.50 -26.13 9.82
N ARG A 1134 -23.19 -27.31 10.38
CA ARG A 1134 -22.71 -27.47 11.76
C ARG A 1134 -21.36 -26.79 12.00
N GLU A 1135 -20.48 -26.77 11.01
CA GLU A 1135 -19.16 -26.13 11.09
C GLU A 1135 -19.24 -24.61 10.97
N GLY A 1136 -20.01 -24.08 10.02
CA GLY A 1136 -20.27 -22.64 9.90
C GLY A 1136 -20.93 -22.06 11.16
N ILE A 1137 -21.93 -22.75 11.71
CA ILE A 1137 -22.63 -22.32 12.93
C ILE A 1137 -21.80 -22.59 14.19
N GLY A 1138 -21.07 -23.71 14.25
CA GLY A 1138 -20.19 -24.02 15.37
C GLY A 1138 -19.00 -23.06 15.52
N ALA A 1139 -18.56 -22.42 14.43
CA ALA A 1139 -17.54 -21.37 14.47
C ALA A 1139 -18.00 -20.11 15.24
N TRP A 1140 -19.30 -19.82 15.27
CA TRP A 1140 -19.88 -18.68 15.99
C TRP A 1140 -20.52 -19.10 17.32
N ALA A 1141 -21.46 -20.04 17.27
CA ALA A 1141 -22.23 -20.50 18.43
C ALA A 1141 -21.44 -21.45 19.35
N GLY A 1142 -20.25 -21.90 18.96
CA GLY A 1142 -19.41 -22.82 19.74
C GLY A 1142 -19.89 -24.27 19.70
N LYS A 1143 -19.88 -24.96 20.85
CA LYS A 1143 -20.30 -26.36 20.94
C LYS A 1143 -21.82 -26.50 20.88
N SER A 1144 -22.31 -27.49 20.14
CA SER A 1144 -23.72 -27.88 20.16
C SER A 1144 -24.10 -28.55 21.48
N VAL A 1145 -25.33 -28.31 21.95
CA VAL A 1145 -25.88 -28.94 23.18
C VAL A 1145 -26.28 -30.40 22.97
N SER A 1146 -26.34 -30.84 21.72
CA SER A 1146 -26.51 -32.26 21.36
C SER A 1146 -25.35 -32.74 20.49
N LYS A 1147 -25.07 -34.04 20.58
CA LYS A 1147 -24.49 -34.76 19.43
C LYS A 1147 -25.52 -34.76 18.29
N PRO A 1148 -25.11 -34.89 17.02
CA PRO A 1148 -26.05 -35.08 15.91
C PRO A 1148 -27.01 -36.24 16.19
N ILE A 1149 -28.31 -35.98 16.07
CA ILE A 1149 -29.35 -36.99 16.21
C ILE A 1149 -29.68 -37.49 14.81
N TYR A 1150 -29.17 -38.67 14.46
CA TYR A 1150 -29.50 -39.36 13.20
C TYR A 1150 -30.78 -40.18 13.40
N GLU A 1151 -31.88 -39.77 12.76
CA GLU A 1151 -33.21 -40.38 13.00
C GLU A 1151 -33.47 -41.61 12.13
N ASN A 1152 -32.86 -41.70 10.94
CA ASN A 1152 -33.06 -42.81 10.01
C ASN A 1152 -31.72 -43.22 9.37
N ILE A 1153 -31.60 -44.53 9.07
CA ILE A 1153 -30.43 -45.13 8.42
C ILE A 1153 -30.66 -45.26 6.90
N LYS A 1154 -31.92 -45.25 6.43
CA LYS A 1154 -32.29 -45.43 5.01
C LYS A 1154 -32.32 -44.12 4.21
N THR A 1155 -32.68 -43.02 4.84
CA THR A 1155 -32.63 -41.65 4.29
C THR A 1155 -31.90 -40.78 5.30
N PHE A 1156 -31.02 -39.90 4.84
CA PHE A 1156 -30.25 -39.07 5.75
C PHE A 1156 -31.17 -38.01 6.39
N ARG A 1157 -31.45 -38.18 7.68
CA ARG A 1157 -32.10 -37.17 8.50
C ARG A 1157 -31.31 -36.95 9.78
N ALA A 1158 -30.83 -35.72 9.96
CA ALA A 1158 -30.02 -35.33 11.10
C ALA A 1158 -30.44 -33.96 11.63
N GLU A 1159 -30.56 -33.84 12.96
CA GLU A 1159 -30.72 -32.55 13.64
C GLU A 1159 -29.62 -32.31 14.70
N VAL A 1160 -29.30 -31.04 14.92
CA VAL A 1160 -28.41 -30.58 16.00
C VAL A 1160 -28.86 -29.21 16.50
N PHE A 1161 -28.73 -29.00 17.81
CA PHE A 1161 -29.12 -27.77 18.50
C PHE A 1161 -27.91 -27.07 19.11
N TYR A 1162 -27.96 -25.75 19.11
CA TYR A 1162 -27.09 -24.87 19.89
C TYR A 1162 -27.98 -24.01 20.79
N TYR A 1163 -27.49 -23.70 21.98
CA TYR A 1163 -28.12 -22.78 22.92
C TYR A 1163 -27.07 -21.77 23.33
N VAL A 1164 -27.36 -20.49 23.12
CA VAL A 1164 -26.47 -19.39 23.46
C VAL A 1164 -27.30 -18.31 24.16
N LEU A 1165 -26.64 -17.57 25.04
CA LEU A 1165 -27.24 -16.44 25.76
C LEU A 1165 -26.66 -15.15 25.20
N ASN A 1166 -27.47 -14.11 25.09
CA ASN A 1166 -26.96 -12.75 24.91
C ASN A 1166 -25.96 -12.43 26.05
N GLN A 1167 -24.77 -11.95 25.71
CA GLN A 1167 -23.75 -11.58 26.68
C GLN A 1167 -24.25 -10.48 27.63
N ASN A 1168 -25.09 -9.59 27.12
CA ASN A 1168 -25.69 -8.49 27.86
C ASN A 1168 -27.08 -8.87 28.39
N ILE A 1169 -27.45 -8.27 29.53
CA ILE A 1169 -28.84 -8.30 30.02
C ILE A 1169 -29.65 -7.37 29.12
N ASP A 1170 -30.76 -7.86 28.57
CA ASP A 1170 -31.67 -7.02 27.80
C ASP A 1170 -32.59 -6.24 28.76
N SER A 1171 -32.66 -4.93 28.60
CA SER A 1171 -33.39 -4.02 29.49
C SER A 1171 -34.92 -4.15 29.44
N GLY A 1172 -35.47 -4.79 28.40
CA GLY A 1172 -36.89 -5.10 28.27
C GLY A 1172 -37.27 -6.52 28.71
N LEU A 1173 -36.29 -7.40 28.95
CA LEU A 1173 -36.51 -8.75 29.50
C LEU A 1173 -36.13 -8.84 30.99
N GLY A 1174 -35.09 -8.11 31.41
CA GLY A 1174 -34.53 -8.19 32.76
C GLY A 1174 -33.49 -9.30 32.96
N HIS A 1175 -33.35 -10.21 31.98
CA HIS A 1175 -32.34 -11.27 31.94
C HIS A 1175 -31.54 -11.26 30.62
N LYS A 1176 -30.60 -12.20 30.49
CA LYS A 1176 -29.85 -12.44 29.24
C LYS A 1176 -30.74 -13.20 28.27
N GLU A 1177 -31.06 -12.57 27.13
CA GLU A 1177 -31.94 -13.18 26.11
C GLU A 1177 -31.47 -14.58 25.70
N GLN A 1178 -32.40 -15.53 25.70
CA GLN A 1178 -32.18 -16.92 25.32
C GLN A 1178 -32.31 -17.10 23.81
N ILE A 1179 -31.28 -17.70 23.19
CA ILE A 1179 -31.20 -17.87 21.74
C ILE A 1179 -30.90 -19.35 21.43
N ILE A 1180 -31.77 -19.96 20.62
CA ILE A 1180 -31.67 -21.37 20.24
C ILE A 1180 -31.54 -21.45 18.72
N ILE A 1181 -30.53 -22.19 18.27
CA ILE A 1181 -30.27 -22.43 16.85
C ILE A 1181 -30.51 -23.91 16.58
N LYS A 1182 -31.39 -24.23 15.64
CA LYS A 1182 -31.65 -25.60 15.18
C LYS A 1182 -31.21 -25.75 13.73
N ILE A 1183 -30.31 -26.70 13.49
CA ILE A 1183 -30.02 -27.23 12.15
C ILE A 1183 -30.84 -28.51 11.99
N LEU A 1184 -31.57 -28.62 10.88
CA LEU A 1184 -32.18 -29.86 10.41
C LEU A 1184 -31.77 -30.08 8.96
N VAL A 1185 -31.35 -31.29 8.62
CA VAL A 1185 -31.24 -31.75 7.23
C VAL A 1185 -32.11 -33.00 7.10
N ASP A 1186 -32.99 -33.00 6.10
CA ASP A 1186 -34.00 -34.03 5.86
C ASP A 1186 -34.03 -34.36 4.37
N GLU A 1187 -33.34 -35.44 4.00
CA GLU A 1187 -33.19 -35.91 2.62
C GLU A 1187 -34.54 -36.30 2.00
N GLU A 1188 -35.47 -36.87 2.78
CA GLU A 1188 -36.78 -37.32 2.29
C GLU A 1188 -37.66 -36.12 1.87
N LYS A 1189 -37.62 -35.04 2.66
CA LYS A 1189 -38.24 -33.75 2.32
C LYS A 1189 -37.44 -32.92 1.31
N ASN A 1190 -36.22 -33.36 0.96
CA ASN A 1190 -35.25 -32.66 0.10
C ASN A 1190 -34.84 -31.26 0.60
N ILE A 1191 -34.76 -31.05 1.92
CA ILE A 1191 -34.43 -29.74 2.52
C ILE A 1191 -33.30 -29.76 3.55
N ALA A 1192 -32.49 -28.71 3.51
CA ALA A 1192 -31.76 -28.20 4.67
C ALA A 1192 -32.55 -27.05 5.30
N MET A 1193 -32.52 -26.92 6.62
CA MET A 1193 -33.25 -25.89 7.36
C MET A 1193 -32.41 -25.34 8.51
N LEU A 1194 -32.24 -24.02 8.52
CA LEU A 1194 -31.65 -23.26 9.62
C LEU A 1194 -32.77 -22.51 10.35
N SER A 1195 -32.94 -22.79 11.64
CA SER A 1195 -34.00 -22.17 12.45
C SER A 1195 -33.40 -21.45 13.65
N VAL A 1196 -33.98 -20.31 13.99
CA VAL A 1196 -33.64 -19.55 15.21
C VAL A 1196 -34.91 -19.34 16.03
N GLY A 1197 -34.82 -19.62 17.31
CA GLY A 1197 -35.78 -19.22 18.33
C GLY A 1197 -35.12 -18.23 19.30
N ALA A 1198 -35.74 -17.08 19.55
CA ALA A 1198 -35.33 -16.16 20.60
C ALA A 1198 -36.54 -15.39 21.17
N GLU A 1199 -36.35 -14.69 22.28
CA GLU A 1199 -37.42 -13.95 22.96
C GLU A 1199 -37.81 -12.65 22.20
N LYS A 1200 -36.96 -12.15 21.29
CA LYS A 1200 -37.24 -10.96 20.47
C LYS A 1200 -37.10 -11.16 18.97
N ASN A 1201 -38.06 -10.63 18.21
CA ASN A 1201 -38.10 -10.72 16.76
C ASN A 1201 -36.86 -10.09 16.07
N PRO A 1202 -36.36 -8.89 16.46
CA PRO A 1202 -35.10 -8.36 15.93
C PRO A 1202 -33.89 -9.29 16.13
N THR A 1203 -33.81 -9.98 17.28
CA THR A 1203 -32.75 -10.96 17.57
C THR A 1203 -32.90 -12.21 16.71
N VAL A 1204 -34.12 -12.72 16.55
CA VAL A 1204 -34.41 -13.85 15.65
C VAL A 1204 -33.94 -13.56 14.24
N ASN A 1205 -34.29 -12.41 13.67
CA ASN A 1205 -33.95 -12.08 12.27
C ASN A 1205 -32.46 -11.78 12.10
N GLY A 1206 -31.84 -11.05 13.03
CA GLY A 1206 -30.40 -10.78 12.97
C GLY A 1206 -29.57 -12.05 13.10
N VAL A 1207 -29.79 -12.85 14.15
CA VAL A 1207 -29.09 -14.12 14.32
C VAL A 1207 -29.32 -15.07 13.14
N LEU A 1208 -30.56 -15.19 12.63
CA LEU A 1208 -30.87 -16.04 11.47
C LEU A 1208 -30.17 -15.56 10.19
N THR A 1209 -29.92 -14.26 10.04
CA THR A 1209 -29.14 -13.68 8.94
C THR A 1209 -27.66 -14.00 9.11
N HIS A 1210 -27.08 -13.75 10.28
CA HIS A 1210 -25.65 -13.97 10.52
C HIS A 1210 -25.24 -15.45 10.41
N ILE A 1211 -26.02 -16.37 10.98
CA ILE A 1211 -25.75 -17.81 10.84
C ILE A 1211 -25.96 -18.30 9.41
N TRP A 1212 -26.85 -17.64 8.65
CA TRP A 1212 -27.08 -17.93 7.25
C TRP A 1212 -25.87 -17.55 6.41
N GLU A 1213 -25.28 -16.38 6.63
CA GLU A 1213 -24.08 -15.94 5.91
C GLU A 1213 -22.87 -16.84 6.20
N LEU A 1214 -22.66 -17.19 7.47
CA LEU A 1214 -21.61 -18.14 7.88
C LEU A 1214 -21.80 -19.52 7.21
N ALA A 1215 -23.03 -20.03 7.20
CA ALA A 1215 -23.37 -21.29 6.54
C ALA A 1215 -23.19 -21.23 5.01
N ASN A 1216 -23.70 -20.17 4.38
CA ASN A 1216 -23.67 -19.97 2.93
C ASN A 1216 -22.24 -19.74 2.42
N SER A 1217 -21.39 -19.09 3.23
CA SER A 1217 -19.95 -18.97 2.97
C SER A 1217 -19.27 -20.35 2.96
N ARG A 1218 -19.44 -21.17 4.01
CA ARG A 1218 -18.87 -22.54 4.06
C ARG A 1218 -19.40 -23.46 2.96
N ILE A 1219 -20.64 -23.27 2.52
CA ILE A 1219 -21.25 -24.01 1.41
C ILE A 1219 -20.66 -23.53 0.06
N GLY A 1220 -20.48 -22.22 -0.12
CA GLY A 1220 -19.80 -21.63 -1.27
C GLY A 1220 -18.34 -22.11 -1.42
N GLU A 1221 -17.57 -22.09 -0.32
CA GLU A 1221 -16.21 -22.64 -0.27
C GLU A 1221 -16.16 -24.14 -0.66
N ALA A 1222 -17.17 -24.92 -0.23
CA ALA A 1222 -17.17 -26.37 -0.39
C ALA A 1222 -17.70 -26.86 -1.75
N PHE A 1223 -18.55 -26.06 -2.43
CA PHE A 1223 -19.31 -26.49 -3.60
C PHE A 1223 -19.31 -25.50 -4.78
N GLY A 1224 -18.80 -24.28 -4.61
CA GLY A 1224 -18.68 -23.29 -5.69
C GLY A 1224 -19.94 -22.47 -6.00
N TYR A 1225 -21.00 -22.59 -5.20
CA TYR A 1225 -22.21 -21.76 -5.32
C TYR A 1225 -22.86 -21.48 -3.96
N GLN A 1226 -23.69 -20.44 -3.93
CA GLN A 1226 -24.49 -20.07 -2.75
C GLN A 1226 -25.84 -20.77 -2.78
N PHE A 1227 -26.30 -21.25 -1.64
CA PHE A 1227 -27.67 -21.74 -1.48
C PHE A 1227 -28.68 -20.59 -1.72
N VAL A 1228 -29.87 -20.93 -2.20
CA VAL A 1228 -31.00 -19.99 -2.32
C VAL A 1228 -32.05 -20.36 -1.28
N SER A 1229 -32.48 -19.37 -0.50
CA SER A 1229 -33.54 -19.57 0.51
C SER A 1229 -34.89 -19.72 -0.18
N LEU A 1230 -35.59 -20.81 0.11
CA LEU A 1230 -36.87 -21.20 -0.47
C LEU A 1230 -38.01 -20.44 0.22
N HIS A 1231 -38.51 -19.39 -0.42
CA HIS A 1231 -39.61 -18.58 0.06
C HIS A 1231 -40.85 -18.77 -0.81
N CYS A 1232 -42.03 -18.91 -0.19
CA CYS A 1232 -43.28 -18.99 -0.95
C CYS A 1232 -43.48 -17.70 -1.78
N PRO A 1233 -43.64 -17.80 -3.11
CA PRO A 1233 -43.79 -16.63 -3.98
C PRO A 1233 -44.92 -15.70 -3.53
N GLU A 1234 -46.05 -16.24 -3.05
CA GLU A 1234 -47.25 -15.46 -2.74
C GLU A 1234 -47.34 -14.93 -1.30
N CYS A 1235 -46.41 -15.25 -0.39
CA CYS A 1235 -46.41 -14.65 0.96
C CYS A 1235 -45.04 -14.42 1.61
N GLY A 1236 -43.93 -14.81 0.98
CA GLY A 1236 -42.57 -14.73 1.53
C GLY A 1236 -42.26 -15.76 2.63
N GLY A 1237 -43.24 -16.54 3.07
CA GLY A 1237 -43.08 -17.54 4.13
C GLY A 1237 -42.24 -18.74 3.68
N SER A 1238 -41.30 -19.16 4.53
CA SER A 1238 -40.31 -20.21 4.28
C SER A 1238 -40.94 -21.61 4.12
N VAL A 1239 -40.28 -22.48 3.35
CA VAL A 1239 -40.82 -23.79 2.93
C VAL A 1239 -40.24 -24.95 3.76
N ASP A 1240 -41.09 -25.66 4.50
CA ASP A 1240 -40.70 -26.75 5.41
C ASP A 1240 -40.88 -28.17 4.85
N ASN A 1241 -41.26 -28.30 3.57
CA ASN A 1241 -41.19 -29.55 2.82
C ASN A 1241 -41.13 -29.25 1.31
N MET A 1242 -40.22 -29.90 0.58
CA MET A 1242 -40.14 -29.83 -0.88
C MET A 1242 -40.48 -31.14 -1.58
N GLY A 1243 -40.26 -32.30 -0.95
CA GLY A 1243 -40.54 -33.64 -1.48
C GLY A 1243 -39.78 -33.96 -2.78
N LYS A 1244 -38.94 -35.01 -2.81
CA LYS A 1244 -38.10 -35.31 -4.00
C LYS A 1244 -38.85 -35.38 -5.34
N SER A 1245 -40.13 -35.75 -5.34
CA SER A 1245 -40.99 -35.88 -6.54
C SER A 1245 -42.12 -34.84 -6.68
N GLN A 1246 -42.19 -33.79 -5.84
CA GLN A 1246 -43.27 -32.79 -5.93
C GLN A 1246 -42.86 -31.58 -6.77
N GLU A 1247 -43.40 -31.50 -8.00
CA GLU A 1247 -43.22 -30.32 -8.86
C GLU A 1247 -44.11 -29.13 -8.44
N ILE A 1248 -45.24 -29.39 -7.78
CA ILE A 1248 -46.18 -28.37 -7.29
C ILE A 1248 -46.25 -28.46 -5.76
N LEU A 1249 -45.96 -27.35 -5.10
CA LEU A 1249 -45.94 -27.23 -3.64
C LEU A 1249 -47.06 -26.29 -3.16
N LYS A 1250 -47.55 -26.53 -1.94
CA LYS A 1250 -48.60 -25.73 -1.30
C LYS A 1250 -48.03 -25.00 -0.10
N CYS A 1251 -48.20 -23.68 -0.03
CA CYS A 1251 -47.79 -22.90 1.13
C CYS A 1251 -48.60 -23.28 2.39
N LYS A 1252 -47.94 -23.49 3.52
CA LYS A 1252 -48.61 -23.61 4.83
C LYS A 1252 -49.17 -22.29 5.37
N TYR A 1253 -48.64 -21.15 4.91
CA TYR A 1253 -49.01 -19.82 5.42
C TYR A 1253 -50.20 -19.19 4.67
N CYS A 1254 -50.15 -19.12 3.32
CA CYS A 1254 -51.23 -18.56 2.51
C CYS A 1254 -52.12 -19.60 1.82
N GLY A 1255 -51.76 -20.89 1.87
CA GLY A 1255 -52.51 -21.96 1.19
C GLY A 1255 -52.31 -22.07 -0.32
N GLU A 1256 -51.64 -21.11 -0.95
CA GLU A 1256 -51.43 -21.08 -2.41
C GLU A 1256 -50.56 -22.21 -2.94
N LYS A 1257 -50.80 -22.58 -4.21
CA LYS A 1257 -50.02 -23.57 -4.95
C LYS A 1257 -49.09 -22.89 -5.97
N TYR A 1258 -47.87 -23.39 -6.10
CA TYR A 1258 -46.87 -22.88 -7.05
C TYR A 1258 -45.94 -23.99 -7.49
N GLU A 1259 -45.32 -23.82 -8.66
CA GLU A 1259 -44.25 -24.71 -9.12
C GLU A 1259 -43.00 -24.58 -8.24
N LYS A 1260 -42.31 -25.70 -8.00
CA LYS A 1260 -41.06 -25.78 -7.24
C LYS A 1260 -39.98 -24.81 -7.74
N ARG A 1261 -39.97 -24.51 -9.05
CA ARG A 1261 -39.05 -23.53 -9.66
C ARG A 1261 -39.30 -22.09 -9.19
N ALA A 1262 -40.53 -21.75 -8.83
CA ALA A 1262 -40.92 -20.42 -8.35
C ALA A 1262 -40.52 -20.13 -6.88
N LEU A 1263 -39.78 -21.05 -6.24
CA LEU A 1263 -39.19 -20.87 -4.90
C LEU A 1263 -37.76 -20.29 -4.92
N LYS A 1264 -37.09 -20.27 -6.08
CA LYS A 1264 -35.70 -19.80 -6.23
C LYS A 1264 -35.64 -18.39 -6.85
N THR A 1265 -36.54 -17.51 -6.42
CA THR A 1265 -36.68 -16.11 -6.89
C THR A 1265 -36.14 -15.13 -5.86
#